data_AF-A0A318CT04-F1
#
_entry.id   AF-A0A318CT04-F1
#
_cell.length_a   1.000
_cell.length_b   1.000
_cell.length_c   1.000
_cell.angle_alpha   90.00
_cell.angle_beta   90.00
_cell.angle_gamma   90.00
#
_symmetry.space_group_name_H-M   'P 1'
#
loop_
_entity.id
_entity.type
_entity.pdbx_description
1 polymer ?
#
loop_
_entity_poly.entity_id
_entity_poly.type
_entity_poly.pdbx_seq_one_letter_code
_entity_poly.pdbx_strand_id
1 'polypeptide(L)'
;MNPETISALHNFTLEARELLEKEVGEQLEGIYGLLPNGRLEPSEKYPALKELPDASETRTRIEQFLEDEKAAGVNTKQARDKLAKEAAFTWLNRIVAFKMMESRGLLRQTVSKGPQSRAFLLWLTEPGSEKDYGKYERGDFPLNLLGEGPRQEAYRRFLLWQCGQLSQEIRVLFDPDSLSSRLFPRPLVLGKLIKKMNVPDLEQAWAPGNEETIGWMYQSFNSEELERAFREVRLSGKKFEAKDIPSVTQLFTPRWIVRYLVENTLGRLWIDMHSDSQLSQELEYLVPLGKNHEAPLKPAREIRLLDPACGTMHFGLVAFDLFVRMYQEEMERAGKPGWPEMPSVESVDDIPAAVLVNNLHGIDIDLRAVQLSALTLYLKAKSMNPRAKLTESKLASADIHMLDGERLHQFLENVGIERPIYRRILAALQGRLEDAEQLGSLLRLEEEIHSLVEKERKRFEKEGQQPDIFGWSKEQFESEAGQREFWEILEVQIVQALNLFAKSQAEQGRDQNFFAGETTKGLRLLELLSNRYDIVVTNPPYMSNRKMNSRLKTLVSNDYPEGKGDLYAAFIRRCMELAAKHGWVGMLTMHSFMFISSYEKLRDWIRSRAVVETIAHCGPGLFSVGNPGTLQTAAHVLRREPDAITREEANGTYFRLVKEPNSESKQRRFEEALARLKSGEKDPIVYQYSQGNFDRLPRSPWCYWTTLFEYRMFGENASLSSLFDIDMGLKTSANFRFVRWWWEVGASKIARASTRDEARDSGGKWFLYAKGGRDTPFSSEVSHVVNWTNDGAEVKAFLVEQYPYLGGKTEWCTHNQDLYFQPGVVWSTVSSRGLQCRKILTGVITSNASYGIFVREDYVPNLLAYMNSSVGCYIARILCPTINHNKGDIELLPIPDRILIDRHLRELGNQVVLLVSSIVEMDETSPSFSSLLMEETRGPDYVQLSNRIDAYLFTFLEIESMKEFINEFLQTPLEADTAEATTTEDVDGSDRQEASDSPILDAQDNAVSWISYAVGIVMGRFEPGVENAIGRGRFPNEISNRLHTLADPDAILVMDEGHSDDLPAKVLQSLAIILGDEAAAEVVKAATGKQGPAEELLGQYLERTFFKVHIQQYRKRPVYWLLQSPKKKYGVWLFHERMNKDTLFRIRTEYVDYKVNLLEGHIAELREKRDAAEGRERRKLEKEIGALSDVLDDIREFSRRLEYIIEERGYVPHIDDGVLLNMAPLWELIPSWQKEPKKAWKALERGDYDWSYQAMDHWPERVREKCKTNRSYAIAHGLE
;
A
#
# COMPACT_ATOMS: atom_id res chain seq x y z
N MET A 1 -10.15 -8.18 -26.84
CA MET A 1 -10.89 -9.28 -26.20
C MET A 1 -11.99 -8.72 -25.31
N ASN A 2 -13.11 -9.43 -25.15
CA ASN A 2 -14.15 -9.06 -24.18
C ASN A 2 -13.74 -9.52 -22.75
N PRO A 3 -14.39 -8.99 -21.69
CA PRO A 3 -14.11 -9.38 -20.31
C PRO A 3 -14.31 -10.88 -20.04
N GLU A 4 -15.29 -11.52 -20.67
CA GLU A 4 -15.55 -12.96 -20.47
C GLU A 4 -14.37 -13.82 -20.92
N THR A 5 -13.79 -13.54 -22.10
CA THR A 5 -12.62 -14.26 -22.61
C THR A 5 -11.39 -14.02 -21.75
N ILE A 6 -11.18 -12.80 -21.22
CA ILE A 6 -10.07 -12.51 -20.29
C ILE A 6 -10.23 -13.34 -19.00
N SER A 7 -11.45 -13.43 -18.46
CA SER A 7 -11.72 -14.25 -17.27
C SER A 7 -11.53 -15.75 -17.54
N ALA A 8 -11.95 -16.25 -18.70
CA ALA A 8 -11.73 -17.64 -19.10
C ALA A 8 -10.24 -17.95 -19.24
N LEU A 9 -9.47 -17.03 -19.82
CA LEU A 9 -8.02 -17.14 -19.99
C LEU A 9 -7.29 -17.16 -18.64
N HIS A 10 -7.71 -16.33 -17.69
CA HIS A 10 -7.19 -16.31 -16.32
C HIS A 10 -7.39 -17.69 -15.64
N ASN A 11 -8.61 -18.23 -15.70
CA ASN A 11 -8.92 -19.53 -15.11
C ASN A 11 -8.12 -20.67 -15.77
N PHE A 12 -8.05 -20.69 -17.10
CA PHE A 12 -7.24 -21.66 -17.84
C PHE A 12 -5.77 -21.62 -17.41
N THR A 13 -5.21 -20.41 -17.23
CA THR A 13 -3.81 -20.23 -16.87
C THR A 13 -3.50 -20.80 -15.49
N LEU A 14 -4.32 -20.52 -14.48
CA LEU A 14 -4.14 -21.02 -13.12
C LEU A 14 -4.24 -22.55 -13.08
N GLU A 15 -5.25 -23.12 -13.72
CA GLU A 15 -5.43 -24.57 -13.78
C GLU A 15 -4.27 -25.24 -14.53
N ALA A 16 -3.78 -24.62 -15.61
CA ALA A 16 -2.66 -25.15 -16.38
C ALA A 16 -1.34 -25.08 -15.60
N ARG A 17 -1.12 -23.99 -14.85
CA ARG A 17 0.01 -23.83 -13.93
C ARG A 17 0.03 -24.93 -12.90
N GLU A 18 -1.07 -25.12 -12.15
CA GLU A 18 -1.16 -26.14 -11.10
C GLU A 18 -0.91 -27.54 -11.67
N LEU A 19 -1.50 -27.83 -12.83
CA LEU A 19 -1.36 -29.12 -13.49
C LEU A 19 0.09 -29.40 -13.93
N LEU A 20 0.79 -28.39 -14.46
CA LEU A 20 2.16 -28.52 -14.95
C LEU A 20 3.19 -28.54 -13.81
N GLU A 21 3.06 -27.69 -12.79
CA GLU A 21 3.97 -27.70 -11.64
C GLU A 21 3.90 -29.04 -10.89
N LYS A 22 2.68 -29.57 -10.71
CA LYS A 22 2.48 -30.90 -10.13
C LYS A 22 3.13 -31.99 -10.98
N GLU A 23 2.89 -31.96 -12.29
CA GLU A 23 3.46 -32.93 -13.23
C GLU A 23 4.98 -32.95 -13.22
N VAL A 24 5.62 -31.78 -13.25
CA VAL A 24 7.08 -31.69 -13.17
C VAL A 24 7.56 -32.17 -11.80
N GLY A 25 6.88 -31.80 -10.71
CA GLY A 25 7.19 -32.29 -9.38
C GLY A 25 7.15 -33.83 -9.26
N GLU A 26 6.16 -34.47 -9.87
CA GLU A 26 6.03 -35.94 -9.93
C GLU A 26 7.14 -36.58 -10.78
N GLN A 27 7.57 -35.95 -11.88
CA GLN A 27 8.69 -36.44 -12.68
C GLN A 27 10.02 -36.32 -11.93
N LEU A 28 10.27 -35.17 -11.29
CA LEU A 28 11.45 -34.93 -10.48
C LEU A 28 11.57 -36.00 -9.39
N GLU A 29 10.46 -36.34 -8.71
CA GLU A 29 10.45 -37.37 -7.67
C GLU A 29 10.54 -38.80 -8.23
N GLY A 30 9.68 -39.15 -9.19
CA GLY A 30 9.45 -40.53 -9.62
C GLY A 30 10.38 -41.06 -10.72
N ILE A 31 10.97 -40.17 -11.53
CA ILE A 31 11.89 -40.54 -12.62
C ILE A 31 13.32 -40.16 -12.26
N TYR A 32 13.50 -38.94 -11.74
CA TYR A 32 14.81 -38.36 -11.50
C TYR A 32 15.24 -38.38 -10.04
N GLY A 33 14.43 -38.87 -9.09
CA GLY A 33 14.82 -39.05 -7.69
C GLY A 33 15.13 -37.79 -6.89
N LEU A 34 14.62 -36.62 -7.29
CA LEU A 34 14.66 -35.37 -6.54
C LEU A 34 13.37 -35.19 -5.72
N LEU A 35 13.45 -35.50 -4.42
CA LEU A 35 12.32 -35.53 -3.50
C LEU A 35 11.78 -34.12 -3.16
N PRO A 36 10.52 -33.98 -2.70
CA PRO A 36 9.91 -32.69 -2.34
C PRO A 36 10.64 -31.86 -1.26
N ASN A 37 11.49 -32.49 -0.45
CA ASN A 37 12.33 -31.80 0.53
C ASN A 37 13.66 -31.28 -0.04
N GLY A 38 13.89 -31.42 -1.35
CA GLY A 38 15.15 -31.02 -2.02
C GLY A 38 16.27 -32.04 -1.87
N ARG A 39 16.00 -33.25 -1.34
CA ARG A 39 16.98 -34.33 -1.24
C ARG A 39 17.01 -35.13 -2.53
N LEU A 40 18.24 -35.40 -2.98
CA LEU A 40 18.51 -36.18 -4.17
C LEU A 40 18.84 -37.64 -3.79
N GLU A 41 18.04 -38.59 -4.28
CA GLU A 41 18.23 -40.02 -4.01
C GLU A 41 19.23 -40.68 -4.99
N PRO A 42 19.85 -41.82 -4.62
CA PRO A 42 20.79 -42.54 -5.48
C PRO A 42 20.15 -43.02 -6.78
N SER A 43 20.87 -42.88 -7.89
CA SER A 43 20.42 -43.22 -9.25
C SER A 43 20.00 -44.68 -9.39
N GLU A 44 20.53 -45.59 -8.56
CA GLU A 44 20.28 -47.02 -8.68
C GLU A 44 18.85 -47.42 -8.34
N LYS A 45 18.11 -46.55 -7.63
CA LYS A 45 16.72 -46.79 -7.22
C LYS A 45 15.70 -46.50 -8.32
N TYR A 46 16.11 -45.85 -9.41
CA TYR A 46 15.21 -45.37 -10.47
C TYR A 46 15.51 -46.08 -11.79
N PRO A 47 14.67 -47.05 -12.23
CA PRO A 47 14.93 -47.86 -13.42
C PRO A 47 15.14 -47.03 -14.70
N ALA A 48 14.42 -45.91 -14.84
CA ALA A 48 14.54 -45.02 -15.99
C ALA A 48 15.97 -44.51 -16.19
N LEU A 49 16.70 -44.21 -15.11
CA LEU A 49 18.08 -43.69 -15.18
C LEU A 49 19.10 -44.74 -15.64
N LYS A 50 18.77 -46.04 -15.52
CA LYS A 50 19.63 -47.14 -15.97
C LYS A 50 19.34 -47.53 -17.42
N GLU A 51 18.06 -47.54 -17.79
CA GLU A 51 17.60 -48.10 -19.05
C GLU A 51 17.47 -47.05 -20.17
N LEU A 52 17.36 -45.76 -19.83
CA LEU A 52 17.19 -44.66 -20.79
C LEU A 52 18.34 -43.65 -20.71
N PRO A 53 19.18 -43.53 -21.77
CA PRO A 53 20.26 -42.54 -21.83
C PRO A 53 19.79 -41.10 -21.61
N ASP A 54 18.67 -40.71 -22.23
CA ASP A 54 18.09 -39.36 -22.10
C ASP A 54 17.74 -39.00 -20.65
N ALA A 55 17.26 -39.99 -19.87
CA ALA A 55 16.89 -39.78 -18.47
C ALA A 55 18.14 -39.59 -17.59
N SER A 56 19.20 -40.34 -17.86
CA SER A 56 20.51 -40.21 -17.20
C SER A 56 21.18 -38.85 -17.48
N GLU A 57 21.15 -38.41 -18.75
CA GLU A 57 21.67 -37.08 -19.12
C GLU A 57 20.87 -35.96 -18.43
N THR A 58 19.54 -36.09 -18.42
CA THR A 58 18.66 -35.10 -17.75
C THR A 58 18.95 -35.04 -16.26
N ARG A 59 19.14 -36.19 -15.59
CA ARG A 59 19.56 -36.25 -14.18
C ARG A 59 20.88 -35.51 -13.93
N THR A 60 21.88 -35.70 -14.79
CA THR A 60 23.18 -35.02 -14.68
C THR A 60 23.03 -33.50 -14.77
N ARG A 61 22.16 -33.00 -15.65
CA ARG A 61 21.87 -31.56 -15.76
C ARG A 61 21.11 -31.00 -14.56
N ILE A 62 20.22 -31.79 -13.95
CA ILE A 62 19.55 -31.41 -12.69
C ILE A 62 20.57 -31.29 -11.56
N GLU A 63 21.52 -32.22 -11.48
CA GLU A 63 22.62 -32.15 -10.49
C GLU A 63 23.45 -30.88 -10.66
N GLN A 64 23.87 -30.56 -11.88
CA GLN A 64 24.59 -29.32 -12.18
C GLN A 64 23.79 -28.08 -11.77
N PHE A 65 22.51 -28.02 -12.16
CA PHE A 65 21.62 -26.91 -11.79
C PHE A 65 21.51 -26.73 -10.26
N LEU A 66 21.42 -27.83 -9.50
CA LEU A 66 21.38 -27.76 -8.04
C LEU A 66 22.70 -27.26 -7.43
N GLU A 67 23.83 -27.57 -8.05
CA GLU A 67 25.14 -27.06 -7.62
C GLU A 67 25.27 -25.56 -7.90
N ASP A 68 24.85 -25.11 -9.08
CA ASP A 68 24.88 -23.71 -9.50
C ASP A 68 23.99 -22.84 -8.58
N GLU A 69 22.75 -23.28 -8.31
CA GLU A 69 21.83 -22.57 -7.40
C GLU A 69 22.35 -22.54 -5.96
N LYS A 70 23.03 -23.60 -5.52
CA LYS A 70 23.66 -23.64 -4.20
C LYS A 70 24.84 -22.66 -4.12
N ALA A 71 25.61 -22.49 -5.18
CA ALA A 71 26.65 -21.48 -5.27
C ALA A 71 26.06 -20.05 -5.21
N ALA A 72 24.87 -19.85 -5.77
CA ALA A 72 24.09 -18.61 -5.65
C ALA A 72 23.38 -18.41 -4.30
N GLY A 73 23.60 -19.30 -3.32
CA GLY A 73 23.02 -19.19 -1.97
C GLY A 73 21.58 -19.68 -1.83
N VAL A 74 21.01 -20.32 -2.87
CA VAL A 74 19.67 -20.90 -2.86
C VAL A 74 19.74 -22.33 -2.31
N ASN A 75 18.83 -22.70 -1.39
CA ASN A 75 18.81 -24.07 -0.88
C ASN A 75 18.18 -25.05 -1.88
N THR A 76 18.50 -26.34 -1.77
CA THR A 76 18.10 -27.35 -2.76
C THR A 76 16.59 -27.53 -2.88
N LYS A 77 15.82 -27.28 -1.82
CA LYS A 77 14.35 -27.29 -1.89
C LYS A 77 13.84 -26.12 -2.73
N GLN A 78 14.34 -24.91 -2.48
CA GLN A 78 13.99 -23.73 -3.25
C GLN A 78 14.42 -23.87 -4.72
N ALA A 79 15.60 -24.44 -4.98
CA ALA A 79 16.07 -24.73 -6.33
C ALA A 79 15.15 -25.73 -7.06
N ARG A 80 14.70 -26.80 -6.38
CA ARG A 80 13.71 -27.74 -6.93
C ARG A 80 12.40 -27.04 -7.32
N ASP A 81 11.87 -26.22 -6.42
CA ASP A 81 10.60 -25.52 -6.64
C ASP A 81 10.73 -24.47 -7.77
N LYS A 82 11.90 -23.80 -7.86
CA LYS A 82 12.27 -22.92 -8.98
C LYS A 82 12.27 -23.67 -10.32
N LEU A 83 12.94 -24.82 -10.40
CA LEU A 83 13.01 -25.64 -11.61
C LEU A 83 11.63 -26.14 -12.05
N ALA A 84 10.79 -26.60 -11.11
CA ALA A 84 9.44 -27.06 -11.41
C ALA A 84 8.59 -25.94 -12.03
N LYS A 85 8.69 -24.73 -11.48
CA LYS A 85 8.01 -23.55 -11.98
C LYS A 85 8.52 -23.10 -13.34
N GLU A 86 9.84 -23.08 -13.56
CA GLU A 86 10.45 -22.72 -14.85
C GLU A 86 10.04 -23.69 -15.97
N ALA A 87 10.01 -24.99 -15.68
CA ALA A 87 9.53 -26.00 -16.61
C ALA A 87 8.03 -25.83 -16.93
N ALA A 88 7.20 -25.60 -15.90
CA ALA A 88 5.77 -25.34 -16.09
C ALA A 88 5.53 -24.09 -16.94
N PHE A 89 6.23 -23.00 -16.63
CA PHE A 89 6.18 -21.75 -17.38
C PHE A 89 6.57 -21.96 -18.86
N THR A 90 7.69 -22.64 -19.10
CA THR A 90 8.19 -22.89 -20.46
C THR A 90 7.18 -23.68 -21.29
N TRP A 91 6.67 -24.78 -20.75
CA TRP A 91 5.73 -25.64 -21.49
C TRP A 91 4.37 -25.02 -21.70
N LEU A 92 3.84 -24.28 -20.71
CA LEU A 92 2.59 -23.54 -20.88
C LEU A 92 2.70 -22.55 -22.04
N ASN A 93 3.73 -21.71 -22.02
CA ASN A 93 3.92 -20.69 -23.06
C ASN A 93 4.17 -21.29 -24.45
N ARG A 94 4.90 -22.40 -24.56
CA ARG A 94 5.08 -23.10 -25.85
C ARG A 94 3.78 -23.64 -26.42
N ILE A 95 2.99 -24.33 -25.59
CA ILE A 95 1.72 -24.93 -26.03
C ILE A 95 0.75 -23.83 -26.48
N VAL A 96 0.69 -22.73 -25.72
CA VAL A 96 -0.09 -21.53 -26.07
C VAL A 96 0.41 -20.91 -27.37
N ALA A 97 1.71 -20.73 -27.51
CA ALA A 97 2.30 -20.17 -28.73
C ALA A 97 1.98 -21.02 -29.96
N PHE A 98 2.08 -22.36 -29.86
CA PHE A 98 1.65 -23.26 -30.94
C PHE A 98 0.17 -23.07 -31.26
N LYS A 99 -0.69 -23.01 -30.24
CA LYS A 99 -2.13 -22.80 -30.45
C LYS A 99 -2.44 -21.46 -31.13
N MET A 100 -1.76 -20.39 -30.74
CA MET A 100 -1.92 -19.08 -31.38
C MET A 100 -1.41 -19.12 -32.83
N MET A 101 -0.25 -19.72 -33.10
CA MET A 101 0.27 -19.87 -34.46
C MET A 101 -0.64 -20.70 -35.35
N GLU A 102 -1.25 -21.77 -34.83
CA GLU A 102 -2.26 -22.57 -35.54
C GLU A 102 -3.50 -21.77 -35.91
N SER A 103 -4.05 -21.06 -34.94
CA SER A 103 -5.29 -20.29 -35.09
C SER A 103 -5.09 -19.10 -36.06
N ARG A 104 -3.83 -18.70 -36.28
CA ARG A 104 -3.42 -17.64 -37.20
C ARG A 104 -2.91 -18.15 -38.55
N GLY A 105 -2.91 -19.47 -38.77
CA GLY A 105 -2.43 -20.08 -40.01
C GLY A 105 -0.91 -20.00 -40.22
N LEU A 106 -0.14 -19.60 -39.20
CA LEU A 106 1.32 -19.55 -39.23
C LEU A 106 1.94 -20.95 -39.11
N LEU A 107 1.27 -21.85 -38.39
CA LEU A 107 1.59 -23.27 -38.34
C LEU A 107 0.38 -24.09 -38.79
N ARG A 108 0.67 -25.25 -39.38
CA ARG A 108 -0.34 -26.31 -39.52
C ARG A 108 -0.73 -26.79 -38.11
N GLN A 109 -1.90 -27.42 -37.99
CA GLN A 109 -2.37 -28.00 -36.73
C GLN A 109 -1.31 -28.92 -36.10
N THR A 110 -0.76 -28.52 -34.95
CA THR A 110 0.41 -29.10 -34.24
C THR A 110 0.02 -29.68 -32.88
N VAL A 111 -0.72 -28.92 -32.05
CA VAL A 111 -1.21 -29.25 -30.70
C VAL A 111 -2.72 -29.42 -30.61
N SER A 112 -3.53 -28.74 -31.43
CA SER A 112 -5.00 -28.71 -31.21
C SER A 112 -5.68 -30.10 -31.23
N LYS A 113 -5.09 -31.11 -31.88
CA LYS A 113 -5.62 -32.50 -31.92
C LYS A 113 -4.67 -33.54 -31.32
N GLY A 114 -3.66 -33.10 -30.55
CA GLY A 114 -2.66 -34.02 -29.98
C GLY A 114 -2.00 -34.90 -31.06
N PRO A 115 -1.84 -36.22 -30.84
CA PRO A 115 -1.28 -37.14 -31.82
C PRO A 115 -2.08 -37.33 -33.12
N GLN A 116 -3.25 -36.67 -33.27
CA GLN A 116 -4.05 -36.65 -34.50
C GLN A 116 -3.91 -35.32 -35.26
N SER A 117 -2.95 -34.48 -34.86
CA SER A 117 -2.68 -33.18 -35.48
C SER A 117 -2.09 -33.34 -36.88
N ARG A 118 -2.61 -32.57 -37.85
CA ARG A 118 -2.24 -32.70 -39.27
C ARG A 118 -0.74 -32.48 -39.52
N ALA A 119 -0.10 -31.56 -38.79
CA ALA A 119 1.34 -31.31 -38.91
C ALA A 119 2.15 -32.55 -38.50
N PHE A 120 1.78 -33.20 -37.40
CA PHE A 120 2.42 -34.44 -36.95
C PHE A 120 2.27 -35.56 -37.98
N LEU A 121 1.05 -35.77 -38.50
CA LEU A 121 0.80 -36.80 -39.51
C LEU A 121 1.60 -36.57 -40.80
N LEU A 122 1.82 -35.31 -41.20
CA LEU A 122 2.67 -34.98 -42.34
C LEU A 122 4.15 -35.21 -42.02
N TRP A 123 4.62 -34.78 -40.86
CA TRP A 123 6.01 -34.98 -40.42
C TRP A 123 6.41 -36.45 -40.39
N LEU A 124 5.49 -37.34 -40.02
CA LEU A 124 5.72 -38.79 -40.06
C LEU A 124 5.95 -39.34 -41.48
N THR A 125 5.54 -38.61 -42.53
CA THR A 125 5.75 -38.98 -43.93
C THR A 125 7.00 -38.33 -44.55
N GLU A 126 7.68 -37.45 -43.81
CA GLU A 126 8.92 -36.81 -44.28
C GLU A 126 10.10 -37.79 -44.25
N PRO A 127 11.03 -37.70 -45.24
CA PRO A 127 12.24 -38.51 -45.24
C PRO A 127 13.03 -38.33 -43.93
N GLY A 128 13.40 -39.44 -43.27
CA GLY A 128 14.09 -39.42 -41.97
C GLY A 128 13.20 -39.65 -40.75
N SER A 129 11.87 -39.67 -40.91
CA SER A 129 10.89 -39.93 -39.84
C SER A 129 10.42 -41.39 -39.76
N GLU A 130 11.03 -42.33 -40.50
CA GLU A 130 10.54 -43.70 -40.67
C GLU A 130 10.45 -44.46 -39.33
N LYS A 131 11.39 -44.21 -38.41
CA LYS A 131 11.38 -44.80 -37.06
C LYS A 131 10.20 -44.30 -36.23
N ASP A 132 9.84 -43.03 -36.38
CA ASP A 132 8.73 -42.41 -35.65
C ASP A 132 7.37 -42.76 -36.28
N TYR A 133 7.32 -42.98 -37.60
CA TYR A 133 6.18 -43.60 -38.28
C TYR A 133 5.90 -45.01 -37.73
N GLY A 134 6.93 -45.85 -37.60
CA GLY A 134 6.78 -47.18 -36.99
C GLY A 134 6.39 -47.14 -35.50
N LYS A 135 6.69 -46.05 -34.77
CA LYS A 135 6.17 -45.81 -33.42
C LYS A 135 4.70 -45.43 -33.44
N TYR A 136 4.26 -44.60 -34.37
CA TYR A 136 2.87 -44.20 -34.53
C TYR A 136 1.93 -45.40 -34.78
N GLU A 137 2.35 -46.33 -35.64
CA GLU A 137 1.57 -47.54 -36.00
C GLU A 137 1.38 -48.52 -34.82
N ARG A 138 2.35 -48.56 -33.89
CA ARG A 138 2.28 -49.42 -32.69
C ARG A 138 1.29 -48.95 -31.63
N GLY A 139 0.76 -47.73 -31.75
CA GLY A 139 -0.27 -47.20 -30.87
C GLY A 139 0.26 -46.70 -29.51
N ASP A 140 -0.61 -46.64 -28.51
CA ASP A 140 -0.37 -45.97 -27.23
C ASP A 140 0.09 -46.92 -26.10
N PHE A 141 0.28 -48.21 -26.38
CA PHE A 141 0.70 -49.22 -25.40
C PHE A 141 1.74 -50.20 -25.99
N PRO A 142 2.60 -50.83 -25.16
CA PRO A 142 2.78 -50.62 -23.72
C PRO A 142 3.47 -49.27 -23.41
N LEU A 143 3.34 -48.79 -22.17
CA LEU A 143 4.01 -47.57 -21.71
C LEU A 143 5.49 -47.84 -21.42
N ASN A 144 6.36 -46.91 -21.80
CA ASN A 144 7.77 -46.90 -21.44
C ASN A 144 7.99 -46.39 -19.99
N LEU A 145 9.24 -46.35 -19.53
CA LEU A 145 9.60 -45.89 -18.17
C LEU A 145 9.38 -44.39 -17.94
N LEU A 146 9.09 -43.61 -18.99
CA LEU A 146 8.65 -42.21 -18.90
C LEU A 146 7.13 -42.07 -18.88
N GLY A 147 6.38 -43.19 -18.95
CA GLY A 147 4.92 -43.21 -18.97
C GLY A 147 4.31 -42.91 -20.35
N GLU A 148 5.06 -43.11 -21.43
CA GLU A 148 4.63 -42.84 -22.82
C GLU A 148 4.48 -44.13 -23.62
N GLY A 149 3.40 -44.26 -24.39
CA GLY A 149 3.28 -45.27 -25.44
C GLY A 149 4.10 -44.90 -26.70
N PRO A 150 4.35 -45.85 -27.62
CA PRO A 150 5.15 -45.59 -28.83
C PRO A 150 4.68 -44.37 -29.64
N ARG A 151 3.38 -44.24 -29.91
CA ARG A 151 2.82 -43.09 -30.63
C ARG A 151 3.04 -41.76 -29.88
N GLN A 152 2.92 -41.78 -28.57
CA GLN A 152 3.08 -40.59 -27.73
C GLN A 152 4.54 -40.13 -27.70
N GLU A 153 5.48 -41.09 -27.67
CA GLU A 153 6.91 -40.82 -27.80
C GLU A 153 7.23 -40.15 -29.14
N ALA A 154 6.66 -40.66 -30.25
CA ALA A 154 6.80 -40.03 -31.56
C ALA A 154 6.23 -38.61 -31.59
N TYR A 155 5.10 -38.37 -30.92
CA TYR A 155 4.49 -37.04 -30.83
C TYR A 155 5.32 -36.05 -29.99
N ARG A 156 5.90 -36.49 -28.87
CA ARG A 156 6.88 -35.68 -28.09
C ARG A 156 8.06 -35.26 -28.95
N ARG A 157 8.63 -36.20 -29.72
CA ARG A 157 9.77 -35.91 -30.62
C ARG A 157 9.39 -34.91 -31.71
N PHE A 158 8.19 -35.02 -32.28
CA PHE A 158 7.67 -34.03 -33.22
C PHE A 158 7.55 -32.63 -32.60
N LEU A 159 6.99 -32.51 -31.40
CA LEU A 159 6.86 -31.20 -30.75
C LEU A 159 8.22 -30.57 -30.42
N LEU A 160 9.20 -31.36 -29.99
CA LEU A 160 10.57 -30.90 -29.78
C LEU A 160 11.26 -30.53 -31.10
N TRP A 161 11.03 -31.27 -32.18
CA TRP A 161 11.49 -30.90 -33.51
C TRP A 161 10.88 -29.57 -33.97
N GLN A 162 9.58 -29.37 -33.75
CA GLN A 162 8.89 -28.12 -34.07
C GLN A 162 9.41 -26.95 -33.24
N CYS A 163 9.75 -27.18 -31.96
CA CYS A 163 10.48 -26.22 -31.13
C CYS A 163 11.84 -25.91 -31.76
N GLY A 164 12.60 -26.91 -32.20
CA GLY A 164 13.87 -26.74 -32.89
C GLY A 164 13.76 -25.88 -34.16
N GLN A 165 12.72 -26.07 -34.98
CA GLN A 165 12.46 -25.21 -36.14
C GLN A 165 12.18 -23.76 -35.74
N LEU A 166 11.29 -23.55 -34.77
CA LEU A 166 11.00 -22.20 -34.27
C LEU A 166 12.19 -21.56 -33.58
N SER A 167 13.07 -22.34 -32.95
CA SER A 167 14.24 -21.83 -32.23
C SER A 167 15.27 -21.16 -33.14
N GLN A 168 15.25 -21.45 -34.45
CA GLN A 168 16.05 -20.75 -35.46
C GLN A 168 15.63 -19.28 -35.57
N GLU A 169 14.33 -19.01 -35.48
CA GLU A 169 13.78 -17.65 -35.56
C GLU A 169 13.36 -17.08 -34.21
N ILE A 170 13.28 -17.85 -33.11
CA ILE A 170 12.94 -17.38 -31.76
C ILE A 170 13.45 -18.37 -30.71
N ARG A 171 14.74 -18.29 -30.39
CA ARG A 171 15.41 -19.28 -29.52
C ARG A 171 14.92 -19.26 -28.08
N VAL A 172 14.73 -18.09 -27.45
CA VAL A 172 14.63 -17.98 -25.98
C VAL A 172 13.52 -18.82 -25.36
N LEU A 173 12.35 -18.91 -26.01
CA LEU A 173 11.25 -19.73 -25.52
C LEU A 173 11.33 -21.17 -26.05
N PHE A 174 11.79 -21.38 -27.28
CA PHE A 174 11.69 -22.67 -27.99
C PHE A 174 12.98 -23.50 -28.00
N ASP A 175 14.01 -23.11 -27.26
CA ASP A 175 15.27 -23.87 -27.19
C ASP A 175 15.01 -25.32 -26.71
N PRO A 176 15.17 -26.33 -27.59
CA PRO A 176 14.88 -27.72 -27.26
C PRO A 176 15.92 -28.32 -26.30
N ASP A 177 17.09 -27.70 -26.16
CA ASP A 177 18.21 -28.21 -25.37
C ASP A 177 18.23 -27.71 -23.92
N SER A 178 17.38 -26.75 -23.56
CA SER A 178 17.25 -26.26 -22.18
C SER A 178 16.81 -27.36 -21.20
N LEU A 179 17.20 -27.23 -19.92
CA LEU A 179 16.79 -28.19 -18.88
C LEU A 179 15.26 -28.26 -18.75
N SER A 180 14.57 -27.12 -18.83
CA SER A 180 13.11 -27.02 -18.81
C SER A 180 12.44 -27.79 -19.96
N SER A 181 13.08 -27.88 -21.14
CA SER A 181 12.59 -28.68 -22.27
C SER A 181 12.62 -30.18 -22.02
N ARG A 182 13.53 -30.66 -21.17
CA ARG A 182 13.68 -32.09 -20.87
C ARG A 182 12.61 -32.60 -19.90
N LEU A 183 12.02 -31.71 -19.12
CA LEU A 183 10.88 -31.98 -18.23
C LEU A 183 9.55 -31.87 -19.00
N PHE A 184 9.39 -32.72 -20.02
CA PHE A 184 8.24 -32.71 -20.94
C PHE A 184 6.95 -33.20 -20.26
N PRO A 185 5.78 -32.54 -20.42
CA PRO A 185 4.53 -32.97 -19.80
C PRO A 185 4.07 -34.34 -20.30
N ARG A 186 3.89 -35.33 -19.40
CA ARG A 186 3.47 -36.67 -19.81
C ARG A 186 2.10 -36.67 -20.53
N PRO A 187 1.79 -37.69 -21.35
CA PRO A 187 0.64 -37.69 -22.26
C PRO A 187 -0.73 -37.42 -21.61
N LEU A 188 -0.94 -37.88 -20.38
CA LEU A 188 -2.18 -37.61 -19.63
C LEU A 188 -2.36 -36.11 -19.33
N VAL A 189 -1.30 -35.45 -18.90
CA VAL A 189 -1.31 -34.02 -18.57
C VAL A 189 -1.39 -33.18 -19.83
N LEU A 190 -0.59 -33.52 -20.86
CA LEU A 190 -0.65 -32.85 -22.16
C LEU A 190 -2.06 -32.94 -22.78
N GLY A 191 -2.71 -34.11 -22.73
CA GLY A 191 -4.08 -34.28 -23.22
C GLY A 191 -5.11 -33.43 -22.46
N LYS A 192 -4.97 -33.29 -21.13
CA LYS A 192 -5.82 -32.41 -20.32
C LYS A 192 -5.62 -30.94 -20.69
N LEU A 193 -4.38 -30.49 -20.87
CA LEU A 193 -4.06 -29.11 -21.30
C LEU A 193 -4.67 -28.81 -22.66
N ILE A 194 -4.47 -29.69 -23.64
CA ILE A 194 -5.04 -29.54 -25.00
C ILE A 194 -6.57 -29.45 -24.93
N LYS A 195 -7.23 -30.30 -24.12
CA LYS A 195 -8.69 -30.25 -23.96
C LYS A 195 -9.16 -28.92 -23.38
N LYS A 196 -8.50 -28.42 -22.32
CA LYS A 196 -8.85 -27.15 -21.68
C LYS A 196 -8.59 -25.93 -22.58
N MET A 197 -7.53 -25.97 -23.38
CA MET A 197 -7.17 -24.88 -24.30
C MET A 197 -8.12 -24.76 -25.51
N ASN A 198 -8.81 -25.85 -25.88
CA ASN A 198 -9.70 -25.92 -27.04
C ASN A 198 -11.19 -25.69 -26.70
N VAL A 199 -11.51 -25.18 -25.51
CA VAL A 199 -12.90 -24.81 -25.17
C VAL A 199 -13.36 -23.61 -26.02
N PRO A 200 -14.65 -23.51 -26.41
CA PRO A 200 -15.16 -22.42 -27.25
C PRO A 200 -14.87 -21.02 -26.69
N ASP A 201 -14.94 -20.85 -25.36
CA ASP A 201 -14.75 -19.57 -24.68
C ASP A 201 -13.36 -18.94 -24.90
N LEU A 202 -12.36 -19.77 -25.26
CA LEU A 202 -10.98 -19.33 -25.52
C LEU A 202 -10.69 -19.13 -27.02
N GLU A 203 -11.61 -19.48 -27.93
CA GLU A 203 -11.37 -19.39 -29.37
C GLU A 203 -10.98 -17.98 -29.81
N GLN A 204 -11.65 -16.96 -29.26
CA GLN A 204 -11.32 -15.56 -29.52
C GLN A 204 -9.89 -15.21 -29.06
N ALA A 205 -9.42 -15.73 -27.92
CA ALA A 205 -8.11 -15.40 -27.36
C ALA A 205 -6.95 -15.81 -28.29
N TRP A 206 -7.14 -16.86 -29.10
CA TRP A 206 -6.11 -17.38 -30.00
C TRP A 206 -6.08 -16.68 -31.37
N ALA A 207 -7.14 -15.96 -31.73
CA ALA A 207 -7.32 -15.34 -33.04
C ALA A 207 -6.26 -14.25 -33.36
N PRO A 208 -6.06 -13.90 -34.64
CA PRO A 208 -5.27 -12.72 -35.03
C PRO A 208 -5.79 -11.44 -34.38
N GLY A 209 -4.90 -10.53 -33.95
CA GLY A 209 -5.27 -9.26 -33.31
C GLY A 209 -5.43 -9.31 -31.79
N ASN A 210 -5.30 -10.49 -31.18
CA ASN A 210 -5.29 -10.70 -29.73
C ASN A 210 -3.89 -11.13 -29.25
N GLU A 211 -2.85 -10.41 -29.66
CA GLU A 211 -1.47 -10.67 -29.22
C GLU A 211 -1.30 -10.48 -27.70
N GLU A 212 -2.10 -9.60 -27.09
CA GLU A 212 -2.14 -9.32 -25.64
C GLU A 212 -2.48 -10.56 -24.79
N THR A 213 -3.02 -11.63 -25.38
CA THR A 213 -3.31 -12.91 -24.71
C THR A 213 -2.11 -13.43 -23.93
N ILE A 214 -0.90 -13.29 -24.48
CA ILE A 214 0.34 -13.72 -23.80
C ILE A 214 0.59 -12.89 -22.53
N GLY A 215 0.32 -11.59 -22.57
CA GLY A 215 0.43 -10.70 -21.41
C GLY A 215 -0.57 -11.07 -20.29
N TRP A 216 -1.82 -11.34 -20.66
CA TRP A 216 -2.84 -11.78 -19.71
C TRP A 216 -2.50 -13.12 -19.05
N MET A 217 -1.96 -14.07 -19.83
CA MET A 217 -1.49 -15.35 -19.28
C MET A 217 -0.29 -15.16 -18.35
N TYR A 218 0.67 -14.32 -18.70
CA TYR A 218 1.82 -14.03 -17.84
C TYR A 218 1.40 -13.45 -16.49
N GLN A 219 0.50 -12.47 -16.48
CA GLN A 219 -0.04 -11.87 -15.26
C GLN A 219 -0.78 -12.91 -14.41
N SER A 220 -1.66 -13.69 -15.04
CA SER A 220 -2.43 -14.74 -14.37
C SER A 220 -1.53 -15.81 -13.78
N PHE A 221 -0.43 -16.14 -14.45
CA PHE A 221 0.55 -17.11 -13.95
C PHE A 221 1.23 -16.64 -12.65
N ASN A 222 1.47 -15.33 -12.48
CA ASN A 222 2.16 -14.78 -11.31
C ASN A 222 1.21 -14.33 -10.17
N SER A 223 -0.11 -14.40 -10.33
CA SER A 223 -1.09 -13.79 -9.40
C SER A 223 -1.07 -14.37 -7.97
N GLU A 224 -0.90 -15.70 -7.82
CA GLU A 224 -0.84 -16.33 -6.49
C GLU A 224 0.38 -15.88 -5.66
N GLU A 225 1.50 -15.59 -6.32
CA GLU A 225 2.72 -15.13 -5.66
C GLU A 225 2.61 -13.68 -5.26
N LEU A 226 1.96 -12.87 -6.10
CA LEU A 226 1.59 -11.50 -5.78
C LEU A 226 0.75 -11.47 -4.48
N GLU A 227 -0.29 -12.29 -4.39
CA GLU A 227 -1.11 -12.39 -3.19
C GLU A 227 -0.33 -12.89 -1.96
N ARG A 228 0.55 -13.88 -2.14
CA ARG A 228 1.39 -14.41 -1.05
C ARG A 228 2.35 -13.33 -0.54
N ALA A 229 3.05 -12.63 -1.42
CA ALA A 229 3.97 -11.56 -1.08
C ALA A 229 3.25 -10.43 -0.31
N PHE A 230 2.08 -9.99 -0.80
CA PHE A 230 1.26 -9.01 -0.07
C PHE A 230 0.79 -9.51 1.29
N ARG A 231 0.39 -10.78 1.40
CA ARG A 231 -0.06 -11.39 2.65
C ARG A 231 1.06 -11.50 3.68
N GLU A 232 2.26 -11.91 3.26
CA GLU A 232 3.43 -12.02 4.14
C GLU A 232 3.86 -10.65 4.67
N VAL A 233 3.88 -9.61 3.83
CA VAL A 233 4.16 -8.23 4.28
C VAL A 233 3.12 -7.76 5.30
N ARG A 234 1.82 -8.04 5.05
CA ARG A 234 0.72 -7.62 5.95
C ARG A 234 0.75 -8.33 7.32
N LEU A 235 1.16 -9.60 7.36
CA LEU A 235 1.15 -10.40 8.58
C LEU A 235 2.47 -10.36 9.37
N SER A 236 3.60 -10.23 8.68
CA SER A 236 4.94 -10.36 9.30
C SER A 236 5.73 -9.07 9.40
N GLY A 237 5.29 -7.98 8.75
CA GLY A 237 6.00 -6.69 8.72
C GLY A 237 7.33 -6.73 7.95
N LYS A 238 7.64 -7.82 7.25
CA LYS A 238 8.84 -7.94 6.40
C LYS A 238 8.72 -7.07 5.15
N LYS A 239 9.86 -6.65 4.58
CA LYS A 239 9.95 -5.89 3.33
C LYS A 239 10.02 -6.82 2.12
N PHE A 240 9.79 -6.29 0.91
CA PHE A 240 9.97 -7.05 -0.32
C PHE A 240 11.46 -7.26 -0.60
N GLU A 241 11.84 -8.49 -0.95
CA GLU A 241 13.19 -8.84 -1.39
C GLU A 241 13.31 -8.64 -2.91
N ALA A 242 14.54 -8.66 -3.45
CA ALA A 242 14.79 -8.45 -4.89
C ALA A 242 13.96 -9.39 -5.79
N LYS A 243 13.82 -10.66 -5.37
CA LYS A 243 13.01 -11.68 -6.04
C LYS A 243 11.50 -11.39 -6.08
N ASP A 244 11.00 -10.54 -5.18
CA ASP A 244 9.58 -10.19 -5.06
C ASP A 244 9.24 -8.94 -5.89
N ILE A 245 10.25 -8.20 -6.36
CA ILE A 245 10.05 -6.96 -7.15
C ILE A 245 9.25 -7.26 -8.42
N PRO A 246 9.60 -8.25 -9.28
CA PRO A 246 8.89 -8.46 -10.54
C PRO A 246 7.40 -8.76 -10.32
N SER A 247 7.05 -9.60 -9.35
CA SER A 247 5.63 -9.95 -9.11
C SER A 247 4.85 -8.77 -8.56
N VAL A 248 5.40 -8.03 -7.60
CA VAL A 248 4.73 -6.94 -6.86
C VAL A 248 4.48 -5.69 -7.69
N THR A 249 5.25 -5.48 -8.76
CA THR A 249 5.18 -4.27 -9.59
C THR A 249 4.50 -4.45 -10.94
N GLN A 250 3.96 -5.64 -11.26
CA GLN A 250 3.36 -5.94 -12.56
C GLN A 250 1.89 -5.50 -12.65
N LEU A 251 1.64 -4.38 -13.34
CA LEU A 251 0.31 -3.88 -13.68
C LEU A 251 0.15 -3.74 -15.20
N PHE A 252 -0.88 -4.39 -15.76
CA PHE A 252 -1.19 -4.29 -17.18
C PHE A 252 -1.85 -2.95 -17.52
N THR A 253 -1.22 -2.16 -18.38
CA THR A 253 -1.73 -0.85 -18.82
C THR A 253 -2.96 -1.01 -19.73
N PRO A 254 -4.11 -0.38 -19.42
CA PRO A 254 -5.29 -0.42 -20.29
C PRO A 254 -4.96 0.05 -21.71
N ARG A 255 -5.49 -0.64 -22.73
CA ARG A 255 -5.18 -0.39 -24.15
C ARG A 255 -5.42 1.06 -24.57
N TRP A 256 -6.48 1.71 -24.08
CA TRP A 256 -6.77 3.12 -24.40
C TRP A 256 -5.71 4.09 -23.84
N ILE A 257 -5.13 3.78 -22.66
CA ILE A 257 -4.00 4.56 -22.10
C ILE A 257 -2.75 4.36 -22.95
N VAL A 258 -2.48 3.12 -23.38
CA VAL A 258 -1.35 2.82 -24.27
C VAL A 258 -1.48 3.60 -25.58
N ARG A 259 -2.68 3.59 -26.20
CA ARG A 259 -2.97 4.38 -27.39
C ARG A 259 -2.82 5.87 -27.15
N TYR A 260 -3.40 6.39 -26.07
CA TYR A 260 -3.24 7.80 -25.70
C TYR A 260 -1.77 8.19 -25.60
N LEU A 261 -0.94 7.43 -24.89
CA LEU A 261 0.49 7.74 -24.75
C LEU A 261 1.25 7.63 -26.07
N VAL A 262 1.06 6.56 -26.84
CA VAL A 262 1.77 6.33 -28.11
C VAL A 262 1.34 7.34 -29.20
N GLU A 263 0.04 7.59 -29.35
CA GLU A 263 -0.47 8.54 -30.35
C GLU A 263 -0.04 9.98 -30.01
N ASN A 264 0.00 10.37 -28.74
CA ASN A 264 0.46 11.71 -28.32
C ASN A 264 1.98 11.85 -28.17
N THR A 265 2.76 10.79 -28.47
CA THR A 265 4.23 10.85 -28.52
C THR A 265 4.72 10.55 -29.94
N LEU A 266 4.70 9.28 -30.35
CA LEU A 266 5.14 8.83 -31.67
C LEU A 266 4.26 9.41 -32.79
N GLY A 267 2.93 9.35 -32.63
CA GLY A 267 2.00 9.91 -33.61
C GLY A 267 2.18 11.42 -33.74
N ARG A 268 2.25 12.11 -32.60
CA ARG A 268 2.52 13.55 -32.53
C ARG A 268 3.82 13.93 -33.24
N LEU A 269 4.93 13.23 -32.98
CA LEU A 269 6.21 13.46 -33.66
C LEU A 269 6.06 13.35 -35.18
N TRP A 270 5.34 12.34 -35.68
CA TRP A 270 5.09 12.17 -37.12
C TRP A 270 4.30 13.33 -37.73
N ILE A 271 3.23 13.78 -37.06
CA ILE A 271 2.41 14.90 -37.52
C ILE A 271 3.19 16.22 -37.48
N ASP A 272 4.08 16.40 -36.51
CA ASP A 272 4.91 17.60 -36.39
C ASP A 272 6.01 17.64 -37.46
N MET A 273 6.53 16.48 -37.90
CA MET A 273 7.43 16.38 -39.07
C MET A 273 6.69 16.57 -40.39
N HIS A 274 5.53 15.93 -40.54
CA HIS A 274 4.76 15.86 -41.79
C HIS A 274 3.38 16.49 -41.61
N SER A 275 3.31 17.82 -41.68
CA SER A 275 2.05 18.55 -41.45
C SER A 275 0.93 18.25 -42.46
N ASP A 276 1.24 17.63 -43.62
CA ASP A 276 0.30 17.17 -44.63
C ASP A 276 -0.06 15.68 -44.53
N SER A 277 0.37 15.01 -43.44
CA SER A 277 0.11 13.60 -43.17
C SER A 277 -1.39 13.31 -42.97
N GLN A 278 -1.86 12.24 -43.61
CA GLN A 278 -3.23 11.75 -43.48
C GLN A 278 -3.44 10.94 -42.19
N LEU A 279 -2.36 10.48 -41.55
CA LEU A 279 -2.42 9.74 -40.29
C LEU A 279 -3.13 10.52 -39.17
N SER A 280 -3.10 11.85 -39.21
CA SER A 280 -3.82 12.70 -38.26
C SER A 280 -5.32 12.37 -38.12
N GLN A 281 -5.94 11.83 -39.18
CA GLN A 281 -7.36 11.44 -39.22
C GLN A 281 -7.60 10.04 -38.61
N GLU A 282 -6.57 9.19 -38.56
CA GLU A 282 -6.63 7.82 -38.03
C GLU A 282 -6.29 7.77 -36.52
N LEU A 283 -5.63 8.80 -35.98
CA LEU A 283 -5.22 8.88 -34.58
C LEU A 283 -6.37 9.36 -33.67
N GLU A 284 -7.18 8.40 -33.22
CA GLU A 284 -8.39 8.63 -32.41
C GLU A 284 -8.10 9.37 -31.08
N TYR A 285 -7.00 9.05 -30.40
CA TYR A 285 -6.60 9.58 -29.09
C TYR A 285 -5.62 10.76 -29.18
N LEU A 286 -5.22 11.19 -30.38
CA LEU A 286 -4.37 12.37 -30.56
C LEU A 286 -5.08 13.64 -30.06
N VAL A 287 -4.49 14.28 -29.05
CA VAL A 287 -4.94 15.54 -28.47
C VAL A 287 -4.49 16.69 -29.37
N PRO A 288 -5.38 17.58 -29.83
CA PRO A 288 -4.99 18.73 -30.62
C PRO A 288 -4.14 19.70 -29.78
N LEU A 289 -2.93 20.01 -30.24
CA LEU A 289 -2.00 20.97 -29.65
C LEU A 289 -1.75 22.13 -30.64
N GLY A 290 -1.39 23.31 -30.14
CA GLY A 290 -1.01 24.45 -30.98
C GLY A 290 0.29 24.18 -31.74
N LYS A 291 0.43 24.72 -32.97
CA LYS A 291 1.67 24.61 -33.77
C LYS A 291 2.80 25.44 -33.16
N ASN A 292 3.52 24.88 -32.20
CA ASN A 292 4.61 25.57 -31.49
C ASN A 292 5.98 24.88 -31.69
N HIS A 293 6.07 23.79 -32.47
CA HIS A 293 7.30 23.03 -32.62
C HIS A 293 7.49 22.56 -34.07
N GLU A 294 8.67 22.81 -34.63
CA GLU A 294 9.13 22.19 -35.88
C GLU A 294 10.05 21.02 -35.52
N ALA A 295 9.58 19.79 -35.76
CA ALA A 295 10.37 18.60 -35.54
C ALA A 295 11.34 18.39 -36.73
N PRO A 296 12.59 17.93 -36.49
CA PRO A 296 13.53 17.64 -37.55
C PRO A 296 13.03 16.46 -38.40
N LEU A 297 12.98 16.64 -39.73
CA LEU A 297 12.57 15.58 -40.66
C LEU A 297 13.52 14.37 -40.56
N LYS A 298 12.96 13.18 -40.35
CA LYS A 298 13.68 11.91 -40.32
C LYS A 298 12.92 10.85 -41.11
N PRO A 299 13.62 9.97 -41.86
CA PRO A 299 13.01 8.76 -42.37
C PRO A 299 12.46 7.88 -41.23
N ALA A 300 11.38 7.16 -41.50
CA ALA A 300 10.71 6.27 -40.55
C ALA A 300 11.68 5.27 -39.92
N ARG A 301 12.67 4.74 -40.67
CA ARG A 301 13.71 3.84 -40.14
C ARG A 301 14.67 4.47 -39.14
N GLU A 302 14.73 5.79 -39.02
CA GLU A 302 15.63 6.48 -38.09
C GLU A 302 14.95 6.86 -36.78
N ILE A 303 13.62 6.74 -36.69
CA ILE A 303 12.85 7.08 -35.50
C ILE A 303 12.93 5.94 -34.49
N ARG A 304 13.49 6.20 -33.30
CA ARG A 304 13.69 5.16 -32.28
C ARG A 304 12.74 5.34 -31.10
N LEU A 305 12.07 4.25 -30.72
CA LEU A 305 11.21 4.16 -29.55
C LEU A 305 11.80 3.17 -28.53
N LEU A 306 11.86 3.57 -27.27
CA LEU A 306 12.25 2.71 -26.14
C LEU A 306 11.11 2.57 -25.14
N ASP A 307 10.87 1.34 -24.68
CA ASP A 307 10.16 1.05 -23.44
C ASP A 307 11.13 0.48 -22.38
N PRO A 308 11.58 1.28 -21.39
CA PRO A 308 12.58 0.87 -20.41
C PRO A 308 12.04 -0.07 -19.30
N ALA A 309 10.73 -0.34 -19.26
CA ALA A 309 10.11 -1.32 -18.35
C ALA A 309 9.00 -2.04 -19.11
N CYS A 310 9.38 -2.77 -20.16
CA CYS A 310 8.48 -3.12 -21.24
C CYS A 310 7.44 -4.20 -20.93
N GLY A 311 7.63 -4.99 -19.88
CA GLY A 311 6.79 -6.14 -19.59
C GLY A 311 6.72 -7.07 -20.81
N THR A 312 5.50 -7.31 -21.30
CA THR A 312 5.23 -8.07 -22.54
C THR A 312 5.08 -7.19 -23.79
N MET A 313 5.62 -5.98 -23.77
CA MET A 313 5.69 -5.01 -24.87
C MET A 313 4.34 -4.46 -25.38
N HIS A 314 3.40 -4.12 -24.47
CA HIS A 314 2.12 -3.53 -24.86
C HIS A 314 2.25 -2.21 -25.62
N PHE A 315 3.14 -1.32 -25.17
CA PHE A 315 3.43 -0.08 -25.87
C PHE A 315 4.02 -0.33 -27.25
N GLY A 316 4.94 -1.29 -27.36
CA GLY A 316 5.54 -1.66 -28.63
C GLY A 316 4.55 -2.28 -29.62
N LEU A 317 3.51 -2.98 -29.18
CA LEU A 317 2.47 -3.48 -30.09
C LEU A 317 1.66 -2.37 -30.77
N VAL A 318 1.27 -1.36 -30.00
CA VAL A 318 0.55 -0.19 -30.55
C VAL A 318 1.49 0.65 -31.42
N ALA A 319 2.73 0.84 -30.97
CA ALA A 319 3.74 1.53 -31.76
C ALA A 319 4.08 0.78 -33.06
N PHE A 320 4.08 -0.56 -33.05
CA PHE A 320 4.32 -1.38 -34.24
C PHE A 320 3.29 -1.06 -35.33
N ASP A 321 2.00 -1.08 -34.98
CA ASP A 321 0.92 -0.77 -35.91
C ASP A 321 1.05 0.65 -36.49
N LEU A 322 1.43 1.61 -35.64
CA LEU A 322 1.64 3.00 -36.08
C LEU A 322 2.87 3.14 -36.99
N PHE A 323 4.00 2.52 -36.65
CA PHE A 323 5.18 2.51 -37.52
C PHE A 323 4.87 1.88 -38.87
N VAL A 324 4.11 0.78 -38.93
CA VAL A 324 3.70 0.20 -40.21
C VAL A 324 2.99 1.23 -41.09
N ARG A 325 2.06 2.00 -40.54
CA ARG A 325 1.37 3.07 -41.27
C ARG A 325 2.31 4.20 -41.68
N MET A 326 3.25 4.58 -40.81
CA MET A 326 4.27 5.60 -41.12
C MET A 326 5.16 5.18 -42.30
N TYR A 327 5.64 3.94 -42.32
CA TYR A 327 6.44 3.41 -43.45
C TYR A 327 5.62 3.34 -44.75
N GLN A 328 4.35 2.96 -44.66
CA GLN A 328 3.45 2.96 -45.83
C GLN A 328 3.27 4.37 -46.39
N GLU A 329 2.96 5.35 -45.51
CA GLU A 329 2.77 6.73 -45.91
C GLU A 329 4.06 7.34 -46.47
N GLU A 330 5.21 7.09 -45.85
CA GLU A 330 6.52 7.50 -46.36
C GLU A 330 6.76 6.95 -47.77
N MET A 331 6.47 5.67 -48.00
CA MET A 331 6.67 5.05 -49.30
C MET A 331 5.75 5.62 -50.39
N GLU A 332 4.52 6.01 -50.04
CA GLU A 332 3.59 6.69 -50.96
C GLU A 332 3.97 8.15 -51.27
N ARG A 333 4.74 8.78 -50.37
CA ARG A 333 5.07 10.21 -50.41
C ARG A 333 6.52 10.51 -50.75
N ALA A 334 7.40 9.50 -50.77
CA ALA A 334 8.82 9.64 -51.07
C ALA A 334 9.05 10.49 -52.33
N GLY A 335 9.99 11.42 -52.24
CA GLY A 335 10.32 12.39 -53.28
C GLY A 335 9.44 13.65 -53.34
N LYS A 336 8.42 13.78 -52.48
CA LYS A 336 7.61 15.02 -52.34
C LYS A 336 8.26 16.01 -51.35
N PRO A 337 7.99 17.33 -51.45
CA PRO A 337 8.47 18.30 -50.47
C PRO A 337 8.00 17.96 -49.05
N GLY A 338 8.91 18.00 -48.07
CA GLY A 338 8.63 17.63 -46.69
C GLY A 338 8.71 16.12 -46.41
N TRP A 339 9.12 15.31 -47.38
CA TRP A 339 9.26 13.85 -47.28
C TRP A 339 10.67 13.39 -47.70
N PRO A 340 11.15 12.22 -47.24
CA PRO A 340 12.43 11.66 -47.67
C PRO A 340 12.51 11.45 -49.18
N GLU A 341 13.71 11.59 -49.77
CA GLU A 341 13.92 11.37 -51.21
C GLU A 341 13.64 9.93 -51.62
N MET A 342 14.04 8.97 -50.78
CA MET A 342 13.86 7.54 -50.98
C MET A 342 13.13 6.93 -49.77
N PRO A 343 12.27 5.92 -49.98
CA PRO A 343 11.60 5.24 -48.89
C PRO A 343 12.59 4.44 -48.03
N SER A 344 12.21 4.21 -46.77
CA SER A 344 12.99 3.45 -45.80
C SER A 344 13.14 1.97 -46.17
N VAL A 345 12.20 1.42 -46.95
CA VAL A 345 12.18 0.05 -47.45
C VAL A 345 11.81 0.01 -48.93
N GLU A 346 12.18 -1.08 -49.62
CA GLU A 346 11.89 -1.26 -51.05
C GLU A 346 10.47 -1.82 -51.30
N SER A 347 9.92 -2.59 -50.36
CA SER A 347 8.60 -3.24 -50.48
C SER A 347 7.80 -3.15 -49.19
N VAL A 348 6.46 -3.16 -49.31
CA VAL A 348 5.52 -3.28 -48.19
C VAL A 348 5.80 -4.53 -47.36
N ASP A 349 6.23 -5.62 -48.02
CA ASP A 349 6.51 -6.90 -47.38
C ASP A 349 7.69 -6.82 -46.39
N ASP A 350 8.58 -5.84 -46.55
CA ASP A 350 9.77 -5.65 -45.70
C ASP A 350 9.48 -4.80 -44.46
N ILE A 351 8.35 -4.08 -44.43
CA ILE A 351 7.98 -3.17 -43.33
C ILE A 351 7.97 -3.89 -41.98
N PRO A 352 7.31 -5.05 -41.79
CA PRO A 352 7.25 -5.71 -40.48
C PRO A 352 8.64 -6.02 -39.91
N ALA A 353 9.58 -6.44 -40.76
CA ALA A 353 10.95 -6.73 -40.35
C ALA A 353 11.72 -5.44 -40.02
N ALA A 354 11.56 -4.40 -40.85
CA ALA A 354 12.21 -3.10 -40.62
C ALA A 354 11.79 -2.46 -39.29
N VAL A 355 10.51 -2.55 -38.91
CA VAL A 355 10.01 -2.00 -37.64
C VAL A 355 10.68 -2.66 -36.43
N LEU A 356 10.84 -3.99 -36.44
CA LEU A 356 11.47 -4.71 -35.32
C LEU A 356 12.98 -4.44 -35.20
N VAL A 357 13.65 -4.22 -36.34
CA VAL A 357 15.11 -4.01 -36.38
C VAL A 357 15.49 -2.57 -36.02
N ASN A 358 14.71 -1.59 -36.51
CA ASN A 358 15.12 -0.19 -36.47
C ASN A 358 14.42 0.63 -35.37
N ASN A 359 13.15 0.32 -35.07
CA ASN A 359 12.28 1.25 -34.37
C ASN A 359 12.01 0.86 -32.91
N LEU A 360 11.68 -0.41 -32.64
CA LEU A 360 11.20 -0.86 -31.33
C LEU A 360 12.32 -1.41 -30.45
N HIS A 361 12.49 -0.79 -29.28
CA HIS A 361 13.48 -1.18 -28.28
C HIS A 361 12.80 -1.40 -26.93
N GLY A 362 13.26 -2.36 -26.14
CA GLY A 362 12.64 -2.70 -24.86
C GLY A 362 13.61 -3.25 -23.83
N ILE A 363 13.42 -2.87 -22.57
CA ILE A 363 14.20 -3.38 -21.43
C ILE A 363 13.21 -3.86 -20.37
N ASP A 364 13.42 -5.05 -19.82
CA ASP A 364 12.72 -5.51 -18.62
C ASP A 364 13.69 -6.21 -17.66
N ILE A 365 13.41 -6.13 -16.37
CA ILE A 365 14.20 -6.83 -15.35
C ILE A 365 13.93 -8.34 -15.38
N ASP A 366 12.72 -8.77 -15.75
CA ASP A 366 12.36 -10.18 -15.84
C ASP A 366 12.63 -10.74 -17.25
N LEU A 367 13.58 -11.68 -17.34
CA LEU A 367 13.88 -12.39 -18.57
C LEU A 367 12.64 -13.04 -19.21
N ARG A 368 11.69 -13.51 -18.40
CA ARG A 368 10.43 -14.11 -18.88
C ARG A 368 9.57 -13.07 -19.59
N ALA A 369 9.51 -11.85 -19.10
CA ALA A 369 8.77 -10.76 -19.74
C ALA A 369 9.39 -10.42 -21.12
N VAL A 370 10.73 -10.40 -21.21
CA VAL A 370 11.46 -10.21 -22.47
C VAL A 370 11.20 -11.36 -23.46
N GLN A 371 11.20 -12.62 -23.00
CA GLN A 371 10.86 -13.79 -23.81
C GLN A 371 9.46 -13.71 -24.42
N LEU A 372 8.49 -13.22 -23.65
CA LEU A 372 7.11 -13.09 -24.09
C LEU A 372 6.90 -11.88 -25.00
N SER A 373 7.60 -10.77 -24.73
CA SER A 373 7.67 -9.61 -25.63
C SER A 373 8.16 -10.00 -27.02
N ALA A 374 9.25 -10.77 -27.06
CA ALA A 374 9.82 -11.33 -28.28
C ALA A 374 8.80 -12.15 -29.07
N LEU A 375 8.11 -13.09 -28.42
CA LEU A 375 7.10 -13.92 -29.05
C LEU A 375 5.92 -13.10 -29.58
N THR A 376 5.46 -12.13 -28.79
CA THR A 376 4.33 -11.28 -29.13
C THR A 376 4.63 -10.44 -30.38
N LEU A 377 5.81 -9.82 -30.47
CA LEU A 377 6.26 -9.09 -31.66
C LEU A 377 6.49 -10.01 -32.86
N TYR A 378 7.06 -11.20 -32.65
CA TYR A 378 7.24 -12.22 -33.69
C TYR A 378 5.89 -12.60 -34.32
N LEU A 379 4.90 -12.91 -33.48
CA LEU A 379 3.57 -13.28 -33.93
C LEU A 379 2.91 -12.14 -34.70
N LYS A 380 3.05 -10.90 -34.23
CA LYS A 380 2.51 -9.71 -34.91
C LYS A 380 3.11 -9.55 -36.31
N ALA A 381 4.44 -9.59 -36.43
CA ALA A 381 5.13 -9.44 -37.71
C ALA A 381 4.82 -10.58 -38.69
N LYS A 382 4.85 -11.84 -38.24
CA LYS A 382 4.54 -13.01 -39.08
C LYS A 382 3.09 -13.09 -39.50
N SER A 383 2.16 -12.61 -38.67
CA SER A 383 0.74 -12.51 -39.05
C SER A 383 0.51 -11.52 -40.20
N MET A 384 1.37 -10.51 -40.34
CA MET A 384 1.33 -9.59 -41.48
C MET A 384 2.05 -10.15 -42.71
N ASN A 385 3.27 -10.64 -42.53
CA ASN A 385 4.03 -11.30 -43.59
C ASN A 385 4.63 -12.63 -43.08
N PRO A 386 4.00 -13.79 -43.40
CA PRO A 386 4.50 -15.09 -42.97
C PRO A 386 5.91 -15.44 -43.48
N ARG A 387 6.34 -14.80 -44.58
CA ARG A 387 7.66 -14.99 -45.20
C ARG A 387 8.73 -14.04 -44.67
N ALA A 388 8.37 -13.05 -43.86
CA ALA A 388 9.33 -12.11 -43.29
C ALA A 388 10.43 -12.87 -42.55
N LYS A 389 11.70 -12.57 -42.88
CA LYS A 389 12.85 -13.10 -42.16
C LYS A 389 13.22 -12.11 -41.07
N LEU A 390 13.17 -12.55 -39.82
CA LEU A 390 13.44 -11.70 -38.68
C LEU A 390 14.86 -11.97 -38.18
N THR A 391 15.78 -11.03 -38.42
CA THR A 391 17.22 -11.24 -38.21
C THR A 391 17.75 -10.67 -36.90
N GLU A 392 17.08 -9.68 -36.31
CA GLU A 392 17.49 -9.06 -35.05
C GLU A 392 16.28 -8.61 -34.20
N SER A 393 16.48 -8.56 -32.88
CA SER A 393 15.56 -7.99 -31.90
C SER A 393 16.30 -7.06 -30.94
N LYS A 394 15.75 -5.86 -30.68
CA LYS A 394 16.34 -4.87 -29.77
C LYS A 394 15.71 -4.91 -28.37
N LEU A 395 15.49 -6.13 -27.84
CA LEU A 395 15.02 -6.35 -26.47
C LEU A 395 16.16 -6.86 -25.58
N ALA A 396 16.24 -6.38 -24.33
CA ALA A 396 17.22 -6.83 -23.35
C ALA A 396 16.58 -7.15 -22.00
N SER A 397 17.08 -8.21 -21.35
CA SER A 397 16.84 -8.44 -19.92
C SER A 397 17.95 -7.77 -19.12
N ALA A 398 17.61 -7.19 -17.97
CA ALA A 398 18.59 -6.54 -17.09
C ALA A 398 19.40 -7.52 -16.21
N ASP A 399 19.25 -8.83 -16.41
CA ASP A 399 20.02 -9.87 -15.73
C ASP A 399 21.42 -10.00 -16.36
N ILE A 400 22.46 -9.61 -15.62
CA ILE A 400 23.85 -9.56 -16.09
C ILE A 400 24.73 -10.51 -15.26
N HIS A 401 24.62 -11.82 -15.48
CA HIS A 401 25.63 -12.79 -15.02
C HIS A 401 26.97 -12.73 -15.81
N MET A 402 27.28 -11.60 -16.45
CA MET A 402 28.00 -11.64 -17.73
C MET A 402 29.40 -11.02 -17.79
N LEU A 403 30.03 -10.71 -16.66
CA LEU A 403 31.43 -10.29 -16.66
C LEU A 403 32.24 -11.17 -15.73
N ASP A 404 32.50 -12.40 -16.16
CA ASP A 404 33.62 -13.16 -15.63
C ASP A 404 34.90 -12.42 -16.00
N GLY A 405 35.72 -12.05 -15.01
CA GLY A 405 36.84 -11.10 -15.18
C GLY A 405 37.84 -11.47 -16.29
N GLU A 406 37.93 -12.75 -16.65
CA GLU A 406 38.76 -13.23 -17.76
C GLU A 406 38.27 -12.83 -19.16
N ARG A 407 36.95 -12.82 -19.42
CA ARG A 407 36.41 -12.52 -20.77
C ARG A 407 36.54 -11.04 -21.11
N LEU A 408 36.29 -10.16 -20.14
CA LEU A 408 36.51 -8.73 -20.30
C LEU A 408 38.00 -8.43 -20.49
N HIS A 409 38.89 -9.16 -19.80
CA HIS A 409 40.33 -9.05 -20.02
C HIS A 409 40.77 -9.46 -21.43
N GLN A 410 40.30 -10.60 -21.93
CA GLN A 410 40.62 -11.04 -23.29
C GLN A 410 40.12 -10.07 -24.37
N PHE A 411 38.97 -9.43 -24.17
CA PHE A 411 38.48 -8.41 -25.09
C PHE A 411 39.37 -7.16 -25.12
N LEU A 412 39.82 -6.68 -23.96
CA LEU A 412 40.68 -5.50 -23.87
C LEU A 412 42.05 -5.73 -24.52
N GLU A 413 42.58 -6.95 -24.42
CA GLU A 413 43.76 -7.39 -25.17
C GLU A 413 43.50 -7.36 -26.68
N ASN A 414 42.35 -7.86 -27.14
CA ASN A 414 42.00 -7.92 -28.56
C ASN A 414 41.73 -6.56 -29.21
N VAL A 415 41.25 -5.55 -28.47
CA VAL A 415 41.02 -4.19 -28.99
C VAL A 415 42.27 -3.30 -28.89
N GLY A 416 43.37 -3.81 -28.33
CA GLY A 416 44.62 -3.05 -28.17
C GLY A 416 44.54 -1.98 -27.08
N ILE A 417 43.63 -2.14 -26.12
CA ILE A 417 43.49 -1.25 -24.96
C ILE A 417 44.34 -1.85 -23.82
N GLU A 418 45.68 -1.81 -23.97
CA GLU A 418 46.63 -2.41 -23.01
C GLU A 418 46.90 -1.54 -21.77
N ARG A 419 46.34 -0.32 -21.71
CA ARG A 419 46.83 0.71 -20.78
C ARG A 419 46.13 0.69 -19.41
N PRO A 420 46.84 0.97 -18.30
CA PRO A 420 46.34 0.76 -16.94
C PRO A 420 45.07 1.54 -16.55
N ILE A 421 44.83 2.71 -17.15
CA ILE A 421 43.68 3.58 -16.80
C ILE A 421 42.35 2.95 -17.22
N TYR A 422 42.27 2.38 -18.43
CA TYR A 422 41.08 1.66 -18.90
C TYR A 422 40.80 0.43 -18.06
N ARG A 423 41.84 -0.34 -17.72
CA ARG A 423 41.71 -1.54 -16.87
C ARG A 423 41.13 -1.21 -15.50
N ARG A 424 41.54 -0.09 -14.89
CA ARG A 424 41.01 0.35 -13.58
C ARG A 424 39.55 0.80 -13.68
N ILE A 425 39.22 1.62 -14.67
CA ILE A 425 37.85 2.11 -14.85
C ILE A 425 36.90 0.94 -15.14
N LEU A 426 37.29 0.00 -16.00
CA LEU A 426 36.46 -1.16 -16.35
C LEU A 426 36.34 -2.18 -15.21
N ALA A 427 37.40 -2.41 -14.42
CA ALA A 427 37.31 -3.25 -13.21
C ALA A 427 36.40 -2.61 -12.14
N ALA A 428 36.43 -1.29 -12.00
CA ALA A 428 35.52 -0.59 -11.08
C ALA A 428 34.07 -0.60 -11.58
N LEU A 429 33.87 -0.54 -12.91
CA LEU A 429 32.56 -0.64 -13.56
C LEU A 429 31.95 -2.04 -13.41
N GLN A 430 32.76 -3.11 -13.40
CA GLN A 430 32.32 -4.48 -13.16
C GLN A 430 31.57 -4.62 -11.82
N GLY A 431 32.13 -4.11 -10.72
CA GLY A 431 31.49 -4.15 -9.41
C GLY A 431 30.19 -3.33 -9.31
N ARG A 432 29.91 -2.44 -10.28
CA ARG A 432 28.67 -1.67 -10.38
C ARG A 432 27.63 -2.33 -11.27
N LEU A 433 28.06 -3.14 -12.23
CA LEU A 433 27.14 -3.92 -13.07
C LEU A 433 26.43 -5.03 -12.28
N GLU A 434 26.99 -5.47 -11.15
CA GLU A 434 26.29 -6.33 -10.18
C GLU A 434 25.01 -5.65 -9.60
N ASP A 435 24.98 -4.32 -9.50
CA ASP A 435 23.79 -3.58 -9.04
C ASP A 435 22.67 -3.52 -10.11
N ALA A 436 22.93 -3.94 -11.35
CA ALA A 436 21.95 -3.93 -12.44
C ALA A 436 20.76 -4.87 -12.17
N GLU A 437 20.98 -5.97 -11.45
CA GLU A 437 19.91 -6.89 -11.03
C GLU A 437 18.87 -6.22 -10.10
N GLN A 438 19.23 -5.13 -9.43
CA GLN A 438 18.33 -4.36 -8.56
C GLN A 438 17.74 -3.15 -9.28
N LEU A 439 18.55 -2.46 -10.09
CA LEU A 439 18.18 -1.19 -10.71
C LEU A 439 17.48 -1.36 -12.06
N GLY A 440 17.72 -2.45 -12.78
CA GLY A 440 17.24 -2.62 -14.13
C GLY A 440 17.68 -1.46 -15.04
N SER A 441 16.74 -0.84 -15.75
CA SER A 441 16.98 0.32 -16.61
C SER A 441 17.25 1.63 -15.88
N LEU A 442 17.12 1.66 -14.54
CA LEU A 442 17.55 2.79 -13.70
C LEU A 442 19.07 2.90 -13.59
N LEU A 443 19.84 1.92 -14.08
CA LEU A 443 21.29 2.03 -14.15
C LEU A 443 21.70 3.20 -15.05
N ARG A 444 22.45 4.16 -14.49
CA ARG A 444 23.00 5.34 -15.18
C ARG A 444 24.47 5.10 -15.52
N LEU A 445 24.72 4.18 -16.46
CA LEU A 445 26.08 3.78 -16.83
C LEU A 445 26.96 4.97 -17.20
N GLU A 446 26.40 5.95 -17.91
CA GLU A 446 27.12 7.12 -18.38
C GLU A 446 27.65 7.96 -17.22
N GLU A 447 26.86 8.14 -16.16
CA GLU A 447 27.24 8.89 -14.97
C GLU A 447 28.25 8.13 -14.11
N GLU A 448 28.19 6.79 -14.08
CA GLU A 448 29.19 5.99 -13.39
C GLU A 448 30.55 6.06 -14.12
N ILE A 449 30.55 5.98 -15.45
CA ILE A 449 31.77 6.19 -16.25
C ILE A 449 32.33 7.59 -15.98
N HIS A 450 31.49 8.62 -16.04
CA HIS A 450 31.90 10.00 -15.74
C HIS A 450 32.52 10.12 -14.34
N SER A 451 31.86 9.56 -13.32
CA SER A 451 32.35 9.54 -11.92
C SER A 451 33.68 8.81 -11.75
N LEU A 452 33.87 7.70 -12.46
CA LEU A 452 35.13 6.94 -12.43
C LEU A 452 36.26 7.68 -13.14
N VAL A 453 35.98 8.32 -14.28
CA VAL A 453 36.94 9.19 -14.99
C VAL A 453 37.34 10.37 -14.11
N GLU A 454 36.39 11.03 -13.44
CA GLU A 454 36.65 12.16 -12.55
C GLU A 454 37.45 11.77 -11.29
N LYS A 455 37.27 10.55 -10.78
CA LYS A 455 38.11 10.00 -9.70
C LYS A 455 39.55 9.79 -10.16
N GLU A 456 39.76 9.26 -11.36
CA GLU A 456 41.10 9.12 -11.95
C GLU A 456 41.73 10.49 -12.22
N ARG A 457 40.94 11.49 -12.65
CA ARG A 457 41.39 12.88 -12.78
C ARG A 457 41.86 13.48 -11.45
N LYS A 458 41.07 13.37 -10.38
CA LYS A 458 41.47 13.87 -9.05
C LYS A 458 42.67 13.14 -8.48
N ARG A 459 42.79 11.86 -8.77
CA ARG A 459 43.98 11.06 -8.43
C ARG A 459 45.21 11.58 -9.16
N PHE A 460 45.09 11.90 -10.45
CA PHE A 460 46.13 12.54 -11.23
C PHE A 460 46.58 13.88 -10.61
N GLU A 461 45.62 14.76 -10.30
CA GLU A 461 45.87 16.07 -9.67
C GLU A 461 46.60 15.94 -8.32
N LYS A 462 46.36 14.85 -7.58
CA LYS A 462 46.94 14.61 -6.23
C LYS A 462 48.29 13.88 -6.25
N GLU A 463 48.45 12.87 -7.12
CA GLU A 463 49.64 12.00 -7.15
C GLU A 463 50.74 12.55 -8.07
N GLY A 464 50.43 13.49 -8.98
CA GLY A 464 51.41 14.12 -9.88
C GLY A 464 52.07 13.18 -10.89
N GLN A 465 51.64 11.91 -10.94
CA GLN A 465 52.09 10.93 -11.93
C GLN A 465 51.37 11.17 -13.25
N GLN A 466 52.09 11.38 -14.36
CA GLN A 466 51.48 11.57 -15.67
C GLN A 466 50.43 10.49 -15.97
N PRO A 467 49.20 10.86 -16.38
CA PRO A 467 48.28 9.88 -16.91
C PRO A 467 48.86 9.39 -18.23
N ASP A 468 48.44 8.21 -18.66
CA ASP A 468 48.92 7.67 -19.91
C ASP A 468 48.26 8.41 -21.10
N ILE A 469 48.94 9.47 -21.58
CA ILE A 469 48.39 10.45 -22.54
C ILE A 469 48.35 9.85 -23.96
N PHE A 470 47.22 9.23 -24.30
CA PHE A 470 46.96 8.55 -25.57
C PHE A 470 47.07 9.49 -26.78
N GLY A 471 48.21 9.52 -27.49
CA GLY A 471 48.34 10.31 -28.74
C GLY A 471 48.37 11.83 -28.54
N TRP A 472 48.54 12.29 -27.29
CA TRP A 472 48.66 13.69 -26.92
C TRP A 472 50.11 14.01 -26.56
N SER A 473 50.64 15.13 -27.07
CA SER A 473 51.96 15.62 -26.67
C SER A 473 51.93 16.15 -25.23
N LYS A 474 53.10 16.15 -24.58
CA LYS A 474 53.27 16.71 -23.22
C LYS A 474 52.78 18.16 -23.15
N GLU A 475 53.07 18.93 -24.19
CA GLU A 475 52.71 20.34 -24.32
C GLU A 475 51.19 20.55 -24.47
N GLN A 476 50.47 19.65 -25.16
CA GLN A 476 49.01 19.72 -25.28
C GLN A 476 48.31 19.47 -23.94
N PHE A 477 48.80 18.50 -23.16
CA PHE A 477 48.21 18.11 -21.87
C PHE A 477 48.62 18.99 -20.67
N GLU A 478 49.64 19.83 -20.83
CA GLU A 478 50.04 20.80 -19.80
C GLU A 478 49.09 22.02 -19.72
N SER A 479 48.23 22.22 -20.72
CA SER A 479 47.20 23.28 -20.72
C SER A 479 45.89 22.82 -20.06
N GLU A 480 45.21 23.72 -19.32
CA GLU A 480 43.88 23.43 -18.75
C GLU A 480 42.85 22.98 -19.80
N ALA A 481 42.91 23.58 -21.00
CA ALA A 481 42.04 23.23 -22.11
C ALA A 481 42.32 21.82 -22.64
N GLY A 482 43.58 21.44 -22.79
CA GLY A 482 43.97 20.12 -23.26
C GLY A 482 43.75 19.00 -22.24
N GLN A 483 43.87 19.29 -20.93
CA GLN A 483 43.45 18.33 -19.90
C GLN A 483 41.95 18.07 -19.98
N ARG A 484 41.14 19.12 -20.10
CA ARG A 484 39.69 18.99 -20.22
C ARG A 484 39.29 18.17 -21.45
N GLU A 485 39.87 18.49 -22.60
CA GLU A 485 39.60 17.78 -23.86
C GLU A 485 40.03 16.30 -23.79
N PHE A 486 41.18 16.00 -23.17
CA PHE A 486 41.62 14.61 -22.96
C PHE A 486 40.61 13.78 -22.14
N TRP A 487 40.12 14.32 -21.01
CA TRP A 487 39.19 13.60 -20.15
C TRP A 487 37.82 13.38 -20.84
N GLU A 488 37.33 14.38 -21.58
CA GLU A 488 36.12 14.26 -22.40
C GLU A 488 36.28 13.18 -23.50
N ILE A 489 37.43 13.14 -24.18
CA ILE A 489 37.74 12.11 -25.18
C ILE A 489 37.83 10.72 -24.54
N LEU A 490 38.46 10.59 -23.38
CA LEU A 490 38.60 9.31 -22.67
C LEU A 490 37.23 8.71 -22.33
N GLU A 491 36.32 9.52 -21.82
CA GLU A 491 34.95 9.11 -21.50
C GLU A 491 34.23 8.59 -22.76
N VAL A 492 34.30 9.35 -23.86
CA VAL A 492 33.73 8.96 -25.16
C VAL A 492 34.35 7.65 -25.67
N GLN A 493 35.67 7.47 -25.56
CA GLN A 493 36.36 6.27 -26.00
C GLN A 493 35.97 5.03 -25.19
N ILE A 494 35.77 5.15 -23.88
CA ILE A 494 35.32 4.02 -23.03
C ILE A 494 33.92 3.57 -23.44
N VAL A 495 33.00 4.52 -23.65
CA VAL A 495 31.65 4.23 -24.13
C VAL A 495 31.70 3.61 -25.53
N GLN A 496 32.53 4.13 -26.44
CA GLN A 496 32.71 3.57 -27.78
C GLN A 496 33.32 2.16 -27.75
N ALA A 497 34.29 1.90 -26.88
CA ALA A 497 34.90 0.59 -26.72
C ALA A 497 33.90 -0.44 -26.20
N LEU A 498 33.07 -0.08 -25.21
CA LEU A 498 31.97 -0.92 -24.72
C LEU A 498 30.92 -1.19 -25.81
N ASN A 499 30.59 -0.18 -26.62
CA ASN A 499 29.67 -0.34 -27.75
C ASN A 499 30.26 -1.23 -28.85
N LEU A 500 31.54 -1.07 -29.19
CA LEU A 500 32.25 -1.92 -30.15
C LEU A 500 32.41 -3.36 -29.62
N PHE A 501 32.60 -3.53 -28.32
CA PHE A 501 32.58 -4.85 -27.69
C PHE A 501 31.25 -5.54 -27.92
N ALA A 502 30.15 -4.84 -27.59
CA ALA A 502 28.80 -5.35 -27.74
C ALA A 502 28.51 -5.74 -29.20
N LYS A 503 28.91 -4.90 -30.16
CA LYS A 503 28.74 -5.16 -31.60
C LYS A 503 29.61 -6.30 -32.13
N SER A 504 30.91 -6.31 -31.83
CA SER A 504 31.84 -7.33 -32.35
C SER A 504 31.53 -8.74 -31.85
N GLN A 505 31.07 -8.89 -30.60
CA GLN A 505 30.60 -10.17 -30.08
C GLN A 505 29.28 -10.61 -30.72
N ALA A 506 28.37 -9.67 -31.00
CA ALA A 506 27.16 -9.96 -31.76
C ALA A 506 27.45 -10.44 -33.19
N GLU A 507 28.52 -9.95 -33.82
CA GLU A 507 28.95 -10.33 -35.18
C GLU A 507 29.80 -11.62 -35.24
N GLN A 508 30.63 -11.91 -34.24
CA GLN A 508 31.48 -13.11 -34.19
C GLN A 508 30.70 -14.40 -33.87
N GLY A 509 29.52 -14.28 -33.24
CA GLY A 509 28.56 -15.37 -33.12
C GLY A 509 27.91 -15.67 -34.48
N ARG A 510 28.53 -16.54 -35.29
CA ARG A 510 27.84 -17.22 -36.41
C ARG A 510 26.77 -18.17 -35.88
N ASP A 511 25.68 -17.58 -35.41
CA ASP A 511 24.38 -18.20 -35.25
C ASP A 511 23.38 -17.04 -35.40
N GLN A 512 22.86 -16.85 -36.62
CA GLN A 512 21.90 -15.81 -37.00
C GLN A 512 20.51 -16.04 -36.37
N ASN A 513 20.46 -16.30 -35.06
CA ASN A 513 19.25 -16.67 -34.36
C ASN A 513 18.76 -15.48 -33.53
N PHE A 514 17.47 -15.15 -33.71
CA PHE A 514 16.73 -13.96 -33.27
C PHE A 514 16.91 -13.54 -31.79
N PHE A 515 17.48 -14.39 -30.94
CA PHE A 515 17.85 -14.12 -29.55
C PHE A 515 18.91 -15.11 -29.02
N ALA A 516 20.19 -14.91 -29.36
CA ALA A 516 21.29 -15.77 -28.88
C ALA A 516 21.49 -15.67 -27.34
N GLY A 517 22.10 -16.71 -26.75
CA GLY A 517 22.13 -17.07 -25.32
C GLY A 517 22.61 -16.02 -24.31
N GLU A 518 22.74 -16.43 -23.05
CA GLU A 518 22.94 -15.54 -21.88
C GLU A 518 24.07 -14.51 -22.03
N THR A 519 25.12 -14.80 -22.81
CA THR A 519 26.26 -13.89 -23.09
C THR A 519 25.97 -12.79 -24.15
N THR A 520 24.84 -12.84 -24.87
CA THR A 520 24.47 -11.78 -25.82
C THR A 520 23.52 -10.74 -25.18
N LYS A 521 22.87 -11.11 -24.05
CA LYS A 521 21.76 -10.36 -23.44
C LYS A 521 22.20 -9.11 -22.64
N GLY A 522 23.17 -9.25 -21.74
CA GLY A 522 23.73 -8.12 -20.96
C GLY A 522 24.51 -7.10 -21.80
N LEU A 523 25.15 -7.51 -22.91
CA LEU A 523 25.77 -6.57 -23.85
C LEU A 523 24.73 -5.71 -24.59
N ARG A 524 23.57 -6.31 -24.91
CA ARG A 524 22.44 -5.58 -25.49
C ARG A 524 21.85 -4.57 -24.53
N LEU A 525 21.80 -4.86 -23.22
CA LEU A 525 21.38 -3.88 -22.23
C LEU A 525 22.29 -2.63 -22.25
N LEU A 526 23.61 -2.81 -22.29
CA LEU A 526 24.57 -1.69 -22.34
C LEU A 526 24.40 -0.86 -23.62
N GLU A 527 24.17 -1.52 -24.77
CA GLU A 527 23.88 -0.83 -26.03
C GLU A 527 22.61 0.02 -25.91
N LEU A 528 21.52 -0.53 -25.35
CA LEU A 528 20.25 0.18 -25.20
C LEU A 528 20.37 1.38 -24.24
N LEU A 529 21.04 1.20 -23.09
CA LEU A 529 21.21 2.27 -22.11
C LEU A 529 22.12 3.41 -22.61
N SER A 530 23.06 3.11 -23.52
CA SER A 530 23.99 4.11 -24.07
C SER A 530 23.37 4.96 -25.19
N ASN A 531 22.22 4.56 -25.74
CA ASN A 531 21.54 5.27 -26.82
C ASN A 531 20.61 6.38 -26.30
N ARG A 532 20.21 7.27 -27.23
CA ARG A 532 19.12 8.23 -27.00
C ARG A 532 18.00 8.00 -28.00
N TYR A 533 16.77 8.19 -27.55
CA TYR A 533 15.56 7.79 -28.26
C TYR A 533 14.67 8.99 -28.57
N ASP A 534 14.04 8.99 -29.74
CA ASP A 534 13.08 10.04 -30.09
C ASP A 534 11.84 9.95 -29.19
N ILE A 535 11.43 8.72 -28.88
CA ILE A 535 10.28 8.41 -28.04
C ILE A 535 10.70 7.47 -26.90
N VAL A 536 10.32 7.81 -25.68
CA VAL A 536 10.40 6.91 -24.52
C VAL A 536 9.00 6.76 -23.94
N VAL A 537 8.44 5.55 -23.94
CA VAL A 537 7.10 5.30 -23.40
C VAL A 537 7.12 4.13 -22.42
N THR A 538 6.48 4.27 -21.26
CA THR A 538 6.46 3.16 -20.29
C THR A 538 5.38 3.29 -19.22
N ASN A 539 5.11 2.18 -18.55
CA ASN A 539 4.44 2.12 -17.25
C ASN A 539 5.45 1.54 -16.25
N PRO A 540 6.18 2.38 -15.50
CA PRO A 540 7.24 1.93 -14.62
C PRO A 540 6.69 1.22 -13.37
N PRO A 541 7.53 0.48 -12.63
CA PRO A 541 7.14 -0.15 -11.37
C PRO A 541 6.75 0.86 -10.28
N TYR A 542 5.74 0.54 -9.47
CA TYR A 542 5.28 1.36 -8.32
C TYR A 542 5.74 0.75 -6.99
N MET A 543 6.73 1.36 -6.33
CA MET A 543 7.27 0.86 -5.06
C MET A 543 7.84 1.99 -4.21
N SER A 544 7.14 2.33 -3.12
CA SER A 544 7.60 3.34 -2.17
C SER A 544 8.92 2.94 -1.50
N ASN A 545 9.73 3.93 -1.12
CA ASN A 545 11.00 3.75 -0.40
C ASN A 545 10.91 2.84 0.85
N ARG A 546 9.77 2.84 1.55
CA ARG A 546 9.53 2.00 2.75
C ARG A 546 9.49 0.51 2.46
N LYS A 547 9.03 0.16 1.26
CA LYS A 547 8.84 -1.20 0.75
C LYS A 547 10.11 -1.75 0.11
N MET A 548 11.07 -0.88 -0.25
CA MET A 548 12.36 -1.27 -0.84
C MET A 548 13.27 -1.94 0.19
N ASN A 549 14.08 -2.89 -0.28
CA ASN A 549 15.22 -3.42 0.48
C ASN A 549 16.29 -2.34 0.72
N SER A 550 17.21 -2.57 1.67
CA SER A 550 18.22 -1.56 2.06
C SER A 550 19.18 -1.18 0.93
N ARG A 551 19.55 -2.13 0.07
CA ARG A 551 20.45 -1.91 -1.07
C ARG A 551 19.79 -1.02 -2.12
N LEU A 552 18.61 -1.41 -2.62
CA LEU A 552 17.83 -0.66 -3.61
C LEU A 552 17.49 0.74 -3.11
N LYS A 553 17.05 0.87 -1.85
CA LYS A 553 16.80 2.17 -1.22
C LYS A 553 18.03 3.09 -1.29
N THR A 554 19.20 2.56 -1.00
CA THR A 554 20.46 3.32 -1.01
C THR A 554 20.83 3.75 -2.42
N LEU A 555 20.77 2.82 -3.38
CA LEU A 555 21.07 3.11 -4.79
C LEU A 555 20.14 4.19 -5.36
N VAL A 556 18.83 4.03 -5.21
CA VAL A 556 17.85 5.02 -5.70
C VAL A 556 18.01 6.37 -5.00
N SER A 557 18.28 6.38 -3.69
CA SER A 557 18.46 7.64 -2.95
C SER A 557 19.71 8.41 -3.39
N ASN A 558 20.76 7.71 -3.80
CA ASN A 558 22.01 8.30 -4.26
C ASN A 558 21.90 8.78 -5.72
N ASP A 559 21.33 7.95 -6.59
CA ASP A 559 21.34 8.20 -8.05
C ASP A 559 20.18 9.09 -8.50
N TYR A 560 19.06 9.09 -7.75
CA TYR A 560 17.83 9.82 -8.04
C TYR A 560 17.30 10.59 -6.81
N PRO A 561 18.06 11.53 -6.23
CA PRO A 561 17.71 12.18 -4.97
C PRO A 561 16.37 12.95 -4.99
N GLU A 562 15.95 13.48 -6.15
CA GLU A 562 14.65 14.15 -6.34
C GLU A 562 13.50 13.14 -6.50
N GLY A 563 13.78 11.94 -7.00
CA GLY A 563 12.80 10.86 -7.24
C GLY A 563 12.79 9.76 -6.17
N LYS A 564 13.59 9.89 -5.10
CA LYS A 564 13.84 8.82 -4.12
C LYS A 564 12.64 8.31 -3.31
N GLY A 565 11.48 8.98 -3.42
CA GLY A 565 10.26 8.61 -2.74
C GLY A 565 9.65 7.29 -3.24
N ASP A 566 9.76 7.03 -4.54
CA ASP A 566 9.19 5.86 -5.22
C ASP A 566 9.95 5.54 -6.52
N LEU A 567 9.94 4.28 -6.97
CA LEU A 567 10.58 3.89 -8.23
C LEU A 567 10.01 4.64 -9.43
N TYR A 568 8.69 4.83 -9.55
CA TYR A 568 8.13 5.51 -10.71
C TYR A 568 8.69 6.94 -10.85
N ALA A 569 8.96 7.60 -9.72
CA ALA A 569 9.50 8.96 -9.69
C ALA A 569 10.97 9.01 -10.16
N ALA A 570 11.77 8.01 -9.79
CA ALA A 570 13.10 7.82 -10.37
C ALA A 570 13.04 7.55 -11.89
N PHE A 571 12.05 6.75 -12.33
CA PHE A 571 11.83 6.47 -13.75
C PHE A 571 11.44 7.70 -14.56
N ILE A 572 10.69 8.67 -14.01
CA ILE A 572 10.39 9.94 -14.72
C ILE A 572 11.70 10.61 -15.14
N ARG A 573 12.64 10.73 -14.19
CA ARG A 573 13.96 11.29 -14.47
C ARG A 573 14.73 10.44 -15.47
N ARG A 574 14.79 9.12 -15.28
CA ARG A 574 15.55 8.22 -16.18
C ARG A 574 15.00 8.23 -17.61
N CYS A 575 13.69 8.22 -17.80
CA CYS A 575 13.08 8.25 -19.13
C CYS A 575 13.39 9.57 -19.86
N MET A 576 13.39 10.71 -19.15
CA MET A 576 13.82 11.98 -19.71
C MET A 576 15.32 12.01 -20.04
N GLU A 577 16.18 11.32 -19.27
CA GLU A 577 17.61 11.20 -19.59
C GLU A 577 17.86 10.34 -20.84
N LEU A 578 17.06 9.29 -21.06
CA LEU A 578 17.12 8.41 -22.23
C LEU A 578 16.51 9.04 -23.50
N ALA A 579 15.64 10.05 -23.34
CA ALA A 579 15.09 10.79 -24.46
C ALA A 579 16.12 11.73 -25.11
N ALA A 580 16.11 11.77 -26.44
CA ALA A 580 16.94 12.66 -27.25
C ALA A 580 16.60 14.15 -27.01
N LYS A 581 17.43 15.05 -27.54
CA LYS A 581 17.11 16.48 -27.55
C LYS A 581 15.83 16.69 -28.38
N HIS A 582 14.80 17.31 -27.78
CA HIS A 582 13.43 17.38 -28.34
C HIS A 582 12.66 16.06 -28.39
N GLY A 583 13.15 15.01 -27.74
CA GLY A 583 12.44 13.73 -27.61
C GLY A 583 11.21 13.82 -26.71
N TRP A 584 10.29 12.88 -26.93
CA TRP A 584 9.01 12.79 -26.24
C TRP A 584 9.01 11.64 -25.23
N VAL A 585 8.42 11.87 -24.07
CA VAL A 585 8.32 10.91 -22.97
C VAL A 585 6.85 10.74 -22.59
N GLY A 586 6.30 9.54 -22.76
CA GLY A 586 4.92 9.21 -22.38
C GLY A 586 4.88 8.19 -21.26
N MET A 587 4.37 8.55 -20.08
CA MET A 587 4.40 7.66 -18.93
C MET A 587 3.06 7.56 -18.22
N LEU A 588 2.72 6.37 -17.74
CA LEU A 588 1.68 6.16 -16.74
C LEU A 588 2.31 6.04 -15.36
N THR A 589 1.97 6.92 -14.42
CA THR A 589 2.57 6.95 -13.08
C THR A 589 1.53 7.18 -12.00
N MET A 590 1.92 7.04 -10.73
CA MET A 590 1.08 7.55 -9.63
C MET A 590 1.03 9.08 -9.69
N HIS A 591 -0.13 9.70 -9.46
CA HIS A 591 -0.28 11.15 -9.61
C HIS A 591 0.34 11.99 -8.48
N SER A 592 0.80 11.37 -7.38
CA SER A 592 1.19 12.11 -6.17
C SER A 592 2.40 13.03 -6.40
N PHE A 593 3.26 12.73 -7.38
CA PHE A 593 4.37 13.63 -7.77
C PHE A 593 3.89 15.00 -8.24
N MET A 594 2.63 15.12 -8.68
CA MET A 594 2.01 16.37 -9.09
C MET A 594 1.75 17.29 -7.89
N PHE A 595 1.59 16.76 -6.67
CA PHE A 595 1.05 17.55 -5.55
C PHE A 595 1.96 17.58 -4.32
N ILE A 596 2.42 16.43 -3.82
CA ILE A 596 3.00 16.35 -2.48
C ILE A 596 4.38 17.01 -2.38
N SER A 597 4.71 17.45 -1.17
CA SER A 597 5.95 18.20 -0.85
C SER A 597 7.22 17.42 -1.16
N SER A 598 7.23 16.10 -0.93
CA SER A 598 8.41 15.25 -1.16
C SER A 598 8.86 15.19 -2.62
N TYR A 599 8.00 15.57 -3.57
CA TYR A 599 8.31 15.65 -5.01
C TYR A 599 8.46 17.07 -5.56
N GLU A 600 8.52 18.11 -4.71
CA GLU A 600 8.75 19.50 -5.14
C GLU A 600 10.00 19.63 -6.03
N LYS A 601 11.13 19.09 -5.56
CA LYS A 601 12.40 19.09 -6.33
C LYS A 601 12.29 18.34 -7.66
N LEU A 602 11.48 17.28 -7.72
CA LEU A 602 11.26 16.54 -8.96
C LEU A 602 10.44 17.38 -9.96
N ARG A 603 9.39 18.08 -9.50
CA ARG A 603 8.60 18.98 -10.36
C ARG A 603 9.48 20.10 -10.93
N ASP A 604 10.34 20.71 -10.12
CA ASP A 604 11.29 21.73 -10.59
C ASP A 604 12.29 21.16 -11.60
N TRP A 605 12.78 19.95 -11.35
CA TRP A 605 13.67 19.26 -12.28
C TRP A 605 13.00 19.00 -13.64
N ILE A 606 11.73 18.59 -13.64
CA ILE A 606 10.96 18.35 -14.87
C ILE A 606 10.74 19.68 -15.62
N ARG A 607 10.20 20.71 -14.95
CA ARG A 607 9.86 22.00 -15.59
C ARG A 607 11.08 22.76 -16.12
N SER A 608 12.26 22.54 -15.53
CA SER A 608 13.51 23.10 -16.06
C SER A 608 14.04 22.40 -17.31
N ARG A 609 13.40 21.30 -17.78
CA ARG A 609 13.90 20.47 -18.90
C ARG A 609 12.85 20.07 -19.92
N ALA A 610 11.57 20.13 -19.58
CA ALA A 610 10.50 19.68 -20.45
C ALA A 610 9.26 20.56 -20.38
N VAL A 611 8.48 20.48 -21.44
CA VAL A 611 7.09 20.96 -21.53
C VAL A 611 6.15 19.81 -21.17
N VAL A 612 5.13 20.10 -20.36
CA VAL A 612 3.99 19.22 -20.11
C VAL A 612 2.96 19.45 -21.22
N GLU A 613 2.91 18.54 -22.19
CA GLU A 613 2.07 18.70 -23.40
C GLU A 613 0.63 18.26 -23.13
N THR A 614 0.45 17.09 -22.51
CA THR A 614 -0.88 16.61 -22.11
C THR A 614 -0.83 15.66 -20.93
N ILE A 615 -1.87 15.70 -20.09
CA ILE A 615 -2.08 14.75 -18.99
C ILE A 615 -3.52 14.24 -19.01
N ALA A 616 -3.69 12.92 -19.02
CA ALA A 616 -4.92 12.26 -18.61
C ALA A 616 -4.82 11.89 -17.12
N HIS A 617 -5.40 12.71 -16.26
CA HIS A 617 -5.37 12.56 -14.82
C HIS A 617 -6.48 11.60 -14.38
N CYS A 618 -6.15 10.31 -14.31
CA CYS A 618 -7.10 9.22 -14.08
C CYS A 618 -7.58 9.11 -12.63
N GLY A 619 -6.78 9.46 -11.62
CA GLY A 619 -7.15 9.21 -10.23
C GLY A 619 -7.34 7.71 -9.93
N PRO A 620 -8.30 7.31 -9.08
CA PRO A 620 -8.47 5.92 -8.69
C PRO A 620 -9.25 5.11 -9.74
N GLY A 621 -9.17 3.79 -9.67
CA GLY A 621 -10.04 2.88 -10.43
C GLY A 621 -9.62 2.64 -11.88
N LEU A 622 -8.40 3.05 -12.28
CA LEU A 622 -7.89 2.74 -13.62
C LEU A 622 -7.58 1.24 -13.81
N PHE A 623 -7.09 0.57 -12.76
CA PHE A 623 -6.80 -0.87 -12.77
C PHE A 623 -7.85 -1.66 -12.00
N SER A 624 -8.25 -2.81 -12.55
CA SER A 624 -9.18 -3.77 -11.92
C SER A 624 -8.49 -4.74 -10.96
N VAL A 625 -7.15 -4.81 -10.99
CA VAL A 625 -6.29 -5.70 -10.21
C VAL A 625 -5.19 -4.84 -9.55
N GLY A 626 -4.69 -5.23 -8.37
CA GLY A 626 -3.64 -4.48 -7.66
C GLY A 626 -4.15 -3.53 -6.56
N ASN A 627 -5.06 -4.02 -5.71
CA ASN A 627 -5.78 -3.27 -4.68
C ASN A 627 -6.61 -2.09 -5.26
N PRO A 628 -7.69 -2.42 -6.00
CA PRO A 628 -8.55 -1.44 -6.66
C PRO A 628 -8.97 -0.32 -5.71
N GLY A 629 -8.77 0.93 -6.12
CA GLY A 629 -9.10 2.13 -5.33
C GLY A 629 -7.93 2.76 -4.55
N THR A 630 -6.80 2.07 -4.40
CA THR A 630 -5.60 2.65 -3.75
C THR A 630 -4.57 3.22 -4.71
N LEU A 631 -4.53 2.72 -5.96
CA LEU A 631 -3.68 3.27 -7.01
C LEU A 631 -4.34 4.48 -7.66
N GLN A 632 -3.68 5.62 -7.55
CA GLN A 632 -4.12 6.89 -8.08
C GLN A 632 -3.19 7.35 -9.18
N THR A 633 -3.64 7.35 -10.44
CA THR A 633 -2.74 7.43 -11.59
C THR A 633 -2.93 8.66 -12.46
N ALA A 634 -1.86 9.01 -13.19
CA ALA A 634 -1.86 10.01 -14.24
C ALA A 634 -1.00 9.53 -15.42
N ALA A 635 -1.58 9.51 -16.61
CA ALA A 635 -0.86 9.32 -17.86
C ALA A 635 -0.43 10.70 -18.38
N HIS A 636 0.86 10.93 -18.54
CA HIS A 636 1.40 12.23 -18.92
C HIS A 636 2.39 12.13 -20.08
N VAL A 637 2.39 13.17 -20.92
CA VAL A 637 3.30 13.33 -22.06
C VAL A 637 4.15 14.57 -21.84
N LEU A 638 5.46 14.37 -21.80
CA LEU A 638 6.47 15.40 -21.68
C LEU A 638 7.27 15.50 -22.97
N ARG A 639 7.63 16.70 -23.38
CA ARG A 639 8.58 16.93 -24.48
C ARG A 639 9.80 17.65 -23.95
N ARG A 640 11.00 17.11 -24.21
CA ARG A 640 12.23 17.81 -23.83
C ARG A 640 12.33 19.12 -24.60
N GLU A 641 12.53 20.21 -23.88
CA GLU A 641 12.64 21.53 -24.48
C GLU A 641 13.83 22.26 -23.85
N PRO A 642 14.95 22.45 -24.57
CA PRO A 642 16.10 23.18 -24.06
C PRO A 642 15.81 24.67 -23.81
N ASP A 643 14.89 25.30 -24.56
CA ASP A 643 14.63 26.73 -24.41
C ASP A 643 13.74 27.05 -23.20
N ALA A 644 14.21 27.94 -22.33
CA ALA A 644 13.54 28.25 -21.08
C ALA A 644 12.25 29.04 -21.26
N ILE A 645 12.24 29.99 -22.20
CA ILE A 645 11.07 30.85 -22.47
C ILE A 645 9.94 30.00 -23.06
N THR A 646 10.27 29.14 -24.02
CA THR A 646 9.33 28.18 -24.61
C THR A 646 8.73 27.27 -23.54
N ARG A 647 9.51 26.82 -22.55
CA ARG A 647 9.00 26.01 -21.44
C ARG A 647 8.03 26.77 -20.54
N GLU A 648 8.28 28.05 -20.29
CA GLU A 648 7.45 28.88 -19.41
C GLU A 648 6.12 29.25 -20.08
N GLU A 649 6.16 29.59 -21.36
CA GLU A 649 5.01 30.02 -22.16
C GLU A 649 4.16 28.86 -22.70
N ALA A 650 4.67 27.62 -22.64
CA ALA A 650 3.96 26.46 -23.16
C ALA A 650 2.61 26.23 -22.47
N ASN A 651 1.58 25.94 -23.27
CA ASN A 651 0.23 25.62 -22.83
C ASN A 651 -0.05 24.14 -23.04
N GLY A 652 -0.18 23.40 -21.94
CA GLY A 652 -0.56 21.98 -21.96
C GLY A 652 -2.07 21.78 -21.93
N THR A 653 -2.53 20.60 -22.36
CA THR A 653 -3.95 20.19 -22.31
C THR A 653 -4.18 19.03 -21.34
N TYR A 654 -5.01 19.22 -20.33
CA TYR A 654 -5.19 18.33 -19.19
C TYR A 654 -6.64 17.82 -19.11
N PHE A 655 -6.82 16.51 -18.96
CA PHE A 655 -8.12 15.86 -18.82
C PHE A 655 -8.27 15.35 -17.37
N ARG A 656 -9.24 15.86 -16.62
CA ARG A 656 -9.50 15.47 -15.24
C ARG A 656 -10.54 14.34 -15.17
N LEU A 657 -10.08 13.10 -15.08
CA LEU A 657 -10.90 11.87 -15.08
C LEU A 657 -11.01 11.20 -13.69
N VAL A 658 -10.93 12.00 -12.62
CA VAL A 658 -10.88 11.50 -11.24
C VAL A 658 -12.25 11.11 -10.68
N LYS A 659 -13.35 11.46 -11.36
CA LYS A 659 -14.74 11.22 -10.90
C LYS A 659 -15.28 9.88 -11.37
N GLU A 660 -14.72 9.36 -12.44
CA GLU A 660 -15.20 8.18 -13.15
C GLU A 660 -14.77 6.92 -12.37
N PRO A 661 -15.67 5.97 -12.09
CA PRO A 661 -15.43 4.92 -11.11
C PRO A 661 -14.48 3.81 -11.57
N ASN A 662 -14.32 3.62 -12.88
CA ASN A 662 -13.55 2.52 -13.46
C ASN A 662 -12.93 2.89 -14.82
N SER A 663 -12.00 2.07 -15.30
CA SER A 663 -11.25 2.26 -16.55
C SER A 663 -12.14 2.51 -17.77
N GLU A 664 -13.23 1.74 -17.92
CA GLU A 664 -14.14 1.87 -19.06
C GLU A 664 -14.91 3.21 -19.03
N SER A 665 -15.38 3.63 -17.87
CA SER A 665 -16.05 4.92 -17.69
C SER A 665 -15.08 6.08 -17.97
N LYS A 666 -13.82 5.96 -17.53
CA LYS A 666 -12.74 6.93 -17.82
C LYS A 666 -12.46 7.02 -19.32
N GLN A 667 -12.38 5.90 -20.00
CA GLN A 667 -12.17 5.84 -21.45
C GLN A 667 -13.28 6.58 -22.19
N ARG A 668 -14.55 6.22 -21.96
CA ARG A 668 -15.70 6.86 -22.63
C ARG A 668 -15.73 8.37 -22.38
N ARG A 669 -15.50 8.78 -21.12
CA ARG A 669 -15.49 10.20 -20.75
C ARG A 669 -14.37 10.97 -21.45
N PHE A 670 -13.17 10.37 -21.53
CA PHE A 670 -12.04 10.94 -22.25
C PHE A 670 -12.34 11.09 -23.74
N GLU A 671 -12.90 10.07 -24.38
CA GLU A 671 -13.27 10.09 -25.80
C GLU A 671 -14.31 11.17 -26.10
N GLU A 672 -15.33 11.32 -25.26
CA GLU A 672 -16.33 12.40 -25.35
C GLU A 672 -15.69 13.80 -25.22
N ALA A 673 -14.81 13.99 -24.23
CA ALA A 673 -14.10 15.24 -24.01
C ALA A 673 -13.18 15.58 -25.19
N LEU A 674 -12.45 14.59 -25.70
CA LEU A 674 -11.55 14.77 -26.84
C LEU A 674 -12.33 15.08 -28.12
N ALA A 675 -13.47 14.44 -28.36
CA ALA A 675 -14.32 14.73 -29.51
C ALA A 675 -14.82 16.18 -29.50
N ARG A 676 -15.27 16.68 -28.34
CA ARG A 676 -15.64 18.09 -28.15
C ARG A 676 -14.47 19.04 -28.36
N LEU A 677 -13.31 18.71 -27.80
CA LEU A 677 -12.11 19.52 -28.00
C LEU A 677 -11.73 19.59 -29.49
N LYS A 678 -11.82 18.48 -30.23
CA LYS A 678 -11.58 18.43 -31.68
C LYS A 678 -12.62 19.23 -32.48
N SER A 679 -13.86 19.36 -32.01
CA SER A 679 -14.89 20.22 -32.64
C SER A 679 -14.81 21.70 -32.24
N GLY A 680 -13.88 22.07 -31.35
CA GLY A 680 -13.75 23.43 -30.81
C GLY A 680 -14.74 23.76 -29.69
N GLU A 681 -15.46 22.77 -29.19
CA GLU A 681 -16.36 22.89 -28.05
C GLU A 681 -15.59 22.81 -26.73
N LYS A 682 -16.05 23.55 -25.71
CA LYS A 682 -15.50 23.47 -24.36
C LYS A 682 -16.11 22.28 -23.62
N ASP A 683 -15.29 21.62 -22.81
CA ASP A 683 -15.74 20.53 -21.95
C ASP A 683 -15.22 20.75 -20.51
N PRO A 684 -16.05 20.56 -19.46
CA PRO A 684 -15.72 20.89 -18.08
C PRO A 684 -14.57 20.06 -17.46
N ILE A 685 -14.17 18.93 -18.07
CA ILE A 685 -13.02 18.15 -17.59
C ILE A 685 -11.72 18.51 -18.31
N VAL A 686 -11.78 19.35 -19.35
CA VAL A 686 -10.63 19.73 -20.18
C VAL A 686 -10.13 21.10 -19.73
N TYR A 687 -8.86 21.16 -19.36
CA TYR A 687 -8.17 22.36 -18.92
C TYR A 687 -7.00 22.64 -19.86
N GLN A 688 -6.85 23.91 -20.24
CA GLN A 688 -5.65 24.40 -20.91
C GLN A 688 -4.91 25.30 -19.94
N TYR A 689 -3.64 25.01 -19.71
CA TYR A 689 -2.90 25.63 -18.61
C TYR A 689 -1.45 25.91 -18.99
N SER A 690 -1.00 27.14 -18.74
CA SER A 690 0.37 27.59 -18.99
C SER A 690 1.31 27.05 -17.90
N GLN A 691 2.40 26.43 -18.33
CA GLN A 691 3.35 25.76 -17.44
C GLN A 691 4.00 26.72 -16.42
N GLY A 692 4.29 27.97 -16.79
CA GLY A 692 4.82 28.99 -15.88
C GLY A 692 3.88 29.30 -14.70
N ASN A 693 2.57 29.07 -14.84
CA ASN A 693 1.63 29.33 -13.75
C ASN A 693 1.77 28.36 -12.56
N PHE A 694 2.40 27.20 -12.73
CA PHE A 694 2.65 26.29 -11.60
C PHE A 694 3.48 26.94 -10.49
N ASP A 695 4.38 27.88 -10.82
CA ASP A 695 5.21 28.61 -9.83
C ASP A 695 4.47 29.64 -9.00
N ARG A 696 3.21 29.94 -9.34
CA ARG A 696 2.41 30.90 -8.58
C ARG A 696 1.85 30.31 -7.29
N LEU A 697 1.92 28.99 -7.13
CA LEU A 697 1.48 28.29 -5.94
C LEU A 697 2.71 27.87 -5.13
N PRO A 698 2.67 27.94 -3.78
CA PRO A 698 3.78 27.49 -2.94
C PRO A 698 4.15 26.02 -3.21
N ARG A 699 5.45 25.73 -3.35
CA ARG A 699 6.01 24.40 -3.70
C ARG A 699 5.59 23.85 -5.07
N SER A 700 5.09 24.73 -5.95
CA SER A 700 4.74 24.51 -7.35
C SER A 700 3.96 23.22 -7.64
N PRO A 701 2.84 22.90 -6.95
CA PRO A 701 1.99 21.77 -7.28
C PRO A 701 1.34 21.95 -8.66
N TRP A 702 1.14 20.85 -9.38
CA TRP A 702 0.54 20.83 -10.72
C TRP A 702 -0.99 20.88 -10.68
N CYS A 703 -1.52 21.91 -10.04
CA CYS A 703 -2.96 22.17 -9.93
C CYS A 703 -3.48 22.97 -11.15
N TYR A 704 -3.53 22.32 -12.30
CA TYR A 704 -3.92 22.91 -13.60
C TYR A 704 -5.38 23.41 -13.68
N TRP A 705 -6.18 23.20 -12.64
CA TRP A 705 -7.57 23.68 -12.53
C TRP A 705 -7.68 24.97 -11.69
N THR A 706 -6.56 25.51 -11.21
CA THR A 706 -6.55 26.78 -10.48
C THR A 706 -6.87 27.97 -11.37
N THR A 707 -7.52 28.97 -10.77
CA THR A 707 -7.94 30.22 -11.38
C THR A 707 -7.14 31.40 -10.81
N LEU A 708 -7.49 32.63 -11.18
CA LEU A 708 -6.89 33.83 -10.59
C LEU A 708 -7.18 33.97 -9.09
N PHE A 709 -8.27 33.39 -8.59
CA PHE A 709 -8.62 33.46 -7.18
C PHE A 709 -7.56 32.82 -6.29
N GLU A 710 -7.13 31.60 -6.62
CA GLU A 710 -6.14 30.85 -5.85
C GLU A 710 -4.79 31.59 -5.83
N TYR A 711 -4.35 32.14 -6.97
CA TYR A 711 -3.10 32.91 -7.01
C TYR A 711 -3.18 34.18 -6.15
N ARG A 712 -4.32 34.88 -6.12
CA ARG A 712 -4.50 36.02 -5.21
C ARG A 712 -4.52 35.56 -3.76
N MET A 713 -5.20 34.45 -3.46
CA MET A 713 -5.22 33.89 -2.11
C MET A 713 -3.80 33.63 -1.59
N PHE A 714 -2.98 32.90 -2.35
CA PHE A 714 -1.60 32.58 -1.95
C PHE A 714 -0.60 33.75 -2.10
N GLY A 715 -0.82 34.68 -3.03
CA GLY A 715 0.11 35.76 -3.34
C GLY A 715 -0.12 37.05 -2.56
N GLU A 716 -1.36 37.36 -2.16
CA GLU A 716 -1.74 38.63 -1.51
C GLU A 716 -1.96 38.49 0.01
N ASN A 717 -2.11 37.26 0.53
CA ASN A 717 -2.40 37.03 1.95
C ASN A 717 -1.24 36.35 2.66
N ALA A 718 -1.11 36.62 3.96
CA ALA A 718 -0.11 36.01 4.81
C ALA A 718 -0.38 34.50 4.99
N SER A 719 0.69 33.70 5.06
CA SER A 719 0.59 32.28 5.43
C SER A 719 0.35 32.13 6.94
N LEU A 720 -0.29 31.04 7.37
CA LEU A 720 -0.54 30.81 8.80
C LEU A 720 0.76 30.84 9.63
N SER A 721 1.84 30.25 9.12
CA SER A 721 3.17 30.25 9.79
C SER A 721 3.81 31.62 9.93
N SER A 722 3.43 32.60 9.09
CA SER A 722 3.93 33.97 9.21
C SER A 722 3.20 34.78 10.29
N LEU A 723 2.03 34.30 10.74
CA LEU A 723 1.17 34.98 11.73
C LEU A 723 1.16 34.28 13.09
N PHE A 724 1.31 32.96 13.13
CA PHE A 724 1.09 32.15 14.32
C PHE A 724 2.16 31.08 14.50
N ASP A 725 2.44 30.74 15.76
CA ASP A 725 3.28 29.61 16.11
C ASP A 725 2.52 28.31 15.86
N ILE A 726 3.02 27.52 14.92
CA ILE A 726 2.49 26.21 14.59
C ILE A 726 3.50 25.17 15.03
N ASP A 727 3.14 24.35 16.02
CA ASP A 727 4.06 23.32 16.47
C ASP A 727 3.43 22.06 17.06
N MET A 728 4.30 21.08 17.27
CA MET A 728 3.99 19.77 17.82
C MET A 728 3.90 19.82 19.35
N GLY A 729 3.01 19.01 19.92
CA GLY A 729 2.91 18.81 21.35
C GLY A 729 3.93 17.81 21.92
N LEU A 730 3.62 17.29 23.11
CA LEU A 730 4.44 16.34 23.86
C LEU A 730 4.58 15.00 23.11
N LYS A 731 5.81 14.51 22.97
CA LYS A 731 6.14 13.13 22.59
C LYS A 731 6.58 12.35 23.84
N THR A 732 5.74 11.43 24.29
CA THR A 732 6.03 10.60 25.47
C THR A 732 6.96 9.42 25.18
N SER A 733 7.01 8.94 23.93
CA SER A 733 7.72 7.72 23.49
C SER A 733 7.36 6.43 24.26
N ALA A 734 6.29 6.44 25.07
CA ALA A 734 5.78 5.30 25.83
C ALA A 734 4.33 5.54 26.27
N ASN A 735 3.42 5.66 25.29
CA ASN A 735 2.00 5.96 25.54
C ASN A 735 1.35 5.00 26.56
N PHE A 736 1.62 3.69 26.49
CA PHE A 736 1.06 2.72 27.45
C PHE A 736 1.47 2.98 28.90
N ARG A 737 2.58 3.69 29.15
CA ARG A 737 3.02 4.07 30.50
C ARG A 737 2.45 5.42 30.93
N PHE A 738 2.61 6.44 30.09
CA PHE A 738 2.38 7.84 30.48
C PHE A 738 1.03 8.41 30.07
N VAL A 739 0.26 7.71 29.23
CA VAL A 739 -1.03 8.17 28.73
C VAL A 739 -2.12 7.18 29.14
N ARG A 740 -3.26 7.70 29.58
CA ARG A 740 -4.46 6.93 29.93
C ARG A 740 -5.67 7.53 29.25
N TRP A 741 -6.72 6.74 29.07
CA TRP A 741 -8.04 7.33 28.92
C TRP A 741 -8.46 7.95 30.24
N TRP A 742 -9.17 9.08 30.22
CA TRP A 742 -9.52 9.82 31.44
C TRP A 742 -10.33 8.95 32.42
N TRP A 743 -11.17 8.05 31.89
CA TRP A 743 -11.97 7.12 32.68
C TRP A 743 -11.17 5.98 33.33
N GLU A 744 -9.92 5.73 32.90
CA GLU A 744 -9.09 4.73 33.58
C GLU A 744 -8.63 5.23 34.96
N VAL A 745 -8.43 6.55 35.08
CA VAL A 745 -7.94 7.19 36.32
C VAL A 745 -9.05 7.86 37.12
N GLY A 746 -10.21 8.09 36.51
CA GLY A 746 -11.34 8.79 37.10
C GLY A 746 -11.19 10.31 37.09
N ALA A 747 -12.31 11.02 37.00
CA ALA A 747 -12.31 12.49 36.87
C ALA A 747 -11.74 13.22 38.09
N SER A 748 -11.84 12.63 39.28
CA SER A 748 -11.32 13.19 40.54
C SER A 748 -9.79 13.25 40.60
N LYS A 749 -9.09 12.45 39.77
CA LYS A 749 -7.62 12.42 39.69
C LYS A 749 -7.04 13.34 38.62
N ILE A 750 -7.89 13.99 37.82
CA ILE A 750 -7.48 14.88 36.74
C ILE A 750 -7.28 16.29 37.30
N ALA A 751 -6.04 16.74 37.29
CA ALA A 751 -5.68 18.08 37.70
C ALA A 751 -6.05 19.11 36.61
N ARG A 752 -6.35 20.34 37.06
CA ARG A 752 -6.63 21.48 36.19
C ARG A 752 -5.55 22.53 36.39
N ALA A 753 -5.03 23.05 35.30
CA ALA A 753 -4.05 24.13 35.28
C ALA A 753 -4.24 24.90 33.97
N SER A 754 -4.00 26.21 33.97
CA SER A 754 -4.00 27.05 32.77
C SER A 754 -2.59 27.38 32.29
N THR A 755 -1.58 27.12 33.13
CA THR A 755 -0.17 27.35 32.84
C THR A 755 0.69 26.21 33.38
N ARG A 756 1.92 26.12 32.88
CA ARG A 756 2.92 25.15 33.34
C ARG A 756 3.29 25.33 34.81
N ASP A 757 3.39 26.57 35.29
CA ASP A 757 3.68 26.86 36.70
C ASP A 757 2.51 26.41 37.60
N GLU A 758 1.26 26.70 37.23
CA GLU A 758 0.08 26.19 37.94
C GLU A 758 0.04 24.65 37.97
N ALA A 759 0.39 24.01 36.86
CA ALA A 759 0.44 22.55 36.78
C ALA A 759 1.47 21.97 37.78
N ARG A 760 2.68 22.55 37.83
CA ARG A 760 3.71 22.15 38.78
C ARG A 760 3.26 22.37 40.23
N ASP A 761 2.71 23.53 40.53
CA ASP A 761 2.33 23.92 41.89
C ASP A 761 1.09 23.16 42.40
N SER A 762 0.25 22.64 41.50
CA SER A 762 -0.91 21.81 41.86
C SER A 762 -0.53 20.46 42.48
N GLY A 763 0.69 19.96 42.24
CA GLY A 763 1.09 18.60 42.61
C GLY A 763 0.31 17.50 41.89
N GLY A 764 -0.51 17.84 40.89
CA GLY A 764 -1.31 16.91 40.12
C GLY A 764 -0.47 15.96 39.27
N LYS A 765 -1.00 14.75 39.04
CA LYS A 765 -0.36 13.73 38.19
C LYS A 765 -0.90 13.72 36.77
N TRP A 766 -2.22 13.61 36.63
CA TRP A 766 -2.89 13.45 35.35
C TRP A 766 -3.46 14.77 34.86
N PHE A 767 -3.07 15.21 33.67
CA PHE A 767 -3.59 16.41 33.01
C PHE A 767 -4.23 16.03 31.67
N LEU A 768 -5.24 16.78 31.23
CA LEU A 768 -5.92 16.54 29.96
C LEU A 768 -4.92 16.58 28.80
N TYR A 769 -5.04 15.60 27.90
CA TYR A 769 -4.09 15.35 26.82
C TYR A 769 -4.81 15.16 25.48
N ALA A 770 -4.61 16.08 24.54
CA ALA A 770 -5.15 16.01 23.20
C ALA A 770 -4.25 15.15 22.31
N LYS A 771 -4.58 13.85 22.24
CA LYS A 771 -4.03 12.91 21.26
C LYS A 771 -5.06 12.74 20.16
N GLY A 772 -4.81 13.26 18.95
CA GLY A 772 -5.72 13.29 17.79
C GLY A 772 -6.92 12.34 17.90
N GLY A 773 -8.08 12.89 18.24
CA GLY A 773 -9.30 12.12 18.58
C GLY A 773 -10.26 11.95 17.40
N ARG A 774 -11.50 11.52 17.67
CA ARG A 774 -12.61 11.44 16.67
C ARG A 774 -12.69 12.71 15.82
N ASP A 775 -12.99 12.57 14.54
CA ASP A 775 -13.10 13.70 13.59
C ASP A 775 -14.39 14.52 13.83
N THR A 776 -14.47 15.18 15.00
CA THR A 776 -15.47 16.21 15.31
C THR A 776 -14.86 17.58 15.04
N PRO A 777 -15.15 18.22 13.90
CA PRO A 777 -14.70 19.58 13.63
C PRO A 777 -15.22 20.55 14.70
N PHE A 778 -14.55 21.69 14.83
CA PHE A 778 -14.85 22.79 15.76
C PHE A 778 -14.57 22.53 17.25
N SER A 779 -14.82 21.32 17.78
CA SER A 779 -14.62 21.01 19.21
C SER A 779 -13.75 19.77 19.41
N SER A 780 -12.75 19.85 20.31
CA SER A 780 -11.95 18.70 20.70
C SER A 780 -12.68 17.80 21.71
N GLU A 781 -12.79 16.50 21.41
CA GLU A 781 -13.06 15.46 22.41
C GLU A 781 -11.73 15.10 23.08
N VAL A 782 -11.41 15.73 24.23
CA VAL A 782 -10.18 15.42 24.98
C VAL A 782 -10.44 14.24 25.89
N SER A 783 -10.23 13.04 25.37
CA SER A 783 -10.53 11.78 26.06
C SER A 783 -9.32 11.14 26.76
N HIS A 784 -8.12 11.69 26.55
CA HIS A 784 -6.89 11.18 27.15
C HIS A 784 -6.38 12.11 28.24
N VAL A 785 -5.58 11.54 29.13
CA VAL A 785 -4.79 12.25 30.13
C VAL A 785 -3.34 11.79 30.07
N VAL A 786 -2.41 12.66 30.41
CA VAL A 786 -0.98 12.37 30.45
C VAL A 786 -0.42 12.62 31.85
N ASN A 787 0.52 11.78 32.27
CA ASN A 787 1.29 12.01 33.48
C ASN A 787 2.26 13.18 33.25
N TRP A 788 1.98 14.32 33.87
CA TRP A 788 2.84 15.50 33.85
C TRP A 788 3.24 15.96 35.26
N THR A 789 3.32 15.00 36.19
CA THR A 789 3.71 15.26 37.59
C THR A 789 5.05 15.98 37.67
N ASN A 790 5.13 17.01 38.52
CA ASN A 790 6.34 17.80 38.75
C ASN A 790 7.00 18.24 37.43
N ASP A 791 6.20 18.82 36.54
CA ASP A 791 6.63 19.27 35.22
C ASP A 791 7.22 18.15 34.33
N GLY A 792 6.60 16.97 34.39
CA GLY A 792 6.98 15.82 33.56
C GLY A 792 8.29 15.15 33.97
N ALA A 793 8.70 15.25 35.23
CA ALA A 793 9.97 14.71 35.73
C ALA A 793 10.16 13.21 35.38
N GLU A 794 9.13 12.39 35.56
CA GLU A 794 9.17 10.95 35.25
C GLU A 794 9.35 10.68 33.74
N VAL A 795 8.65 11.44 32.90
CA VAL A 795 8.72 11.34 31.42
C VAL A 795 10.09 11.78 30.93
N LYS A 796 10.60 12.91 31.44
CA LYS A 796 11.93 13.43 31.08
C LYS A 796 13.02 12.44 31.48
N ALA A 797 12.96 11.87 32.68
CA ALA A 797 13.91 10.83 33.10
C ALA A 797 13.88 9.61 32.17
N PHE A 798 12.69 9.17 31.74
CA PHE A 798 12.56 8.08 30.77
C PHE A 798 13.18 8.42 29.41
N LEU A 799 12.94 9.62 28.89
CA LEU A 799 13.46 10.05 27.59
C LEU A 799 14.99 10.11 27.56
N VAL A 800 15.64 10.50 28.67
CA VAL A 800 17.10 10.48 28.81
C VAL A 800 17.65 9.06 28.67
N GLU A 801 16.97 8.07 29.27
CA GLU A 801 17.38 6.67 29.19
C GLU A 801 17.11 6.05 27.80
N GLN A 802 15.97 6.39 27.18
CA GLN A 802 15.62 5.89 25.85
C GLN A 802 16.48 6.49 24.73
N TYR A 803 16.90 7.75 24.87
CA TYR A 803 17.68 8.45 23.87
C TYR A 803 19.00 9.01 24.43
N PRO A 804 19.97 8.14 24.84
CA PRO A 804 21.23 8.59 25.43
C PRO A 804 22.03 9.54 24.53
N TYR A 805 21.89 9.39 23.21
CA TYR A 805 22.55 10.22 22.21
C TYR A 805 22.11 11.68 22.20
N LEU A 806 20.98 12.03 22.84
CA LEU A 806 20.53 13.42 23.00
C LEU A 806 21.28 14.18 24.11
N GLY A 807 22.13 13.50 24.89
CA GLY A 807 22.95 14.14 25.91
C GLY A 807 22.15 14.86 26.99
N GLY A 808 20.97 14.33 27.35
CA GLY A 808 20.07 14.92 28.34
C GLY A 808 19.09 15.97 27.80
N LYS A 809 19.15 16.32 26.51
CA LYS A 809 18.27 17.31 25.88
C LYS A 809 16.88 16.74 25.58
N THR A 810 16.04 16.66 26.61
CA THR A 810 14.67 16.14 26.49
C THR A 810 13.71 17.07 25.72
N GLU A 811 14.13 18.30 25.43
CA GLU A 811 13.35 19.31 24.69
C GLU A 811 13.06 18.86 23.24
N TRP A 812 13.85 17.93 22.70
CA TRP A 812 13.60 17.26 21.41
C TRP A 812 12.38 16.33 21.40
N CYS A 813 11.81 16.03 22.57
CA CYS A 813 10.59 15.25 22.71
C CYS A 813 9.51 16.01 23.50
N THR A 814 9.92 17.00 24.29
CA THR A 814 9.06 17.89 25.08
C THR A 814 9.08 19.30 24.48
N HIS A 815 8.82 19.42 23.17
CA HIS A 815 8.86 20.68 22.44
C HIS A 815 7.92 21.73 23.05
N ASN A 816 8.34 23.01 23.00
CA ASN A 816 7.56 24.20 23.36
C ASN A 816 6.67 24.05 24.60
N GLN A 817 7.25 23.62 25.72
CA GLN A 817 6.54 23.45 26.99
C GLN A 817 5.81 24.71 27.46
N ASP A 818 6.24 25.89 27.00
CA ASP A 818 5.60 27.18 27.32
C ASP A 818 4.23 27.35 26.63
N LEU A 819 3.96 26.56 25.59
CA LEU A 819 2.66 26.51 24.90
C LEU A 819 1.71 25.48 25.54
N TYR A 820 2.16 24.67 26.50
CA TYR A 820 1.30 23.72 27.17
C TYR A 820 0.21 24.47 27.94
N PHE A 821 -1.00 23.91 27.96
CA PHE A 821 -2.18 24.48 28.61
C PHE A 821 -2.76 25.74 27.93
N GLN A 822 -2.12 26.26 26.87
CA GLN A 822 -2.64 27.40 26.10
C GLN A 822 -3.77 27.00 25.14
N PRO A 823 -4.76 27.87 24.89
CA PRO A 823 -5.79 27.63 23.89
C PRO A 823 -5.23 27.74 22.46
N GLY A 824 -5.92 27.13 21.50
CA GLY A 824 -5.49 27.16 20.09
C GLY A 824 -6.39 26.33 19.18
N VAL A 825 -5.88 26.02 17.99
CA VAL A 825 -6.54 25.15 17.01
C VAL A 825 -5.65 23.95 16.72
N VAL A 826 -6.18 22.73 16.85
CA VAL A 826 -5.50 21.49 16.44
C VAL A 826 -6.19 20.86 15.25
N TRP A 827 -5.48 20.01 14.51
CA TRP A 827 -6.06 19.17 13.47
C TRP A 827 -5.52 17.73 13.54
N SER A 828 -6.24 16.81 12.89
CA SER A 828 -5.75 15.45 12.65
C SER A 828 -4.73 15.44 11.51
N THR A 829 -3.54 14.88 11.73
CA THR A 829 -2.56 14.73 10.65
C THR A 829 -3.06 13.79 9.55
N VAL A 830 -3.98 12.88 9.84
CA VAL A 830 -4.59 11.95 8.87
C VAL A 830 -6.11 12.01 8.97
N SER A 831 -6.81 12.31 7.88
CA SER A 831 -8.28 12.22 7.82
C SER A 831 -8.77 11.92 6.39
N SER A 832 -9.71 10.98 6.27
CA SER A 832 -10.40 10.68 5.01
C SER A 832 -11.51 11.69 4.68
N ARG A 833 -11.86 12.57 5.62
CA ARG A 833 -12.90 13.62 5.47
C ARG A 833 -12.32 15.01 5.17
N GLY A 834 -10.99 15.10 5.01
CA GLY A 834 -10.29 16.35 4.72
C GLY A 834 -9.80 17.04 5.97
N LEU A 835 -9.44 18.32 5.83
CA LEU A 835 -8.95 19.10 6.95
C LEU A 835 -10.06 19.26 7.99
N GLN A 836 -9.82 18.76 9.20
CA GLN A 836 -10.74 18.85 10.33
C GLN A 836 -10.02 19.53 11.50
N CYS A 837 -10.35 20.79 11.74
CA CYS A 837 -9.77 21.64 12.77
C CYS A 837 -10.69 21.76 13.99
N ARG A 838 -10.11 21.82 15.18
CA ARG A 838 -10.83 21.77 16.46
C ARG A 838 -10.22 22.73 17.47
N LYS A 839 -11.05 23.35 18.31
CA LYS A 839 -10.60 24.16 19.44
C LYS A 839 -9.84 23.29 20.43
N ILE A 840 -8.66 23.72 20.87
CA ILE A 840 -8.00 23.23 22.08
C ILE A 840 -8.54 24.07 23.25
N LEU A 841 -9.02 23.41 24.29
CA LEU A 841 -9.43 24.08 25.51
C LEU A 841 -8.21 24.50 26.33
N THR A 842 -8.31 25.62 27.02
CA THR A 842 -7.33 26.02 28.05
C THR A 842 -7.18 24.88 29.06
N GLY A 843 -5.94 24.57 29.41
CA GLY A 843 -5.61 23.49 30.35
C GLY A 843 -5.40 22.11 29.76
N VAL A 844 -5.21 22.01 28.44
CA VAL A 844 -4.91 20.77 27.72
C VAL A 844 -3.48 20.78 27.19
N ILE A 845 -2.77 19.65 27.31
CA ILE A 845 -1.47 19.40 26.65
C ILE A 845 -1.73 18.71 25.30
N THR A 846 -1.13 19.17 24.21
CA THR A 846 -1.23 18.48 22.91
C THR A 846 -0.21 17.35 22.77
N SER A 847 -0.50 16.36 21.94
CA SER A 847 0.43 15.27 21.62
C SER A 847 1.29 15.57 20.39
N ASN A 848 2.26 14.70 20.14
CA ASN A 848 3.02 14.69 18.88
C ASN A 848 2.22 14.27 17.63
N ALA A 849 1.01 13.73 17.81
CA ALA A 849 0.10 13.36 16.71
C ALA A 849 -0.87 14.49 16.35
N SER A 850 -0.86 15.60 17.10
CA SER A 850 -1.72 16.77 16.90
C SER A 850 -0.91 18.04 16.98
N TYR A 851 -0.59 18.60 15.81
CA TYR A 851 -0.03 19.94 15.73
C TYR A 851 -1.06 20.97 16.15
N GLY A 852 -0.61 22.00 16.86
CA GLY A 852 -1.42 23.12 17.32
C GLY A 852 -1.00 24.41 16.63
N ILE A 853 -1.98 25.20 16.21
CA ILE A 853 -1.86 26.63 15.90
C ILE A 853 -2.18 27.36 17.20
N PHE A 854 -1.16 27.87 17.87
CA PHE A 854 -1.32 28.56 19.15
C PHE A 854 -1.56 30.04 18.91
N VAL A 855 -2.75 30.50 19.30
CA VAL A 855 -3.26 31.83 18.96
C VAL A 855 -3.99 32.42 20.16
N ARG A 856 -4.18 33.74 20.13
CA ARG A 856 -5.09 34.39 21.09
C ARG A 856 -6.51 33.84 20.95
N GLU A 857 -7.19 33.69 22.08
CA GLU A 857 -8.52 33.06 22.12
C GLU A 857 -9.57 33.78 21.26
N ASP A 858 -9.41 35.09 21.01
CA ASP A 858 -10.33 35.87 20.17
C ASP A 858 -10.24 35.55 18.66
N TYR A 859 -9.16 34.92 18.20
CA TYR A 859 -9.01 34.46 16.81
C TYR A 859 -9.51 33.04 16.56
N VAL A 860 -9.60 32.22 17.61
CA VAL A 860 -9.97 30.79 17.50
C VAL A 860 -11.30 30.57 16.74
N PRO A 861 -12.40 31.30 17.02
CA PRO A 861 -13.66 31.07 16.31
C PRO A 861 -13.58 31.37 14.81
N ASN A 862 -12.85 32.44 14.43
CA ASN A 862 -12.68 32.82 13.03
C ASN A 862 -11.81 31.82 12.27
N LEU A 863 -10.72 31.38 12.88
CA LEU A 863 -9.84 30.34 12.31
C LEU A 863 -10.60 29.03 12.11
N LEU A 864 -11.37 28.59 13.10
CA LEU A 864 -12.17 27.36 12.98
C LEU A 864 -13.26 27.49 11.91
N ALA A 865 -13.95 28.63 11.85
CA ALA A 865 -14.96 28.89 10.82
C ALA A 865 -14.33 28.86 9.41
N TYR A 866 -13.17 29.49 9.22
CA TYR A 866 -12.49 29.48 7.93
C TYR A 866 -11.93 28.10 7.57
N MET A 867 -11.15 27.48 8.44
CA MET A 867 -10.42 26.23 8.12
C MET A 867 -11.32 25.01 7.94
N ASN A 868 -12.51 24.99 8.58
CA ASN A 868 -13.51 23.94 8.38
C ASN A 868 -14.57 24.29 7.31
N SER A 869 -14.56 25.51 6.76
CA SER A 869 -15.46 25.88 5.66
C SER A 869 -15.11 25.14 4.36
N SER A 870 -16.05 25.09 3.42
CA SER A 870 -15.76 24.58 2.08
C SER A 870 -14.63 25.35 1.39
N VAL A 871 -14.53 26.66 1.61
CA VAL A 871 -13.44 27.47 1.06
C VAL A 871 -12.08 27.10 1.67
N GLY A 872 -11.99 27.01 3.00
CA GLY A 872 -10.74 26.64 3.68
C GLY A 872 -10.28 25.23 3.32
N CYS A 873 -11.21 24.27 3.31
CA CYS A 873 -10.94 22.89 2.88
C CYS A 873 -10.50 22.83 1.41
N TYR A 874 -11.11 23.63 0.53
CA TYR A 874 -10.72 23.70 -0.88
C TYR A 874 -9.28 24.22 -1.04
N ILE A 875 -8.94 25.33 -0.40
CA ILE A 875 -7.59 25.90 -0.42
C ILE A 875 -6.57 24.91 0.16
N ALA A 876 -6.91 24.21 1.23
CA ALA A 876 -6.05 23.15 1.79
C ALA A 876 -5.80 22.01 0.82
N ARG A 877 -6.82 21.59 0.07
CA ARG A 877 -6.69 20.52 -0.93
C ARG A 877 -5.89 20.91 -2.18
N ILE A 878 -5.63 22.19 -2.42
CA ILE A 878 -4.69 22.64 -3.46
C ILE A 878 -3.25 22.27 -3.07
N LEU A 879 -2.89 22.47 -1.80
CA LEU A 879 -1.54 22.13 -1.29
C LEU A 879 -1.41 20.64 -0.98
N CYS A 880 -2.46 20.04 -0.42
CA CYS A 880 -2.47 18.62 -0.06
C CYS A 880 -3.81 17.96 -0.40
N PRO A 881 -3.93 17.30 -1.57
CA PRO A 881 -5.12 16.54 -1.95
C PRO A 881 -5.19 15.14 -1.32
N THR A 882 -4.24 14.79 -0.46
CA THR A 882 -4.17 13.49 0.23
C THR A 882 -4.89 13.51 1.57
N ILE A 883 -5.09 12.33 2.16
CA ILE A 883 -5.58 12.18 3.54
C ILE A 883 -4.61 12.72 4.60
N ASN A 884 -3.34 12.98 4.24
CA ASN A 884 -2.31 13.41 5.18
C ASN A 884 -2.15 14.93 5.18
N HIS A 885 -2.64 15.60 6.22
CA HIS A 885 -2.49 17.05 6.42
C HIS A 885 -1.27 17.35 7.28
N ASN A 886 -0.08 17.37 6.68
CA ASN A 886 1.17 17.59 7.38
C ASN A 886 1.34 19.05 7.83
N LYS A 887 2.12 19.27 8.90
CA LYS A 887 2.47 20.61 9.42
C LYS A 887 2.88 21.58 8.31
N GLY A 888 3.81 21.17 7.45
CA GLY A 888 4.30 22.03 6.37
C GLY A 888 3.19 22.54 5.44
N ASP A 889 2.17 21.72 5.16
CA ASP A 889 1.05 22.11 4.26
C ASP A 889 0.15 23.14 4.94
N ILE A 890 -0.14 22.93 6.22
CA ILE A 890 -0.94 23.86 7.02
C ILE A 890 -0.21 25.18 7.25
N GLU A 891 1.11 25.15 7.43
CA GLU A 891 1.95 26.36 7.57
C GLU A 891 1.84 27.31 6.37
N LEU A 892 1.55 26.79 5.17
CA LEU A 892 1.43 27.54 3.93
C LEU A 892 0.00 27.96 3.59
N LEU A 893 -1.00 27.58 4.40
CA LEU A 893 -2.37 28.01 4.16
C LEU A 893 -2.46 29.55 4.25
N PRO A 894 -3.02 30.22 3.23
CA PRO A 894 -3.21 31.66 3.25
C PRO A 894 -4.42 32.01 4.10
N ILE A 895 -4.33 33.10 4.86
CA ILE A 895 -5.48 33.68 5.56
C ILE A 895 -5.55 35.19 5.34
N PRO A 896 -6.65 35.73 4.80
CA PRO A 896 -6.84 37.16 4.73
C PRO A 896 -6.94 37.79 6.12
N ASP A 897 -6.17 38.84 6.40
CA ASP A 897 -6.16 39.53 7.71
C ASP A 897 -7.56 39.96 8.17
N ARG A 898 -8.40 40.35 7.20
CA ARG A 898 -9.80 40.74 7.43
C ARG A 898 -10.67 39.63 8.01
N ILE A 899 -10.36 38.35 7.73
CA ILE A 899 -11.07 37.20 8.33
C ILE A 899 -10.78 37.10 9.82
N LEU A 900 -9.54 37.36 10.26
CA LEU A 900 -9.13 37.20 11.66
C LEU A 900 -9.87 38.17 12.59
N ILE A 901 -10.22 39.36 12.12
CA ILE A 901 -10.88 40.40 12.91
C ILE A 901 -12.39 40.56 12.64
N ASP A 902 -12.95 39.78 11.70
CA ASP A 902 -14.38 39.90 11.36
C ASP A 902 -15.28 39.49 12.54
N ARG A 903 -16.28 40.32 12.83
CA ARG A 903 -17.18 40.12 13.98
C ARG A 903 -18.31 39.14 13.68
N HIS A 904 -18.82 39.12 12.46
CA HIS A 904 -19.96 38.28 12.11
C HIS A 904 -19.53 36.82 11.97
N LEU A 905 -18.39 36.57 11.32
CA LEU A 905 -17.77 35.26 11.25
C LEU A 905 -17.46 34.73 12.66
N ARG A 906 -17.03 35.61 13.58
CA ARG A 906 -16.74 35.23 14.97
C ARG A 906 -17.99 34.78 15.70
N GLU A 907 -19.10 35.46 15.47
CA GLU A 907 -20.40 35.09 16.02
C GLU A 907 -20.86 33.73 15.49
N LEU A 908 -20.78 33.49 14.18
CA LEU A 908 -21.10 32.20 13.56
C LEU A 908 -20.17 31.08 14.06
N GLY A 909 -18.86 31.35 14.13
CA GLY A 909 -17.84 30.46 14.67
C GLY A 909 -18.12 30.06 16.12
N ASN A 910 -18.51 31.03 16.97
CA ASN A 910 -18.89 30.74 18.36
C ASN A 910 -20.17 29.90 18.44
N GLN A 911 -21.18 30.21 17.62
CA GLN A 911 -22.42 29.42 17.58
C GLN A 911 -22.14 27.96 17.22
N VAL A 912 -21.25 27.70 16.25
CA VAL A 912 -20.97 26.32 15.80
C VAL A 912 -20.10 25.58 16.80
N VAL A 913 -19.13 26.25 17.43
CA VAL A 913 -18.35 25.66 18.51
C VAL A 913 -19.26 25.27 19.68
N LEU A 914 -20.16 26.16 20.13
CA LEU A 914 -21.10 25.87 21.20
C LEU A 914 -22.03 24.70 20.85
N LEU A 915 -22.55 24.67 19.62
CA LEU A 915 -23.41 23.58 19.16
C LEU A 915 -22.65 22.24 19.16
N VAL A 916 -21.45 22.18 18.57
CA VAL A 916 -20.68 20.93 18.53
C VAL A 916 -20.20 20.51 19.92
N SER A 917 -19.75 21.44 20.76
CA SER A 917 -19.38 21.14 22.16
C SER A 917 -20.57 20.52 22.91
N SER A 918 -21.78 21.00 22.66
CA SER A 918 -22.98 20.44 23.28
C SER A 918 -23.32 19.01 22.82
N ILE A 919 -22.85 18.59 21.64
CA ILE A 919 -22.93 17.20 21.15
C ILE A 919 -21.89 16.33 21.87
N VAL A 920 -20.68 16.84 22.04
CA VAL A 920 -19.61 16.16 22.80
C VAL A 920 -19.99 15.96 24.28
N GLU A 921 -20.79 16.86 24.86
CA GLU A 921 -21.35 16.71 26.21
C GLU A 921 -22.40 15.59 26.37
N MET A 922 -22.81 14.94 25.27
CA MET A 922 -23.74 13.79 25.30
C MET A 922 -23.03 12.44 25.25
N ASP A 923 -21.73 12.42 24.94
CA ASP A 923 -20.94 11.19 24.91
C ASP A 923 -20.45 10.85 26.32
N GLU A 924 -20.89 9.72 26.89
CA GLU A 924 -20.47 9.29 28.24
C GLU A 924 -18.97 8.95 28.37
N THR A 925 -18.25 8.83 27.25
CA THR A 925 -16.79 8.70 27.20
C THR A 925 -16.08 10.05 27.11
N SER A 926 -16.82 11.16 27.12
CA SER A 926 -16.28 12.53 27.25
C SER A 926 -16.14 12.93 28.71
N PRO A 927 -15.05 13.60 29.13
CA PRO A 927 -14.94 14.15 30.49
C PRO A 927 -15.92 15.30 30.75
N SER A 928 -16.57 15.82 29.70
CA SER A 928 -17.60 16.87 29.80
C SER A 928 -19.02 16.30 29.75
N PHE A 929 -19.19 14.98 29.83
CA PHE A 929 -20.50 14.35 29.76
C PHE A 929 -21.46 14.90 30.81
N SER A 930 -22.60 15.42 30.37
CA SER A 930 -23.60 16.03 31.25
C SER A 930 -24.89 15.21 31.30
N SER A 931 -25.48 14.86 30.17
CA SER A 931 -26.73 14.11 30.09
C SER A 931 -27.02 13.63 28.67
N LEU A 932 -27.82 12.58 28.53
CA LEU A 932 -28.50 12.26 27.26
C LEU A 932 -29.60 13.31 26.99
N LEU A 933 -29.71 13.84 25.77
CA LEU A 933 -30.83 14.72 25.39
C LEU A 933 -32.07 13.91 25.03
N MET A 934 -33.25 14.50 25.28
CA MET A 934 -34.55 13.96 24.89
C MET A 934 -35.02 14.39 23.48
N GLU A 935 -34.29 15.22 22.74
CA GLU A 935 -34.73 15.75 21.43
C GLU A 935 -33.74 15.46 20.28
N GLU A 936 -34.29 15.00 19.16
CA GLU A 936 -33.64 14.58 17.91
C GLU A 936 -33.08 15.74 17.03
N THR A 937 -32.96 16.98 17.55
CA THR A 937 -33.02 18.20 16.71
C THR A 937 -31.69 18.88 16.35
N ARG A 938 -30.52 18.47 16.86
CA ARG A 938 -29.27 19.25 16.67
C ARG A 938 -28.46 18.99 15.39
N GLY A 939 -28.68 17.85 14.72
CA GLY A 939 -28.02 17.55 13.44
C GLY A 939 -28.36 18.57 12.32
N PRO A 940 -29.65 18.86 12.09
CA PRO A 940 -30.07 19.89 11.16
C PRO A 940 -29.49 21.28 11.46
N ASP A 941 -29.37 21.66 12.74
CA ASP A 941 -28.83 22.96 13.15
C ASP A 941 -27.35 23.11 12.78
N TYR A 942 -26.55 22.05 12.90
CA TYR A 942 -25.13 22.06 12.51
C TYR A 942 -24.97 22.28 11.01
N VAL A 943 -25.73 21.55 10.20
CA VAL A 943 -25.69 21.67 8.73
C VAL A 943 -26.12 23.08 8.31
N GLN A 944 -27.17 23.62 8.92
CA GLN A 944 -27.62 24.99 8.65
C GLN A 944 -26.55 26.02 9.00
N LEU A 945 -25.88 25.88 10.14
CA LEU A 945 -24.88 26.84 10.58
C LEU A 945 -23.59 26.76 9.76
N SER A 946 -23.15 25.55 9.41
CA SER A 946 -22.03 25.36 8.48
C SER A 946 -22.33 25.99 7.11
N ASN A 947 -23.53 25.77 6.57
CA ASN A 947 -23.97 26.39 5.32
C ASN A 947 -24.02 27.93 5.39
N ARG A 948 -24.34 28.50 6.57
CA ARG A 948 -24.30 29.96 6.79
C ARG A 948 -22.87 30.50 6.80
N ILE A 949 -21.93 29.80 7.43
CA ILE A 949 -20.50 30.14 7.41
C ILE A 949 -20.01 30.14 5.96
N ASP A 950 -20.31 29.08 5.21
CA ASP A 950 -19.93 28.96 3.80
C ASP A 950 -20.53 30.08 2.96
N ALA A 951 -21.85 30.32 3.04
CA ALA A 951 -22.51 31.38 2.29
C ALA A 951 -21.93 32.77 2.59
N TYR A 952 -21.60 33.03 3.86
CA TYR A 952 -20.95 34.26 4.27
C TYR A 952 -19.54 34.37 3.67
N LEU A 953 -18.72 33.32 3.73
CA LEU A 953 -17.36 33.33 3.18
C LEU A 953 -17.34 33.46 1.65
N PHE A 954 -18.28 32.82 0.94
CA PHE A 954 -18.41 33.00 -0.51
C PHE A 954 -18.66 34.46 -0.88
N THR A 955 -19.52 35.15 -0.10
CA THR A 955 -19.84 36.57 -0.31
C THR A 955 -18.68 37.48 0.10
N PHE A 956 -18.10 37.21 1.27
CA PHE A 956 -17.02 38.01 1.84
C PHE A 956 -15.76 37.98 0.97
N LEU A 957 -15.45 36.84 0.35
CA LEU A 957 -14.31 36.65 -0.53
C LEU A 957 -14.61 36.95 -2.01
N GLU A 958 -15.85 37.33 -2.35
CA GLU A 958 -16.27 37.64 -3.73
C GLU A 958 -16.07 36.48 -4.71
N ILE A 959 -16.46 35.26 -4.30
CA ILE A 959 -16.25 34.00 -5.04
C ILE A 959 -17.54 33.18 -5.20
N GLU A 960 -18.71 33.82 -5.23
CA GLU A 960 -20.00 33.15 -5.35
C GLU A 960 -20.10 32.29 -6.62
N SER A 961 -19.44 32.71 -7.71
CA SER A 961 -19.39 31.94 -8.96
C SER A 961 -18.61 30.62 -8.85
N MET A 962 -17.78 30.45 -7.80
CA MET A 962 -16.98 29.24 -7.57
C MET A 962 -17.68 28.23 -6.66
N LYS A 963 -18.82 28.60 -6.07
CA LYS A 963 -19.52 27.78 -5.06
C LYS A 963 -19.83 26.37 -5.55
N GLU A 964 -20.41 26.24 -6.73
CA GLU A 964 -20.76 24.93 -7.30
C GLU A 964 -19.51 24.09 -7.56
N PHE A 965 -18.47 24.70 -8.14
CA PHE A 965 -17.20 24.04 -8.41
C PHE A 965 -16.50 23.56 -7.13
N ILE A 966 -16.42 24.40 -6.10
CA ILE A 966 -15.79 24.07 -4.82
C ILE A 966 -16.51 22.91 -4.14
N ASN A 967 -17.84 22.97 -4.07
CA ASN A 967 -18.65 21.92 -3.45
C ASN A 967 -18.50 20.59 -4.20
N GLU A 968 -18.52 20.62 -5.53
CA GLU A 968 -18.32 19.43 -6.35
C GLU A 968 -16.89 18.88 -6.23
N PHE A 969 -15.89 19.76 -6.17
CA PHE A 969 -14.49 19.37 -5.96
C PHE A 969 -14.31 18.66 -4.61
N LEU A 970 -14.92 19.17 -3.54
CA LEU A 970 -14.82 18.58 -2.21
C LEU A 970 -15.46 17.19 -2.10
N GLN A 971 -16.43 16.87 -2.96
CA GLN A 971 -17.03 15.53 -3.03
C GLN A 971 -16.10 14.49 -3.66
N THR A 972 -15.00 14.90 -4.32
CA THR A 972 -14.02 13.93 -4.82
C THR A 972 -13.26 13.29 -3.64
N PRO A 973 -13.12 11.96 -3.59
CA PRO A 973 -12.39 11.28 -2.51
C PRO A 973 -10.97 11.80 -2.34
N LEU A 974 -10.48 11.85 -1.09
CA LEU A 974 -9.08 12.18 -0.79
C LEU A 974 -8.15 11.03 -1.14
N GLU A 975 -6.91 11.37 -1.49
CA GLU A 975 -5.92 10.40 -1.92
C GLU A 975 -5.35 9.65 -0.71
N ALA A 976 -5.40 8.31 -0.72
CA ALA A 976 -4.70 7.52 0.28
C ALA A 976 -3.19 7.61 0.03
N ASP A 977 -2.48 8.31 0.90
CA ASP A 977 -1.03 8.43 0.79
C ASP A 977 -0.35 7.10 1.17
N THR A 978 0.24 6.45 0.17
CA THR A 978 1.01 5.21 0.35
C THR A 978 2.49 5.47 0.67
N ALA A 979 2.96 6.71 0.53
CA ALA A 979 4.37 7.10 0.66
C ALA A 979 4.70 7.77 2.00
N GLU A 980 3.80 8.57 2.58
CA GLU A 980 4.07 9.38 3.79
C GLU A 980 3.17 9.10 5.00
N ALA A 981 2.72 7.86 5.26
CA ALA A 981 2.19 7.54 6.60
C ALA A 981 3.23 7.92 7.67
N THR A 982 3.09 9.07 8.30
CA THR A 982 4.16 9.80 8.99
C THR A 982 4.85 8.93 10.03
N THR A 983 6.09 9.28 10.39
CA THR A 983 6.92 8.67 11.44
C THR A 983 6.28 8.76 12.83
N THR A 984 5.16 8.08 13.02
CA THR A 984 4.57 7.84 14.32
C THR A 984 4.73 6.36 14.61
N GLU A 985 5.93 5.97 15.03
CA GLU A 985 6.22 4.68 15.67
C GLU A 985 5.42 4.46 16.99
N ASP A 986 4.46 5.35 17.31
CA ASP A 986 3.62 5.28 18.51
C ASP A 986 2.10 5.20 18.22
N VAL A 987 1.68 5.03 16.96
CA VAL A 987 0.26 4.71 16.65
C VAL A 987 0.07 3.21 16.81
N ASP A 988 -0.22 2.81 18.03
CA ASP A 988 -0.71 1.47 18.35
C ASP A 988 -1.87 1.14 17.38
N GLY A 989 -1.73 0.04 16.63
CA GLY A 989 -2.60 -0.30 15.50
C GLY A 989 -4.06 -0.64 15.87
N SER A 990 -4.50 -0.28 17.08
CA SER A 990 -5.86 -0.49 17.59
C SER A 990 -6.83 0.66 17.30
N ASP A 991 -6.34 1.85 16.93
CA ASP A 991 -7.19 3.05 16.82
C ASP A 991 -7.89 3.19 15.46
N ARG A 992 -7.62 2.31 14.49
CA ARG A 992 -8.32 2.27 13.20
C ARG A 992 -9.56 1.37 13.27
N GLN A 993 -10.58 1.82 13.97
CA GLN A 993 -11.95 1.37 13.72
C GLN A 993 -12.71 2.57 13.15
N GLU A 994 -13.18 2.41 11.90
CA GLU A 994 -14.10 3.33 11.23
C GLU A 994 -15.26 3.63 12.19
N ALA A 995 -15.30 4.86 12.68
CA ALA A 995 -16.44 5.34 13.46
C ALA A 995 -17.62 5.48 12.50
N SER A 996 -18.79 4.99 12.93
CA SER A 996 -20.07 5.11 12.24
C SER A 996 -20.29 6.52 11.67
N ASP A 997 -20.72 6.58 10.41
CA ASP A 997 -20.76 7.77 9.55
C ASP A 997 -21.91 8.75 9.82
N SER A 998 -22.56 8.68 10.98
CA SER A 998 -23.65 9.61 11.31
C SER A 998 -23.63 10.03 12.79
N PRO A 999 -23.71 11.34 13.11
CA PRO A 999 -24.01 11.81 14.46
C PRO A 999 -25.46 11.52 14.88
N ILE A 1000 -26.26 10.92 14.00
CA ILE A 1000 -27.64 10.52 14.25
C ILE A 1000 -27.60 9.05 14.69
N LEU A 1001 -27.77 8.84 16.00
CA LEU A 1001 -28.01 7.51 16.58
C LEU A 1001 -29.36 7.01 16.05
N ASP A 1002 -29.41 5.75 15.59
CA ASP A 1002 -30.71 5.14 15.33
C ASP A 1002 -31.46 4.87 16.65
N ALA A 1003 -32.73 4.49 16.56
CA ALA A 1003 -33.57 4.27 17.74
C ALA A 1003 -33.02 3.18 18.68
N GLN A 1004 -32.26 2.22 18.15
CA GLN A 1004 -31.65 1.15 18.93
C GLN A 1004 -30.41 1.65 19.67
N ASP A 1005 -29.53 2.40 19.00
CA ASP A 1005 -28.33 2.99 19.61
C ASP A 1005 -28.67 4.01 20.72
N ASN A 1006 -29.74 4.78 20.53
CA ASN A 1006 -30.26 5.66 21.56
C ASN A 1006 -30.76 4.87 22.78
N ALA A 1007 -31.49 3.78 22.55
CA ALA A 1007 -31.97 2.91 23.61
C ALA A 1007 -30.82 2.24 24.40
N VAL A 1008 -29.75 1.83 23.70
CA VAL A 1008 -28.52 1.30 24.34
C VAL A 1008 -27.86 2.37 25.21
N SER A 1009 -27.78 3.61 24.74
CA SER A 1009 -27.21 4.74 25.50
C SER A 1009 -27.99 5.00 26.78
N TRP A 1010 -29.33 4.95 26.74
CA TRP A 1010 -30.17 5.08 27.94
C TRP A 1010 -29.93 3.96 28.96
N ILE A 1011 -29.78 2.71 28.52
CA ILE A 1011 -29.44 1.60 29.41
C ILE A 1011 -28.05 1.83 30.04
N SER A 1012 -27.06 2.25 29.26
CA SER A 1012 -25.72 2.56 29.78
C SER A 1012 -25.75 3.67 30.83
N TYR A 1013 -26.50 4.74 30.56
CA TYR A 1013 -26.69 5.84 31.50
C TYR A 1013 -27.36 5.39 32.80
N ALA A 1014 -28.41 4.57 32.72
CA ALA A 1014 -29.06 4.01 33.90
C ALA A 1014 -28.13 3.07 34.70
N VAL A 1015 -27.36 2.21 34.02
CA VAL A 1015 -26.31 1.40 34.68
C VAL A 1015 -25.31 2.30 35.40
N GLY A 1016 -24.88 3.40 34.78
CA GLY A 1016 -23.93 4.32 35.41
C GLY A 1016 -24.46 5.09 36.61
N ILE A 1017 -25.77 5.37 36.66
CA ILE A 1017 -26.43 5.92 37.87
C ILE A 1017 -26.43 4.89 38.99
N VAL A 1018 -26.89 3.66 38.70
CA VAL A 1018 -27.00 2.59 39.71
C VAL A 1018 -25.62 2.16 40.24
N MET A 1019 -24.61 2.15 39.39
CA MET A 1019 -23.21 1.92 39.75
C MET A 1019 -22.55 3.12 40.46
N GLY A 1020 -23.25 4.26 40.56
CA GLY A 1020 -22.75 5.46 41.22
C GLY A 1020 -21.61 6.18 40.49
N ARG A 1021 -21.48 5.98 39.17
CA ARG A 1021 -20.56 6.74 38.31
C ARG A 1021 -21.15 8.08 37.89
N PHE A 1022 -22.45 8.09 37.59
CA PHE A 1022 -23.19 9.31 37.28
C PHE A 1022 -23.93 9.77 38.51
N GLU A 1023 -23.84 11.06 38.82
CA GLU A 1023 -24.44 11.65 40.03
C GLU A 1023 -25.47 12.72 39.64
N PRO A 1024 -26.72 12.32 39.34
CA PRO A 1024 -27.78 13.23 38.91
C PRO A 1024 -28.00 14.41 39.86
N GLY A 1025 -27.92 15.65 39.37
CA GLY A 1025 -28.15 16.87 40.16
C GLY A 1025 -26.96 17.37 40.98
N VAL A 1026 -25.84 16.66 41.01
CA VAL A 1026 -24.62 17.12 41.70
C VAL A 1026 -23.86 18.11 40.80
N GLU A 1027 -23.54 19.28 41.35
CA GLU A 1027 -22.85 20.33 40.61
C GLU A 1027 -21.44 19.86 40.22
N ASN A 1028 -21.06 20.05 38.95
CA ASN A 1028 -19.77 19.65 38.36
C ASN A 1028 -19.50 18.13 38.31
N ALA A 1029 -20.46 17.27 38.68
CA ALA A 1029 -20.35 15.83 38.49
C ALA A 1029 -20.61 15.41 37.04
N ILE A 1030 -20.01 14.29 36.64
CA ILE A 1030 -20.23 13.68 35.32
C ILE A 1030 -21.61 13.04 35.29
N GLY A 1031 -22.31 13.18 34.17
CA GLY A 1031 -23.65 12.61 34.02
C GLY A 1031 -24.66 13.20 35.01
N ARG A 1032 -24.47 14.47 35.40
CA ARG A 1032 -25.37 15.19 36.33
C ARG A 1032 -26.82 15.27 35.87
N GLY A 1033 -27.12 15.06 34.58
CA GLY A 1033 -28.48 15.22 34.08
C GLY A 1033 -28.97 16.67 34.14
N ARG A 1034 -30.20 16.88 33.65
CA ARG A 1034 -30.98 18.09 33.90
C ARG A 1034 -32.30 17.70 34.57
N PHE A 1035 -32.20 17.19 35.79
CA PHE A 1035 -33.35 16.68 36.52
C PHE A 1035 -33.77 17.62 37.66
N PRO A 1036 -35.06 17.73 37.97
CA PRO A 1036 -35.53 18.33 39.22
C PRO A 1036 -34.93 17.60 40.44
N ASN A 1037 -34.68 18.33 41.53
CA ASN A 1037 -34.09 17.78 42.76
C ASN A 1037 -34.82 16.54 43.29
N GLU A 1038 -36.14 16.47 43.14
CA GLU A 1038 -36.93 15.31 43.56
C GLU A 1038 -36.54 14.03 42.79
N ILE A 1039 -36.37 14.13 41.47
CA ILE A 1039 -35.96 13.02 40.61
C ILE A 1039 -34.51 12.64 40.92
N SER A 1040 -33.61 13.62 41.04
CA SER A 1040 -32.21 13.38 41.44
C SER A 1040 -32.10 12.64 42.77
N ASN A 1041 -32.84 13.07 43.80
CA ASN A 1041 -32.85 12.41 45.11
C ASN A 1041 -33.35 10.96 45.02
N ARG A 1042 -34.39 10.68 44.22
CA ARG A 1042 -34.87 9.31 44.01
C ARG A 1042 -33.81 8.45 43.30
N LEU A 1043 -33.13 8.99 42.28
CA LEU A 1043 -32.06 8.28 41.58
C LEU A 1043 -30.85 7.98 42.48
N HIS A 1044 -30.48 8.91 43.38
CA HIS A 1044 -29.41 8.68 44.36
C HIS A 1044 -29.70 7.51 45.31
N THR A 1045 -30.98 7.23 45.63
CA THR A 1045 -31.32 6.07 46.48
C THR A 1045 -31.11 4.71 45.80
N LEU A 1046 -30.99 4.68 44.47
CA LEU A 1046 -30.71 3.45 43.72
C LEU A 1046 -29.22 3.17 43.57
N ALA A 1047 -28.38 4.19 43.72
CA ALA A 1047 -26.94 4.05 43.60
C ALA A 1047 -26.41 3.19 44.75
N ASP A 1048 -25.69 2.12 44.42
CA ASP A 1048 -25.07 1.27 45.43
C ASP A 1048 -23.87 1.99 46.08
N PRO A 1049 -23.76 2.05 47.42
CA PRO A 1049 -22.66 2.75 48.08
C PRO A 1049 -21.27 2.20 47.70
N ASP A 1050 -21.18 0.88 47.56
CA ASP A 1050 -19.93 0.17 47.27
C ASP A 1050 -19.75 -0.13 45.79
N ALA A 1051 -20.78 0.13 44.99
CA ALA A 1051 -20.89 -0.21 43.58
C ALA A 1051 -20.61 -1.69 43.32
N ILE A 1052 -21.17 -2.58 44.15
CA ILE A 1052 -21.14 -4.03 43.96
C ILE A 1052 -22.58 -4.49 43.71
N LEU A 1053 -22.84 -5.07 42.54
CA LEU A 1053 -24.17 -5.49 42.12
C LEU A 1053 -24.13 -6.91 41.53
N VAL A 1054 -25.27 -7.59 41.53
CA VAL A 1054 -25.38 -8.98 41.06
C VAL A 1054 -26.52 -9.13 40.05
N MET A 1055 -26.47 -10.22 39.29
CA MET A 1055 -27.57 -10.66 38.43
C MET A 1055 -28.33 -11.77 39.17
N ASP A 1056 -29.03 -11.42 40.26
CA ASP A 1056 -29.66 -12.39 41.15
C ASP A 1056 -31.06 -11.90 41.56
N GLU A 1057 -32.07 -12.43 40.90
CA GLU A 1057 -33.47 -12.03 41.06
C GLU A 1057 -33.89 -12.14 42.54
N GLY A 1058 -34.40 -11.03 43.09
CA GLY A 1058 -34.81 -10.93 44.49
C GLY A 1058 -33.71 -10.55 45.48
N HIS A 1059 -32.45 -10.41 45.05
CA HIS A 1059 -31.40 -9.80 45.86
C HIS A 1059 -31.59 -8.28 45.94
N SER A 1060 -31.22 -7.65 47.07
CA SER A 1060 -31.33 -6.17 47.22
C SER A 1060 -30.45 -5.41 46.23
N ASP A 1061 -29.41 -6.06 45.72
CA ASP A 1061 -28.43 -5.53 44.76
C ASP A 1061 -28.59 -6.09 43.35
N ASP A 1062 -29.80 -6.50 43.00
CA ASP A 1062 -30.11 -6.97 41.66
C ASP A 1062 -30.00 -5.84 40.61
N LEU A 1063 -29.02 -5.96 39.72
CA LEU A 1063 -28.69 -4.94 38.72
C LEU A 1063 -29.85 -4.69 37.73
N PRO A 1064 -30.49 -5.70 37.11
CA PRO A 1064 -31.61 -5.49 36.20
C PRO A 1064 -32.77 -4.75 36.86
N ALA A 1065 -33.17 -5.14 38.08
CA ALA A 1065 -34.25 -4.48 38.79
C ALA A 1065 -33.93 -3.00 39.08
N LYS A 1066 -32.74 -2.68 39.61
CA LYS A 1066 -32.33 -1.30 39.89
C LYS A 1066 -32.21 -0.46 38.60
N VAL A 1067 -31.71 -1.03 37.50
CA VAL A 1067 -31.59 -0.33 36.20
C VAL A 1067 -32.97 -0.04 35.61
N LEU A 1068 -33.89 -1.01 35.66
CA LEU A 1068 -35.26 -0.80 35.20
C LEU A 1068 -35.97 0.29 36.02
N GLN A 1069 -35.78 0.28 37.34
CA GLN A 1069 -36.30 1.30 38.24
C GLN A 1069 -35.70 2.69 37.95
N SER A 1070 -34.40 2.76 37.65
CA SER A 1070 -33.74 4.01 37.23
C SER A 1070 -34.35 4.54 35.93
N LEU A 1071 -34.57 3.69 34.92
CA LEU A 1071 -35.21 4.09 33.67
C LEU A 1071 -36.65 4.55 33.89
N ALA A 1072 -37.42 3.85 34.73
CA ALA A 1072 -38.80 4.21 35.06
C ALA A 1072 -38.89 5.58 35.78
N ILE A 1073 -37.93 5.90 36.65
CA ILE A 1073 -37.86 7.22 37.30
C ILE A 1073 -37.57 8.34 36.29
N ILE A 1074 -36.75 8.07 35.27
CA ILE A 1074 -36.33 9.07 34.27
C ILE A 1074 -37.38 9.26 33.17
N LEU A 1075 -37.95 8.18 32.65
CA LEU A 1075 -38.77 8.16 31.44
C LEU A 1075 -40.26 7.84 31.69
N GLY A 1076 -40.59 7.28 32.85
CA GLY A 1076 -41.88 6.63 33.13
C GLY A 1076 -41.89 5.14 32.74
N ASP A 1077 -42.80 4.37 33.34
CA ASP A 1077 -42.82 2.89 33.24
C ASP A 1077 -43.01 2.37 31.80
N GLU A 1078 -43.96 2.96 31.04
CA GLU A 1078 -44.23 2.54 29.65
C GLU A 1078 -43.03 2.82 28.74
N ALA A 1079 -42.42 4.01 28.84
CA ALA A 1079 -41.26 4.38 28.03
C ALA A 1079 -40.00 3.60 28.41
N ALA A 1080 -39.80 3.28 29.69
CA ALA A 1080 -38.72 2.42 30.16
C ALA A 1080 -38.81 1.01 29.53
N ALA A 1081 -40.03 0.44 29.47
CA ALA A 1081 -40.25 -0.85 28.83
C ALA A 1081 -39.94 -0.81 27.31
N GLU A 1082 -40.32 0.27 26.63
CA GLU A 1082 -40.01 0.44 25.20
C GLU A 1082 -38.52 0.61 24.92
N VAL A 1083 -37.77 1.34 25.77
CA VAL A 1083 -36.30 1.43 25.67
C VAL A 1083 -35.66 0.04 25.73
N VAL A 1084 -36.08 -0.81 26.67
CA VAL A 1084 -35.53 -2.17 26.78
C VAL A 1084 -35.86 -3.02 25.55
N LYS A 1085 -37.08 -2.95 25.04
CA LYS A 1085 -37.48 -3.67 23.81
C LYS A 1085 -36.69 -3.18 22.59
N ALA A 1086 -36.50 -1.86 22.46
CA ALA A 1086 -35.75 -1.26 21.37
C ALA A 1086 -34.27 -1.67 21.40
N ALA A 1087 -33.62 -1.62 22.58
CA ALA A 1087 -32.22 -2.03 22.72
C ALA A 1087 -32.00 -3.52 22.40
N THR A 1088 -32.97 -4.37 22.73
CA THR A 1088 -32.88 -5.83 22.51
C THR A 1088 -33.41 -6.31 21.17
N GLY A 1089 -34.22 -5.52 20.48
CA GLY A 1089 -34.95 -5.91 19.27
C GLY A 1089 -35.97 -7.03 19.51
N LYS A 1090 -36.40 -7.26 20.76
CA LYS A 1090 -37.25 -8.38 21.16
C LYS A 1090 -38.52 -7.90 21.87
N GLN A 1091 -39.57 -8.71 21.78
CA GLN A 1091 -40.83 -8.53 22.50
C GLN A 1091 -40.86 -9.46 23.73
N GLY A 1092 -41.40 -8.97 24.85
CA GLY A 1092 -41.45 -9.72 26.12
C GLY A 1092 -41.46 -8.79 27.34
N PRO A 1093 -41.46 -9.36 28.57
CA PRO A 1093 -41.33 -8.60 29.81
C PRO A 1093 -40.00 -7.84 29.86
N ALA A 1094 -40.05 -6.53 30.19
CA ALA A 1094 -38.86 -5.67 30.15
C ALA A 1094 -37.75 -6.15 31.09
N GLU A 1095 -38.09 -6.60 32.29
CA GLU A 1095 -37.11 -7.07 33.28
C GLU A 1095 -36.32 -8.30 32.79
N GLU A 1096 -37.01 -9.31 32.21
CA GLU A 1096 -36.38 -10.50 31.66
C GLU A 1096 -35.48 -10.15 30.45
N LEU A 1097 -35.96 -9.29 29.56
CA LEU A 1097 -35.20 -8.84 28.38
C LEU A 1097 -33.95 -8.05 28.78
N LEU A 1098 -34.08 -7.16 29.77
CA LEU A 1098 -32.97 -6.37 30.31
C LEU A 1098 -31.93 -7.28 30.98
N GLY A 1099 -32.37 -8.26 31.78
CA GLY A 1099 -31.49 -9.24 32.41
C GLY A 1099 -30.66 -10.01 31.38
N GLN A 1100 -31.30 -10.53 30.32
CA GLN A 1100 -30.60 -11.23 29.23
C GLN A 1100 -29.64 -10.31 28.47
N TYR A 1101 -30.01 -9.05 28.27
CA TYR A 1101 -29.17 -8.06 27.58
C TYR A 1101 -27.91 -7.74 28.38
N LEU A 1102 -28.06 -7.45 29.67
CA LEU A 1102 -26.96 -7.15 30.59
C LEU A 1102 -25.97 -8.33 30.68
N GLU A 1103 -26.49 -9.55 30.76
CA GLU A 1103 -25.67 -10.77 30.85
C GLU A 1103 -24.86 -11.05 29.56
N ARG A 1104 -25.49 -10.94 28.38
CA ARG A 1104 -24.94 -11.51 27.14
C ARG A 1104 -24.35 -10.49 26.16
N THR A 1105 -24.86 -9.27 26.21
CA THR A 1105 -24.63 -8.26 25.18
C THR A 1105 -23.96 -7.01 25.74
N PHE A 1106 -24.50 -6.45 26.83
CA PHE A 1106 -24.04 -5.17 27.40
C PHE A 1106 -22.54 -5.16 27.67
N PHE A 1107 -21.98 -6.17 28.34
CA PHE A 1107 -20.55 -6.19 28.65
C PHE A 1107 -19.66 -6.15 27.39
N LYS A 1108 -20.09 -6.77 26.30
CA LYS A 1108 -19.34 -6.75 25.03
C LYS A 1108 -19.39 -5.37 24.37
N VAL A 1109 -20.56 -4.74 24.38
CA VAL A 1109 -20.75 -3.37 23.88
C VAL A 1109 -19.92 -2.40 24.72
N HIS A 1110 -19.99 -2.53 26.05
CA HIS A 1110 -19.22 -1.76 27.01
C HIS A 1110 -17.70 -1.86 26.79
N ILE A 1111 -17.17 -3.08 26.59
CA ILE A 1111 -15.74 -3.26 26.26
C ILE A 1111 -15.35 -2.51 24.99
N GLN A 1112 -16.20 -2.51 23.96
CA GLN A 1112 -15.93 -1.84 22.68
C GLN A 1112 -15.99 -0.31 22.84
N GLN A 1113 -17.04 0.19 23.48
CA GLN A 1113 -17.26 1.60 23.75
C GLN A 1113 -16.10 2.22 24.53
N TYR A 1114 -15.62 1.52 25.57
CA TYR A 1114 -14.49 1.95 26.39
C TYR A 1114 -13.13 1.49 25.87
N ARG A 1115 -13.00 1.22 24.56
CA ARG A 1115 -11.71 0.93 23.89
C ARG A 1115 -10.88 -0.16 24.58
N LYS A 1116 -11.55 -1.24 25.03
CA LYS A 1116 -10.96 -2.34 25.84
C LYS A 1116 -10.35 -1.86 27.16
N ARG A 1117 -10.92 -0.82 27.78
CA ARG A 1117 -10.63 -0.32 29.12
C ARG A 1117 -11.96 -0.11 29.87
N PRO A 1118 -12.76 -1.17 30.07
CA PRO A 1118 -14.11 -1.05 30.61
C PRO A 1118 -14.09 -0.50 32.05
N VAL A 1119 -15.01 0.43 32.35
CA VAL A 1119 -15.16 1.00 33.69
C VAL A 1119 -15.91 0.08 34.68
N TYR A 1120 -16.94 -0.61 34.19
CA TYR A 1120 -17.63 -1.68 34.92
C TYR A 1120 -16.96 -3.02 34.66
N TRP A 1121 -16.64 -3.75 35.72
CA TRP A 1121 -16.02 -5.05 35.66
C TRP A 1121 -17.01 -6.13 36.05
N LEU A 1122 -17.08 -7.18 35.24
CA LEU A 1122 -17.92 -8.34 35.48
C LEU A 1122 -17.04 -9.52 35.90
N LEU A 1123 -16.91 -9.73 37.21
CA LEU A 1123 -16.27 -10.91 37.77
C LEU A 1123 -17.24 -12.09 37.72
N GLN A 1124 -16.82 -13.25 37.23
CA GLN A 1124 -17.71 -14.38 37.00
C GLN A 1124 -17.09 -15.70 37.44
N SER A 1125 -17.98 -16.62 37.79
CA SER A 1125 -17.64 -18.02 37.94
C SER A 1125 -17.08 -18.60 36.62
N PRO A 1126 -16.26 -19.66 36.67
CA PRO A 1126 -15.56 -20.20 35.50
C PRO A 1126 -16.49 -20.61 34.33
N LYS A 1127 -17.64 -21.23 34.62
CA LYS A 1127 -18.67 -21.57 33.63
C LYS A 1127 -19.67 -20.43 33.39
N LYS A 1128 -19.44 -19.24 33.95
CA LYS A 1128 -20.22 -18.01 33.79
C LYS A 1128 -21.66 -18.10 34.29
N LYS A 1129 -21.91 -18.96 35.28
CA LYS A 1129 -23.25 -19.17 35.86
C LYS A 1129 -23.62 -18.17 36.95
N TYR A 1130 -22.63 -17.49 37.51
CA TYR A 1130 -22.82 -16.41 38.48
C TYR A 1130 -21.83 -15.29 38.18
N GLY A 1131 -22.27 -14.05 38.38
CA GLY A 1131 -21.47 -12.87 38.08
C GLY A 1131 -21.74 -11.74 39.04
N VAL A 1132 -20.68 -11.06 39.43
CA VAL A 1132 -20.68 -9.87 40.28
C VAL A 1132 -20.13 -8.72 39.45
N TRP A 1133 -20.92 -7.66 39.35
CA TRP A 1133 -20.59 -6.43 38.68
C TRP A 1133 -20.02 -5.43 39.68
N LEU A 1134 -18.98 -4.71 39.28
CA LEU A 1134 -18.38 -3.68 40.10
C LEU A 1134 -17.87 -2.49 39.29
N PHE A 1135 -17.79 -1.32 39.92
CA PHE A 1135 -17.19 -0.13 39.33
C PHE A 1135 -15.76 0.06 39.84
N HIS A 1136 -14.75 0.00 38.94
CA HIS A 1136 -13.35 -0.08 39.38
C HIS A 1136 -12.85 1.14 40.14
N GLU A 1137 -13.40 2.34 39.89
CA GLU A 1137 -12.98 3.56 40.59
C GLU A 1137 -13.35 3.54 42.08
N ARG A 1138 -14.33 2.72 42.48
CA ARG A 1138 -14.74 2.54 43.88
C ARG A 1138 -14.07 1.35 44.57
N MET A 1139 -13.25 0.58 43.86
CA MET A 1139 -12.54 -0.54 44.46
C MET A 1139 -11.52 -0.07 45.50
N ASN A 1140 -11.45 -0.83 46.59
CA ASN A 1140 -10.43 -0.70 47.62
C ASN A 1140 -9.88 -2.09 47.97
N LYS A 1141 -8.92 -2.13 48.89
CA LYS A 1141 -8.25 -3.37 49.32
C LYS A 1141 -9.20 -4.43 49.89
N ASP A 1142 -10.37 -4.04 50.40
CA ASP A 1142 -11.33 -4.92 51.06
C ASP A 1142 -12.45 -5.39 50.10
N THR A 1143 -12.52 -4.84 48.88
CA THR A 1143 -13.59 -5.12 47.91
C THR A 1143 -13.71 -6.61 47.56
N LEU A 1144 -12.60 -7.29 47.24
CA LEU A 1144 -12.64 -8.71 46.89
C LEU A 1144 -13.07 -9.60 48.05
N PHE A 1145 -12.67 -9.25 49.27
CA PHE A 1145 -13.07 -9.95 50.49
C PHE A 1145 -14.59 -9.86 50.68
N ARG A 1146 -15.16 -8.66 50.54
CA ARG A 1146 -16.61 -8.47 50.62
C ARG A 1146 -17.37 -9.21 49.53
N ILE A 1147 -16.89 -9.18 48.28
CA ILE A 1147 -17.48 -9.96 47.18
C ILE A 1147 -17.55 -11.45 47.54
N ARG A 1148 -16.47 -12.01 48.11
CA ARG A 1148 -16.44 -13.40 48.55
C ARG A 1148 -17.48 -13.64 49.66
N THR A 1149 -17.46 -12.86 50.74
CA THR A 1149 -18.25 -13.15 51.95
C THR A 1149 -19.74 -12.79 51.82
N GLU A 1150 -20.04 -11.60 51.28
CA GLU A 1150 -21.39 -11.04 51.26
C GLU A 1150 -22.22 -11.53 50.06
N TYR A 1151 -21.58 -11.89 48.95
CA TYR A 1151 -22.27 -12.27 47.70
C TYR A 1151 -22.05 -13.74 47.33
N VAL A 1152 -20.79 -14.16 47.15
CA VAL A 1152 -20.47 -15.50 46.62
C VAL A 1152 -20.78 -16.59 47.64
N ASP A 1153 -20.24 -16.48 48.86
CA ASP A 1153 -20.44 -17.48 49.92
C ASP A 1153 -21.90 -17.47 50.43
N TYR A 1154 -22.54 -16.30 50.45
CA TYR A 1154 -23.97 -16.19 50.69
C TYR A 1154 -24.77 -17.01 49.66
N LYS A 1155 -24.47 -16.87 48.36
CA LYS A 1155 -25.16 -17.62 47.30
C LYS A 1155 -24.88 -19.13 47.38
N VAL A 1156 -23.66 -19.52 47.76
CA VAL A 1156 -23.31 -20.93 48.04
C VAL A 1156 -24.21 -21.49 49.13
N ASN A 1157 -24.31 -20.81 50.28
CA ASN A 1157 -25.14 -21.24 51.40
C ASN A 1157 -26.63 -21.32 51.01
N LEU A 1158 -27.13 -20.35 50.25
CA LEU A 1158 -28.52 -20.32 49.78
C LEU A 1158 -28.84 -21.51 48.87
N LEU A 1159 -27.96 -21.81 47.90
CA LEU A 1159 -28.14 -22.93 46.98
C LEU A 1159 -28.01 -24.29 47.70
N GLU A 1160 -27.11 -24.40 48.68
CA GLU A 1160 -26.98 -25.60 49.50
C GLU A 1160 -28.26 -25.89 50.29
N GLY A 1161 -28.84 -24.86 50.93
CA GLY A 1161 -30.13 -24.96 51.61
C GLY A 1161 -31.25 -25.40 50.67
N HIS A 1162 -31.37 -24.75 49.50
CA HIS A 1162 -32.40 -25.09 48.52
C HIS A 1162 -32.24 -26.52 47.98
N ILE A 1163 -31.00 -26.94 47.68
CA ILE A 1163 -30.73 -28.31 47.23
C ILE A 1163 -31.07 -29.33 48.33
N ALA A 1164 -30.79 -29.02 49.60
CA ALA A 1164 -31.16 -29.88 50.73
C ALA A 1164 -32.69 -30.06 50.81
N GLU A 1165 -33.46 -28.98 50.73
CA GLU A 1165 -34.93 -29.03 50.71
C GLU A 1165 -35.47 -29.82 49.51
N LEU A 1166 -34.92 -29.62 48.31
CA LEU A 1166 -35.33 -30.38 47.12
C LEU A 1166 -34.97 -31.86 47.23
N ARG A 1167 -33.85 -32.22 47.87
CA ARG A 1167 -33.46 -33.62 48.13
C ARG A 1167 -34.47 -34.29 49.06
N GLU A 1168 -34.90 -33.60 50.12
CA GLU A 1168 -35.97 -34.10 51.00
C GLU A 1168 -37.29 -34.31 50.23
N LYS A 1169 -37.70 -33.34 49.40
CA LYS A 1169 -38.89 -33.45 48.54
C LYS A 1169 -38.76 -34.59 47.51
N ARG A 1170 -37.58 -34.79 46.94
CA ARG A 1170 -37.29 -35.89 46.00
C ARG A 1170 -37.45 -37.25 46.68
N ASP A 1171 -36.95 -37.37 47.91
CA ASP A 1171 -36.99 -38.64 48.66
C ASP A 1171 -38.42 -39.04 49.06
N ALA A 1172 -39.32 -38.07 49.17
CA ALA A 1172 -40.76 -38.28 49.37
C ALA A 1172 -41.59 -38.46 48.08
N ALA A 1173 -40.98 -38.27 46.89
CA ALA A 1173 -41.68 -38.30 45.60
C ALA A 1173 -41.44 -39.61 44.80
N GLU A 1174 -42.41 -40.00 43.97
CA GLU A 1174 -42.31 -41.18 43.08
C GLU A 1174 -42.59 -40.85 41.60
N GLY A 1175 -42.13 -41.72 40.70
CA GLY A 1175 -42.45 -41.64 39.27
C GLY A 1175 -41.92 -40.39 38.56
N ARG A 1176 -42.82 -39.63 37.90
CA ARG A 1176 -42.46 -38.48 37.03
C ARG A 1176 -41.99 -37.26 37.84
N GLU A 1177 -42.52 -37.08 39.05
CA GLU A 1177 -42.19 -35.95 39.93
C GLU A 1177 -40.78 -36.10 40.51
N ARG A 1178 -40.41 -37.30 40.95
CA ARG A 1178 -39.03 -37.63 41.39
C ARG A 1178 -37.99 -37.32 40.31
N ARG A 1179 -38.24 -37.73 39.06
CA ARG A 1179 -37.35 -37.44 37.92
C ARG A 1179 -37.24 -35.94 37.62
N LYS A 1180 -38.31 -35.17 37.83
CA LYS A 1180 -38.29 -33.70 37.68
C LYS A 1180 -37.39 -33.07 38.75
N LEU A 1181 -37.55 -33.47 40.01
CA LEU A 1181 -36.74 -33.00 41.13
C LEU A 1181 -35.27 -33.41 41.00
N GLU A 1182 -34.97 -34.64 40.54
CA GLU A 1182 -33.60 -35.08 40.25
C GLU A 1182 -32.91 -34.22 39.18
N LYS A 1183 -33.65 -33.83 38.12
CA LYS A 1183 -33.15 -32.93 37.08
C LYS A 1183 -32.89 -31.52 37.63
N GLU A 1184 -33.78 -31.02 38.47
CA GLU A 1184 -33.68 -29.69 39.09
C GLU A 1184 -32.52 -29.62 40.10
N ILE A 1185 -32.37 -30.62 40.97
CA ILE A 1185 -31.22 -30.78 41.86
C ILE A 1185 -29.92 -30.87 41.07
N GLY A 1186 -29.91 -31.63 39.96
CA GLY A 1186 -28.74 -31.73 39.08
C GLY A 1186 -28.34 -30.38 38.48
N ALA A 1187 -29.31 -29.60 38.00
CA ALA A 1187 -29.06 -28.27 37.46
C ALA A 1187 -28.52 -27.29 38.52
N LEU A 1188 -29.13 -27.27 39.72
CA LEU A 1188 -28.67 -26.41 40.83
C LEU A 1188 -27.31 -26.86 41.37
N SER A 1189 -27.02 -28.16 41.43
CA SER A 1189 -25.70 -28.67 41.86
C SER A 1189 -24.59 -28.25 40.90
N ASP A 1190 -24.84 -28.29 39.59
CA ASP A 1190 -23.87 -27.82 38.59
C ASP A 1190 -23.69 -26.29 38.62
N VAL A 1191 -24.65 -25.51 39.14
CA VAL A 1191 -24.47 -24.08 39.43
C VAL A 1191 -23.63 -23.91 40.71
N LEU A 1192 -23.98 -24.62 41.78
CA LEU A 1192 -23.28 -24.59 43.07
C LEU A 1192 -21.79 -24.94 42.91
N ASP A 1193 -21.46 -26.00 42.16
CA ASP A 1193 -20.07 -26.41 41.94
C ASP A 1193 -19.25 -25.32 41.22
N ASP A 1194 -19.87 -24.59 40.29
CA ASP A 1194 -19.23 -23.48 39.58
C ASP A 1194 -18.99 -22.27 40.50
N ILE A 1195 -19.95 -21.94 41.38
CA ILE A 1195 -19.82 -20.84 42.35
C ILE A 1195 -18.81 -21.20 43.45
N ARG A 1196 -18.73 -22.46 43.89
CA ARG A 1196 -17.68 -22.91 44.82
C ARG A 1196 -16.28 -22.80 44.23
N GLU A 1197 -16.12 -23.09 42.94
CA GLU A 1197 -14.86 -22.85 42.23
C GLU A 1197 -14.56 -21.34 42.14
N PHE A 1198 -15.58 -20.50 41.95
CA PHE A 1198 -15.42 -19.04 41.98
C PHE A 1198 -14.94 -18.54 43.35
N SER A 1199 -15.56 -18.99 44.44
CA SER A 1199 -15.15 -18.67 45.82
C SER A 1199 -13.69 -19.10 46.09
N ARG A 1200 -13.30 -20.32 45.69
CA ARG A 1200 -11.92 -20.81 45.82
C ARG A 1200 -10.89 -19.95 45.05
N ARG A 1201 -11.24 -19.45 43.86
CA ARG A 1201 -10.35 -18.56 43.10
C ARG A 1201 -10.24 -17.18 43.72
N LEU A 1202 -11.33 -16.64 44.27
CA LEU A 1202 -11.31 -15.39 45.04
C LEU A 1202 -10.40 -15.53 46.26
N GLU A 1203 -10.56 -16.61 47.03
CA GLU A 1203 -9.71 -16.96 48.18
C GLU A 1203 -8.23 -16.99 47.80
N TYR A 1204 -7.87 -17.75 46.76
CA TYR A 1204 -6.49 -17.81 46.27
C TYR A 1204 -5.93 -16.43 45.91
N ILE A 1205 -6.72 -15.58 45.25
CA ILE A 1205 -6.26 -14.23 44.88
C ILE A 1205 -6.08 -13.34 46.12
N ILE A 1206 -6.99 -13.42 47.08
CA ILE A 1206 -6.95 -12.61 48.31
C ILE A 1206 -5.78 -13.04 49.21
N GLU A 1207 -5.62 -14.34 49.43
CA GLU A 1207 -4.73 -14.88 50.46
C GLU A 1207 -3.33 -15.23 49.93
N GLU A 1208 -3.22 -15.79 48.72
CA GLU A 1208 -1.93 -16.25 48.17
C GLU A 1208 -1.32 -15.26 47.17
N ARG A 1209 -2.11 -14.77 46.21
CA ARG A 1209 -1.61 -13.84 45.17
C ARG A 1209 -1.44 -12.42 45.71
N GLY A 1210 -2.31 -12.00 46.62
CA GLY A 1210 -2.50 -10.61 47.03
C GLY A 1210 -3.13 -9.76 45.93
N TYR A 1211 -3.89 -8.74 46.31
CA TYR A 1211 -4.39 -7.75 45.34
C TYR A 1211 -4.67 -6.42 46.02
N VAL A 1212 -4.10 -5.35 45.46
CA VAL A 1212 -4.42 -3.97 45.82
C VAL A 1212 -4.74 -3.20 44.54
N PRO A 1213 -5.89 -2.51 44.46
CA PRO A 1213 -6.21 -1.70 43.30
C PRO A 1213 -5.38 -0.41 43.28
N HIS A 1214 -4.73 -0.11 42.15
CA HIS A 1214 -3.87 1.04 41.90
C HIS A 1214 -4.33 1.81 40.68
N ILE A 1215 -5.30 2.73 40.83
CA ILE A 1215 -5.99 3.37 39.70
C ILE A 1215 -5.03 4.03 38.67
N ASP A 1216 -3.88 4.54 39.09
CA ASP A 1216 -2.83 5.11 38.23
C ASP A 1216 -2.24 4.12 37.21
N ASP A 1217 -2.25 2.82 37.52
CA ASP A 1217 -1.78 1.77 36.61
C ASP A 1217 -2.73 1.56 35.41
N GLY A 1218 -3.93 2.14 35.45
CA GLY A 1218 -4.96 2.01 34.43
C GLY A 1218 -5.71 0.67 34.49
N VAL A 1219 -6.71 0.49 33.62
CA VAL A 1219 -7.66 -0.64 33.75
C VAL A 1219 -6.99 -1.98 33.49
N LEU A 1220 -6.12 -2.07 32.46
CA LEU A 1220 -5.53 -3.36 32.09
C LEU A 1220 -4.59 -3.93 33.14
N LEU A 1221 -3.73 -3.10 33.73
CA LEU A 1221 -2.77 -3.56 34.74
C LEU A 1221 -3.49 -3.89 36.06
N ASN A 1222 -4.51 -3.12 36.45
CA ASN A 1222 -5.32 -3.46 37.63
C ASN A 1222 -6.18 -4.72 37.44
N MET A 1223 -6.62 -5.03 36.22
CA MET A 1223 -7.35 -6.26 35.94
C MET A 1223 -6.42 -7.47 35.81
N ALA A 1224 -5.13 -7.25 35.54
CA ALA A 1224 -4.18 -8.32 35.24
C ALA A 1224 -4.09 -9.40 36.35
N PRO A 1225 -3.99 -9.07 37.66
CA PRO A 1225 -3.99 -10.08 38.73
C PRO A 1225 -5.30 -10.87 38.83
N LEU A 1226 -6.39 -10.34 38.30
CA LEU A 1226 -7.75 -10.89 38.39
C LEU A 1226 -8.17 -11.68 37.14
N TRP A 1227 -7.25 -11.95 36.20
CA TRP A 1227 -7.58 -12.52 34.87
C TRP A 1227 -8.34 -13.86 34.91
N GLU A 1228 -8.26 -14.62 36.01
CA GLU A 1228 -8.97 -15.89 36.22
C GLU A 1228 -10.43 -15.73 36.64
N LEU A 1229 -10.80 -14.54 37.11
CA LEU A 1229 -12.14 -14.17 37.56
C LEU A 1229 -12.97 -13.51 36.43
N ILE A 1230 -12.41 -13.32 35.24
CA ILE A 1230 -13.10 -12.63 34.13
C ILE A 1230 -13.10 -13.45 32.83
N PRO A 1231 -13.73 -14.63 32.80
CA PRO A 1231 -13.73 -15.53 31.64
C PRO A 1231 -14.39 -14.90 30.38
N SER A 1232 -15.10 -13.79 30.49
CA SER A 1232 -15.68 -13.05 29.35
C SER A 1232 -14.72 -12.06 28.69
N TRP A 1233 -13.62 -11.68 29.33
CA TRP A 1233 -12.59 -10.79 28.78
C TRP A 1233 -11.16 -11.21 29.15
N GLN A 1234 -10.93 -12.50 29.38
CA GLN A 1234 -9.69 -13.04 29.95
C GLN A 1234 -8.40 -12.75 29.15
N LYS A 1235 -8.49 -12.62 27.83
CA LYS A 1235 -7.32 -12.61 26.94
C LYS A 1235 -6.37 -11.43 27.19
N GLU A 1236 -6.90 -10.21 27.29
CA GLU A 1236 -6.07 -8.99 27.43
C GLU A 1236 -5.45 -8.89 28.84
N PRO A 1237 -6.21 -9.07 29.95
CA PRO A 1237 -5.64 -9.08 31.30
C PRO A 1237 -4.60 -10.20 31.50
N LYS A 1238 -4.83 -11.40 30.96
CA LYS A 1238 -3.85 -12.50 31.02
C LYS A 1238 -2.55 -12.16 30.29
N LYS A 1239 -2.65 -11.44 29.16
CA LYS A 1239 -1.47 -10.96 28.43
C LYS A 1239 -0.71 -9.92 29.25
N ALA A 1240 -1.43 -8.98 29.88
CA ALA A 1240 -0.84 -7.99 30.77
C ALA A 1240 -0.16 -8.63 31.99
N TRP A 1241 -0.79 -9.64 32.60
CA TRP A 1241 -0.23 -10.41 33.71
C TRP A 1241 1.11 -11.07 33.35
N LYS A 1242 1.17 -11.74 32.19
CA LYS A 1242 2.43 -12.33 31.70
C LYS A 1242 3.53 -11.30 31.42
N ALA A 1243 3.17 -10.08 31.06
CA ALA A 1243 4.13 -9.00 30.84
C ALA A 1243 4.64 -8.41 32.17
N LEU A 1244 3.76 -8.29 33.17
CA LEU A 1244 4.15 -7.99 34.56
C LEU A 1244 5.12 -9.05 35.10
N GLU A 1245 4.83 -10.35 34.89
CA GLU A 1245 5.72 -11.45 35.30
C GLU A 1245 7.12 -11.35 34.68
N ARG A 1246 7.22 -10.92 33.41
CA ARG A 1246 8.51 -10.71 32.73
C ARG A 1246 9.25 -9.44 33.17
N GLY A 1247 8.57 -8.52 33.85
CA GLY A 1247 9.13 -7.23 34.26
C GLY A 1247 9.09 -6.16 33.18
N ASP A 1248 8.19 -6.30 32.19
CA ASP A 1248 7.98 -5.33 31.11
C ASP A 1248 7.37 -4.01 31.65
N TYR A 1249 6.69 -4.07 32.81
CA TYR A 1249 5.98 -2.95 33.44
C TYR A 1249 6.43 -2.66 34.88
N ASP A 1250 7.73 -2.80 35.18
CA ASP A 1250 8.25 -2.58 36.54
C ASP A 1250 8.13 -1.12 37.03
N TRP A 1251 7.67 -0.19 36.20
CA TRP A 1251 7.25 1.16 36.59
C TRP A 1251 5.88 1.20 37.29
N SER A 1252 5.08 0.14 37.21
CA SER A 1252 3.70 0.10 37.71
C SER A 1252 3.65 -0.34 39.18
N TYR A 1253 2.65 0.12 39.91
CA TYR A 1253 2.46 -0.25 41.31
C TYR A 1253 2.09 -1.73 41.49
N GLN A 1254 1.30 -2.30 40.58
CA GLN A 1254 1.02 -3.73 40.54
C GLN A 1254 2.32 -4.56 40.46
N ALA A 1255 3.33 -4.11 39.71
CA ALA A 1255 4.62 -4.79 39.68
C ALA A 1255 5.36 -4.69 41.02
N MET A 1256 5.30 -3.53 41.70
CA MET A 1256 5.92 -3.31 43.01
C MET A 1256 5.29 -4.21 44.08
N ASP A 1257 3.98 -4.39 44.08
CA ASP A 1257 3.29 -5.22 45.08
C ASP A 1257 3.62 -6.70 44.92
N HIS A 1258 3.67 -7.21 43.68
CA HIS A 1258 3.90 -8.63 43.41
C HIS A 1258 5.39 -9.01 43.35
N TRP A 1259 6.28 -8.10 42.96
CA TRP A 1259 7.73 -8.35 42.83
C TRP A 1259 8.59 -7.19 43.39
N PRO A 1260 8.45 -6.82 44.68
CA PRO A 1260 9.07 -5.63 45.25
C PRO A 1260 10.60 -5.63 45.17
N GLU A 1261 11.25 -6.77 45.38
CA GLU A 1261 12.71 -6.87 45.31
C GLU A 1261 13.23 -6.57 43.89
N ARG A 1262 12.62 -7.18 42.87
CA ARG A 1262 12.97 -6.97 41.46
C ARG A 1262 12.82 -5.50 41.07
N VAL A 1263 11.69 -4.89 41.45
CA VAL A 1263 11.39 -3.50 41.12
C VAL A 1263 12.36 -2.54 41.82
N ARG A 1264 12.61 -2.74 43.12
CA ARG A 1264 13.58 -1.91 43.88
C ARG A 1264 15.00 -2.00 43.33
N GLU A 1265 15.44 -3.17 42.87
CA GLU A 1265 16.75 -3.29 42.22
C GLU A 1265 16.82 -2.47 40.92
N LYS A 1266 15.77 -2.49 40.10
CA LYS A 1266 15.73 -1.65 38.88
C LYS A 1266 15.74 -0.16 39.21
N CYS A 1267 15.02 0.27 40.26
CA CYS A 1267 14.98 1.68 40.68
C CYS A 1267 16.38 2.24 41.02
N LYS A 1268 17.32 1.42 41.50
CA LYS A 1268 18.71 1.86 41.77
C LYS A 1268 19.45 2.33 40.52
N THR A 1269 19.07 1.82 39.35
CA THR A 1269 19.75 2.08 38.07
C THR A 1269 18.89 2.85 37.07
N ASN A 1270 17.58 2.94 37.32
CA ASN A 1270 16.61 3.58 36.45
C ASN A 1270 15.92 4.71 37.22
N ARG A 1271 16.27 5.96 36.89
CA ARG A 1271 15.76 7.13 37.60
C ARG A 1271 14.28 7.32 37.36
N SER A 1272 13.80 7.00 36.16
CA SER A 1272 12.38 7.09 35.84
C SER A 1272 11.53 6.14 36.69
N TYR A 1273 12.02 4.94 36.99
CA TYR A 1273 11.34 3.98 37.86
C TYR A 1273 11.42 4.42 39.32
N ALA A 1274 12.56 4.96 39.76
CA ALA A 1274 12.68 5.52 41.11
C ALA A 1274 11.65 6.64 41.35
N ILE A 1275 11.48 7.56 40.39
CA ILE A 1275 10.47 8.62 40.45
C ILE A 1275 9.05 8.02 40.51
N ALA A 1276 8.74 7.05 39.64
CA ALA A 1276 7.42 6.41 39.58
C ALA A 1276 6.98 5.81 40.94
N HIS A 1277 7.95 5.29 41.71
CA HIS A 1277 7.72 4.64 43.00
C HIS A 1277 8.00 5.54 44.22
N GLY A 1278 8.39 6.81 44.01
CA GLY A 1278 8.75 7.74 45.09
C GLY A 1278 10.01 7.33 45.85
N LEU A 1279 10.97 6.68 45.18
CA LEU A 1279 12.23 6.16 45.72
C LEU A 1279 13.48 6.91 45.19
N GLU A 1280 13.29 8.09 44.57
CA GLU A 1280 14.37 8.91 44.01
C GLU A 1280 15.42 9.32 45.07
#